data_AF-A0A4Z0YH38-F1
#
_entry.id   AF-A0A4Z0YH38-F1
#
_cell.length_a   1.000
_cell.length_b   1.000
_cell.length_c   1.000
_cell.angle_alpha   90.00
_cell.angle_beta   90.00
_cell.angle_gamma   90.00
#
_symmetry.space_group_name_H-M   'P 1'
#
loop_
_entity.id
_entity.type
_entity.pdbx_description
1 polymer ?
#
loop_
_entity_poly.entity_id
_entity_poly.type
_entity_poly.pdbx_seq_one_letter_code
_entity_poly.pdbx_strand_id
1 'polypeptide(L)'
;MSFATPRGRVGGFPDTPAAAARQPADDQNPQRPRASLPPAPERATAPESQPLIPLTIIDAPTQRFYACAIYAALFAWRLYDYLQVQDNGAHASYFFKWALIDAVYLFSLPHLRIPWLELSSEFVLIAFIITVVSDWWLMYNIPLPFQGWLLAVLKVFYDKELAISEHNVKLSSILHNSSLIMGKQIINILPEGSAYLNPERHPYCLGSDYSVATVPLFFNATVPIEVELIRFDLDTNAPEIVKLGRKEIKEITRQSTTCMEDGLVTTYRYNLALKKPGAYRLHKVLDEYKLEVQRLTQPTYIVPCPRARVRSAESSTRCLGDLSNLSLEVEGTPPLKIYYSRTINGKDHSFHFQSLQPEGFTSPLLSSKSSTSLMLSADADFTWARSQKVPVGLNESMNNAGEWQYSVDQVHDAFGNHVSYEQADDQELKPKSKDLYQNFVVRERPRATLSGCDLRSPLKVAKGRSIRLPIRIDYPGKTPESVAHTLTWQFSPIDTLTKSGDHGDVVEAGSFTTKKLGDQPTISESGLYTLKSISYDSCEGEIKEPSSCLLLNPLEPTLAMHATEIPDNCAGNPIGLRVDMDLVGTPPFTVSYDVIRGQETRAEKVNIPSLRHQLQLLPRDAGRYEYRFKELRDAVYALRLPSTNQYRLEQNVRPPATAFFSRGKGPINACLDQQISLGVDLRGDGPFNLEWEIVHEGKRKSEKETNIDGDSYTIKTSPLSAGGDYTLALKSVQDKSGCKIFLQEEVKISVRRQKPRAGFGLLENKRSATVVEATQFKIPLKLSGERPWWVTYRILNSTTDTQIHEAQDANDFIEAKEQGIYEIIRVADYQCPGSVDQKASTFELKWFPRPELTLVTTDSIQATDQKHKFIKNDICEGEVDGFEVGFQGSPPYHIQYEVRSKPKTGSVSVARKEINAVSSKASVPMDTARAGVYSYSFSALSDSLYNNDKRQSAPLTLEQTVNPKPSASFVKSGQTFKSCMADEVDQRIPVKLEGKAPFYLEVEIKHQAGTFPELYRIPNIQSNSYDVRIPREKLKLGAQQIRIRKVSDSRSCDFETEVGGPVVHYQLYDSPAIYPLEQRTEYCVGERIGYTLSGTPPFEINYKFGGKSMRAKSQTTNFRRIAESPGEFTITSIRDKASECRATVNLTRTIHAMPAVRVSKGRVVQVDIHEGSEVEILFDFEGTPPFEFTYTRSTNAKKGQKSQVIETRHEVSEGYSKVVMASLEGTYQVVAIRDKYCAYSTANLEGKTKGQQKLAY
;
A
#
# COMPACT_ATOMS: atom_id res chain seq x y z
N MET A 1 23.11 16.27 46.79
CA MET A 1 21.82 15.56 46.73
C MET A 1 22.15 14.09 46.51
N SER A 2 22.20 13.17 47.48
CA SER A 2 21.59 13.11 48.84
C SER A 2 20.06 13.16 48.79
N PHE A 3 19.27 12.24 49.36
CA PHE A 3 19.52 11.11 50.31
C PHE A 3 18.57 9.93 49.99
N ALA A 4 18.71 8.67 50.46
CA ALA A 4 19.82 7.84 50.96
C ALA A 4 19.32 6.37 51.17
N THR A 5 20.21 5.43 51.54
CA THR A 5 19.85 4.11 52.15
C THR A 5 20.08 4.16 53.68
N PRO A 6 19.65 3.17 54.51
CA PRO A 6 20.63 2.13 54.92
C PRO A 6 20.14 0.77 55.53
N ARG A 7 20.89 -0.32 55.25
CA ARG A 7 21.37 -1.40 56.18
C ARG A 7 20.35 -2.30 56.92
N GLY A 8 20.75 -3.46 57.49
CA GLY A 8 22.05 -4.18 57.62
C GLY A 8 21.81 -5.65 58.06
N ARG A 9 22.76 -6.51 58.50
CA ARG A 9 24.20 -6.49 58.89
C ARG A 9 24.64 -8.00 58.98
N VAL A 10 25.87 -8.53 58.98
CA VAL A 10 27.29 -8.09 59.16
C VAL A 10 28.10 -8.34 57.84
N GLY A 11 29.39 -8.74 57.68
CA GLY A 11 30.57 -9.05 58.54
C GLY A 11 30.91 -10.55 58.69
N GLY A 12 32.18 -11.00 58.82
CA GLY A 12 33.45 -10.25 58.84
C GLY A 12 34.73 -11.05 58.46
N PHE A 13 35.80 -10.29 58.18
CA PHE A 13 37.15 -10.61 57.63
C PHE A 13 38.22 -10.88 58.75
N PRO A 14 39.57 -11.02 58.53
CA PRO A 14 40.39 -10.78 57.31
C PRO A 14 41.53 -11.79 56.94
N ASP A 15 42.16 -11.52 55.78
CA ASP A 15 43.40 -12.13 55.22
C ASP A 15 44.71 -11.34 55.53
N THR A 16 45.82 -11.76 54.90
CA THR A 16 47.01 -10.98 54.43
C THR A 16 48.32 -11.07 55.28
N PRO A 17 49.52 -10.57 54.82
CA PRO A 17 50.56 -11.47 54.29
C PRO A 17 52.02 -11.07 54.67
N ALA A 18 53.06 -11.64 54.02
CA ALA A 18 54.28 -10.95 53.50
C ALA A 18 55.41 -11.93 53.08
N ALA A 19 56.41 -11.45 52.33
CA ALA A 19 57.65 -12.17 51.96
C ALA A 19 58.85 -11.22 51.78
N ALA A 20 60.09 -11.66 52.07
CA ALA A 20 61.33 -10.92 51.69
C ALA A 20 62.66 -11.73 51.77
N ALA A 21 63.58 -11.41 50.84
CA ALA A 21 65.05 -11.25 50.98
C ALA A 21 66.04 -12.36 51.47
N ARG A 22 66.67 -13.03 50.49
CA ARG A 22 68.13 -13.30 50.25
C ARG A 22 69.24 -13.06 51.34
N GLN A 23 70.11 -14.09 51.46
CA GLN A 23 71.62 -14.06 51.47
C GLN A 23 72.39 -13.47 52.70
N PRO A 24 73.74 -13.68 52.85
CA PRO A 24 74.54 -14.94 52.73
C PRO A 24 75.70 -15.12 53.78
N ALA A 25 76.36 -16.31 53.81
CA ALA A 25 77.71 -16.61 54.36
C ALA A 25 77.91 -16.51 55.92
N ASP A 26 78.95 -17.06 56.58
CA ASP A 26 80.15 -17.82 56.14
C ASP A 26 80.76 -18.78 57.23
N ASP A 27 81.61 -19.72 56.78
CA ASP A 27 82.86 -20.31 57.36
C ASP A 27 83.04 -21.26 58.61
N GLN A 28 84.04 -22.18 58.47
CA GLN A 28 84.98 -22.83 59.45
C GLN A 28 84.61 -23.98 60.48
N ASN A 29 85.64 -24.52 61.19
CA ASN A 29 85.77 -25.88 61.83
C ASN A 29 86.87 -25.90 62.98
N PRO A 30 87.57 -26.97 63.51
CA PRO A 30 87.72 -28.43 63.17
C PRO A 30 87.94 -29.54 64.31
N GLN A 31 87.84 -30.85 63.93
CA GLN A 31 88.62 -32.08 64.33
C GLN A 31 88.84 -32.69 65.78
N ARG A 32 88.64 -34.04 65.88
CA ARG A 32 89.40 -35.13 66.65
C ARG A 32 89.23 -35.33 68.21
N PRO A 33 89.69 -36.45 68.88
CA PRO A 33 89.55 -37.92 68.61
C PRO A 33 89.48 -38.92 69.87
N ARG A 34 89.20 -40.24 69.62
CA ARG A 34 89.58 -41.51 70.38
C ARG A 34 88.90 -41.96 71.72
N ALA A 35 88.96 -43.31 71.97
CA ALA A 35 88.89 -44.13 73.24
C ALA A 35 87.76 -45.22 73.36
N SER A 36 87.83 -46.12 74.37
CA SER A 36 87.18 -47.48 74.37
C SER A 36 86.87 -48.13 75.76
N LEU A 37 86.24 -49.34 75.78
CA LEU A 37 85.89 -50.29 76.90
C LEU A 37 84.48 -50.13 77.54
N PRO A 38 83.93 -51.09 78.34
CA PRO A 38 83.81 -52.58 78.21
C PRO A 38 82.34 -53.11 78.41
N PRO A 39 82.03 -54.43 78.32
CA PRO A 39 80.64 -54.96 78.35
C PRO A 39 80.11 -55.44 79.73
N ALA A 40 78.79 -55.69 79.82
CA ALA A 40 78.04 -56.20 81.00
C ALA A 40 76.90 -57.20 80.57
N PRO A 41 76.35 -58.04 81.48
CA PRO A 41 75.89 -59.40 81.12
C PRO A 41 74.38 -59.63 80.88
N GLU A 42 74.07 -60.88 80.53
CA GLU A 42 72.77 -61.45 80.14
C GLU A 42 71.60 -61.29 81.14
N ARG A 43 70.37 -61.41 80.60
CA ARG A 43 69.17 -61.79 81.36
C ARG A 43 68.40 -62.88 80.60
N ALA A 44 67.74 -63.75 81.36
CA ALA A 44 67.17 -65.02 80.88
C ALA A 44 65.93 -64.88 79.98
N THR A 45 65.66 -65.97 79.25
CA THR A 45 64.56 -66.13 78.29
C THR A 45 63.17 -66.17 78.94
N ALA A 46 62.19 -65.66 78.19
CA ALA A 46 60.76 -65.95 78.38
C ALA A 46 60.35 -67.13 77.46
N PRO A 47 59.26 -67.89 77.76
CA PRO A 47 58.94 -69.12 77.04
C PRO A 47 58.43 -68.88 75.61
N GLU A 48 58.88 -69.73 74.68
CA GLU A 48 58.47 -69.70 73.27
C GLU A 48 57.01 -70.13 73.07
N SER A 49 56.23 -69.32 72.34
CA SER A 49 54.90 -69.73 71.86
C SER A 49 55.04 -70.57 70.59
N GLN A 50 54.59 -71.83 70.64
CA GLN A 50 54.73 -72.75 69.50
C GLN A 50 53.89 -72.32 68.27
N PRO A 51 54.39 -72.61 67.04
CA PRO A 51 53.68 -72.33 65.80
C PRO A 51 52.39 -73.14 65.67
N LEU A 52 51.43 -72.64 64.88
CA LEU A 52 50.11 -73.26 64.76
C LEU A 52 50.14 -74.59 63.98
N ILE A 53 51.19 -74.81 63.18
CA ILE A 53 51.60 -76.12 62.66
C ILE A 53 52.89 -76.53 63.41
N PRO A 54 52.89 -77.59 64.23
CA PRO A 54 54.06 -78.02 64.98
C PRO A 54 55.29 -78.29 64.11
N LEU A 55 56.46 -77.83 64.57
CA LEU A 55 57.75 -78.01 63.88
C LEU A 55 58.19 -79.49 63.76
N THR A 56 57.50 -80.40 64.43
CA THR A 56 57.65 -81.85 64.31
C THR A 56 57.00 -82.45 63.06
N ILE A 57 56.13 -81.70 62.38
CA ILE A 57 55.42 -82.14 61.16
C ILE A 57 56.00 -81.50 59.91
N ILE A 58 56.28 -80.20 59.95
CA ILE A 58 56.95 -79.44 58.87
C ILE A 58 57.92 -78.47 59.51
N ASP A 59 59.18 -78.47 59.08
CA ASP A 59 60.22 -77.57 59.57
C ASP A 59 59.97 -76.10 59.20
N ALA A 60 60.48 -75.17 60.01
CA ALA A 60 60.24 -73.74 59.80
C ALA A 60 60.72 -73.20 58.43
N PRO A 61 61.89 -73.59 57.88
CA PRO A 61 62.26 -73.27 56.49
C PRO A 61 61.22 -73.70 55.46
N THR A 62 60.73 -74.95 55.52
CA THR A 62 59.73 -75.46 54.57
C THR A 62 58.36 -74.78 54.75
N GLN A 63 57.94 -74.45 55.97
CA GLN A 63 56.73 -73.64 56.21
C GLN A 63 56.83 -72.24 55.55
N ARG A 64 57.98 -71.57 55.67
CA ARG A 64 58.24 -70.28 54.99
C ARG A 64 58.24 -70.43 53.47
N PHE A 65 58.82 -71.53 52.94
CA PHE A 65 58.85 -71.81 51.50
C PHE A 65 57.43 -71.96 50.94
N TYR A 66 56.55 -72.72 51.60
CA TYR A 66 55.17 -72.87 51.16
C TYR A 66 54.39 -71.54 51.18
N ALA A 67 54.57 -70.70 52.19
CA ALA A 67 53.99 -69.35 52.20
C ALA A 67 54.48 -68.54 50.97
N CYS A 68 55.80 -68.46 50.76
CA CYS A 68 56.36 -67.71 49.63
C CYS A 68 55.90 -68.27 48.26
N ALA A 69 55.76 -69.59 48.13
CA ALA A 69 55.27 -70.24 46.92
C ALA A 69 53.79 -69.94 46.64
N ILE A 70 52.95 -69.91 47.67
CA ILE A 70 51.54 -69.50 47.54
C ILE A 70 51.44 -68.04 47.09
N TYR A 71 52.23 -67.13 47.69
CA TYR A 71 52.26 -65.73 47.25
C TYR A 71 52.72 -65.58 45.79
N ALA A 72 53.75 -66.32 45.37
CA ALA A 72 54.22 -66.31 43.98
C ALA A 72 53.16 -66.83 42.99
N ALA A 73 52.39 -67.86 43.36
CA ALA A 73 51.30 -68.39 42.56
C ALA A 73 50.13 -67.39 42.43
N LEU A 74 49.76 -66.73 43.53
CA LEU A 74 48.76 -65.65 43.54
C LEU A 74 49.21 -64.47 42.66
N PHE A 75 50.48 -64.05 42.77
CA PHE A 75 51.06 -62.99 41.95
C PHE A 75 51.02 -63.32 40.45
N ALA A 76 51.35 -64.56 40.08
CA ALA A 76 51.29 -65.03 38.69
C ALA A 76 49.85 -65.01 38.13
N TRP A 77 48.86 -65.39 38.94
CA TRP A 77 47.45 -65.30 38.55
C TRP A 77 46.96 -63.83 38.44
N ARG A 78 47.39 -62.93 39.34
CA ARG A 78 47.12 -61.49 39.22
C ARG A 78 47.67 -60.91 37.91
N LEU A 79 48.87 -61.33 37.49
CA LEU A 79 49.47 -60.88 36.23
C LEU A 79 48.70 -61.42 34.99
N TYR A 80 48.13 -62.61 35.07
CA TYR A 80 47.26 -63.16 34.02
C TYR A 80 45.94 -62.37 33.87
N ASP A 81 45.28 -62.05 34.99
CA ASP A 81 44.06 -61.22 34.98
C ASP A 81 44.34 -59.81 34.41
N TYR A 82 45.49 -59.20 34.75
CA TYR A 82 45.94 -57.92 34.18
C TYR A 82 46.05 -57.96 32.64
N LEU A 83 46.55 -59.06 32.06
CA LEU A 83 46.66 -59.19 30.60
C LEU A 83 45.28 -59.23 29.93
N GLN A 84 44.27 -59.85 30.56
CA GLN A 84 42.89 -59.81 30.05
C GLN A 84 42.28 -58.40 30.09
N VAL A 85 42.60 -57.61 31.13
CA VAL A 85 42.22 -56.20 31.26
C VAL A 85 42.87 -55.33 30.18
N GLN A 86 44.11 -55.63 29.76
CA GLN A 86 44.78 -54.88 28.71
C GLN A 86 44.12 -55.05 27.32
N ASP A 87 43.57 -56.24 27.02
CA ASP A 87 42.91 -56.52 25.74
C ASP A 87 41.41 -56.15 25.73
N ASN A 88 40.70 -56.28 26.86
CA ASN A 88 39.23 -56.12 26.91
C ASN A 88 38.74 -54.85 27.65
N GLY A 89 39.61 -54.19 28.42
CA GLY A 89 39.28 -53.00 29.20
C GLY A 89 39.19 -53.25 30.72
N ALA A 90 39.20 -52.14 31.47
CA ALA A 90 39.19 -52.16 32.94
C ALA A 90 37.80 -52.45 33.52
N HIS A 91 37.73 -53.40 34.46
CA HIS A 91 36.52 -53.70 35.21
C HIS A 91 36.80 -53.73 36.72
N ALA A 92 36.03 -52.95 37.49
CA ALA A 92 36.19 -52.80 38.94
C ALA A 92 36.08 -54.13 39.72
N SER A 93 35.44 -55.15 39.17
CA SER A 93 35.34 -56.50 39.74
C SER A 93 36.70 -57.16 39.97
N TYR A 94 37.67 -57.00 39.07
CA TYR A 94 39.02 -57.56 39.26
C TYR A 94 39.79 -56.84 40.37
N PHE A 95 39.61 -55.52 40.51
CA PHE A 95 40.20 -54.76 41.62
C PHE A 95 39.68 -55.27 42.97
N PHE A 96 38.36 -55.36 43.16
CA PHE A 96 37.80 -55.87 44.41
C PHE A 96 38.10 -57.36 44.67
N LYS A 97 38.23 -58.19 43.61
CA LYS A 97 38.70 -59.57 43.72
C LYS A 97 40.09 -59.64 44.35
N TRP A 98 41.06 -58.91 43.80
CA TRP A 98 42.45 -59.00 44.24
C TRP A 98 42.68 -58.34 45.61
N ALA A 99 42.04 -57.19 45.87
CA ALA A 99 42.04 -56.58 47.20
C ALA A 99 41.47 -57.51 48.29
N LEU A 100 40.46 -58.34 48.00
CA LEU A 100 39.95 -59.34 48.94
C LEU A 100 40.94 -60.50 49.16
N ILE A 101 41.56 -61.00 48.09
CA ILE A 101 42.52 -62.12 48.16
C ILE A 101 43.78 -61.72 48.93
N ASP A 102 44.35 -60.56 48.63
CA ASP A 102 45.56 -60.07 49.32
C ASP A 102 45.26 -59.73 50.79
N ALA A 103 44.04 -59.27 51.14
CA ALA A 103 43.61 -59.14 52.53
C ALA A 103 43.60 -60.49 53.26
N VAL A 104 42.90 -61.50 52.71
CA VAL A 104 42.79 -62.84 53.32
C VAL A 104 44.18 -63.47 53.49
N TYR A 105 45.07 -63.31 52.51
CA TYR A 105 46.43 -63.84 52.57
C TYR A 105 47.30 -63.11 53.62
N LEU A 106 47.35 -61.78 53.61
CA LEU A 106 48.23 -61.01 54.50
C LEU A 106 47.78 -61.05 55.96
N PHE A 107 46.48 -61.04 56.27
CA PHE A 107 45.98 -61.08 57.65
C PHE A 107 45.94 -62.49 58.27
N SER A 108 45.96 -63.56 57.46
CA SER A 108 46.06 -64.94 57.98
C SER A 108 47.51 -65.37 58.27
N LEU A 109 48.49 -64.83 57.55
CA LEU A 109 49.91 -65.14 57.70
C LEU A 109 50.45 -65.05 59.15
N PRO A 110 50.20 -63.97 59.93
CA PRO A 110 50.65 -63.86 61.32
C PRO A 110 49.98 -64.87 62.25
N HIS A 111 48.73 -65.27 61.95
CA HIS A 111 47.99 -66.24 62.76
C HIS A 111 48.61 -67.65 62.71
N LEU A 112 49.37 -67.98 61.66
CA LEU A 112 50.09 -69.25 61.55
C LEU A 112 51.31 -69.31 62.50
N ARG A 113 51.80 -68.17 63.00
CA ARG A 113 52.96 -68.05 63.91
C ARG A 113 54.24 -68.74 63.39
N ILE A 114 54.48 -68.65 62.07
CA ILE A 114 55.66 -69.27 61.46
C ILE A 114 56.91 -68.51 61.93
N PRO A 115 57.94 -69.15 62.54
CA PRO A 115 59.09 -68.44 63.09
C PRO A 115 59.79 -67.56 62.05
N TRP A 116 60.16 -66.33 62.42
CA TRP A 116 60.68 -65.26 61.54
C TRP A 116 59.70 -64.74 60.47
N LEU A 117 58.45 -65.18 60.46
CA LEU A 117 57.37 -64.64 59.62
C LEU A 117 56.22 -64.07 60.49
N GLU A 118 56.52 -63.79 61.75
CA GLU A 118 55.66 -63.16 62.75
C GLU A 118 55.59 -61.65 62.50
N LEU A 119 54.89 -61.29 61.42
CA LEU A 119 54.71 -59.91 60.97
C LEU A 119 53.86 -59.14 61.99
N SER A 120 54.32 -57.95 62.41
CA SER A 120 53.55 -57.10 63.33
C SER A 120 52.28 -56.56 62.67
N SER A 121 51.24 -56.26 63.48
CA SER A 121 49.96 -55.72 63.01
C SER A 121 50.13 -54.51 62.08
N GLU A 122 51.01 -53.58 62.46
CA GLU A 122 51.31 -52.37 61.71
C GLU A 122 51.95 -52.69 60.35
N PHE A 123 52.87 -53.65 60.30
CA PHE A 123 53.52 -54.04 59.05
C PHE A 123 52.53 -54.71 58.09
N VAL A 124 51.64 -55.56 58.60
CA VAL A 124 50.59 -56.22 57.81
C VAL A 124 49.62 -55.19 57.23
N LEU A 125 49.21 -54.19 58.04
CA LEU A 125 48.36 -53.09 57.59
C LEU A 125 49.01 -52.27 56.47
N ILE A 126 50.29 -51.91 56.62
CA ILE A 126 51.04 -51.15 55.63
C ILE A 126 51.24 -51.96 54.34
N ALA A 127 51.60 -53.25 54.46
CA ALA A 127 51.75 -54.14 53.31
C ALA A 127 50.45 -54.28 52.52
N PHE A 128 49.32 -54.40 53.20
CA PHE A 128 48.00 -54.48 52.58
C PHE A 128 47.60 -53.18 51.86
N ILE A 129 47.88 -52.02 52.44
CA ILE A 129 47.65 -50.72 51.76
C ILE A 129 48.48 -50.64 50.46
N ILE A 130 49.72 -51.11 50.48
CA ILE A 130 50.61 -51.12 49.31
C ILE A 130 50.08 -52.06 48.21
N THR A 131 49.60 -53.27 48.56
CA THR A 131 49.04 -54.18 47.54
C THR A 131 47.74 -53.66 46.94
N VAL A 132 46.84 -53.08 47.75
CA VAL A 132 45.60 -52.45 47.24
C VAL A 132 45.90 -51.29 46.28
N VAL A 133 46.92 -50.46 46.54
CA VAL A 133 47.34 -49.41 45.60
C VAL A 133 47.92 -50.01 44.31
N SER A 134 48.66 -51.12 44.40
CA SER A 134 49.16 -51.85 43.22
C SER A 134 48.03 -52.47 42.40
N ASP A 135 47.01 -53.04 43.05
CA ASP A 135 45.83 -53.62 42.38
C ASP A 135 44.98 -52.55 41.69
N TRP A 136 44.79 -51.40 42.34
CA TRP A 136 44.09 -50.27 41.74
C TRP A 136 44.79 -49.81 40.47
N TRP A 137 46.10 -49.61 40.53
CA TRP A 137 46.88 -49.17 39.38
C TRP A 137 46.87 -50.22 38.24
N LEU A 138 47.12 -51.51 38.54
CA LEU A 138 47.11 -52.57 37.52
C LEU A 138 45.73 -52.76 36.88
N MET A 139 44.66 -52.91 37.67
CA MET A 139 43.34 -53.30 37.16
C MET A 139 42.56 -52.13 36.52
N TYR A 140 43.01 -50.89 36.71
CA TYR A 140 42.55 -49.73 35.94
C TYR A 140 43.51 -49.32 34.81
N ASN A 141 44.60 -50.08 34.57
CA ASN A 141 45.57 -49.89 33.48
C ASN A 141 46.10 -48.44 33.35
N ILE A 142 46.45 -47.82 34.48
CA ILE A 142 47.01 -46.46 34.47
C ILE A 142 48.46 -46.53 33.95
N PRO A 143 48.83 -45.81 32.88
CA PRO A 143 50.10 -46.04 32.20
C PRO A 143 51.30 -45.48 32.97
N LEU A 144 52.36 -46.30 33.14
CA LEU A 144 53.64 -45.86 33.72
C LEU A 144 54.70 -45.52 32.67
N PRO A 145 55.62 -44.58 32.98
CA PRO A 145 56.73 -44.22 32.08
C PRO A 145 57.67 -45.39 31.74
N PHE A 146 57.81 -46.40 32.62
CA PHE A 146 58.66 -47.58 32.36
C PHE A 146 57.92 -48.80 31.77
N GLN A 147 56.58 -48.77 31.67
CA GLN A 147 55.79 -49.87 31.10
C GLN A 147 56.13 -50.09 29.62
N GLY A 148 56.41 -49.00 28.88
CA GLY A 148 56.88 -49.05 27.49
C GLY A 148 58.28 -49.68 27.32
N TRP A 149 59.15 -49.61 28.34
CA TRP A 149 60.46 -50.29 28.32
C TRP A 149 60.29 -51.80 28.52
N LEU A 150 59.46 -52.20 29.50
CA LEU A 150 59.17 -53.62 29.76
C LEU A 150 58.50 -54.30 28.53
N LEU A 151 57.55 -53.61 27.90
CA LEU A 151 56.89 -54.07 26.67
C LEU A 151 57.85 -54.07 25.46
N ALA A 152 58.83 -53.16 25.40
CA ALA A 152 59.87 -53.20 24.36
C ALA A 152 60.78 -54.43 24.50
N VAL A 153 61.16 -54.81 25.72
CA VAL A 153 61.92 -56.05 25.98
C VAL A 153 61.11 -57.28 25.57
N LEU A 154 59.85 -57.38 25.98
CA LEU A 154 58.94 -58.47 25.55
C LEU A 154 58.81 -58.56 24.01
N LYS A 155 58.73 -57.40 23.33
CA LYS A 155 58.59 -57.34 21.87
C LYS A 155 59.83 -57.84 21.11
N VAL A 156 61.03 -57.73 21.68
CA VAL A 156 62.25 -58.31 21.10
C VAL A 156 62.20 -59.84 21.05
N PHE A 157 61.51 -60.49 22.00
CA PHE A 157 61.35 -61.95 22.00
C PHE A 157 60.19 -62.46 21.11
N TYR A 158 59.28 -61.56 20.68
CA TYR A 158 58.06 -61.89 19.93
C TYR A 158 58.02 -61.35 18.49
N ASP A 159 59.19 -61.01 17.90
CA ASP A 159 59.29 -60.52 16.51
C ASP A 159 59.02 -61.65 15.48
N LYS A 160 57.73 -61.89 15.21
CA LYS A 160 57.20 -62.92 14.31
C LYS A 160 56.05 -62.37 13.45
N GLU A 161 56.19 -62.36 12.13
CA GLU A 161 55.14 -61.96 11.18
C GLU A 161 54.63 -63.15 10.34
N LEU A 162 53.35 -63.12 9.92
CA LEU A 162 52.79 -64.14 9.03
C LEU A 162 53.35 -64.02 7.60
N ALA A 163 54.00 -65.10 7.15
CA ALA A 163 54.38 -65.34 5.77
C ALA A 163 53.18 -65.76 4.91
N ILE A 164 53.38 -65.76 3.58
CA ILE A 164 52.35 -66.08 2.57
C ILE A 164 51.71 -67.47 2.78
N SER A 165 52.48 -68.37 3.39
CA SER A 165 52.17 -69.71 3.88
C SER A 165 51.26 -69.77 5.13
N GLU A 166 50.80 -68.62 5.66
CA GLU A 166 49.99 -68.47 6.89
C GLU A 166 50.68 -68.95 8.19
N HIS A 167 52.01 -69.01 8.21
CA HIS A 167 52.83 -69.29 9.41
C HIS A 167 53.86 -68.18 9.72
N ASN A 168 54.49 -68.21 10.91
CA ASN A 168 55.17 -67.06 11.52
C ASN A 168 56.72 -67.07 11.45
N VAL A 169 57.33 -66.00 10.93
CA VAL A 169 58.77 -65.89 10.59
C VAL A 169 59.42 -64.62 11.20
N LYS A 170 60.74 -64.66 11.48
CA LYS A 170 61.55 -63.53 12.02
C LYS A 170 62.07 -62.61 10.91
N LEU A 171 62.19 -61.30 11.18
CA LEU A 171 62.52 -60.29 10.16
C LEU A 171 63.99 -59.83 10.14
N SER A 172 64.60 -59.62 11.32
CA SER A 172 65.83 -58.80 11.44
C SER A 172 67.06 -59.35 10.71
N SER A 173 67.12 -60.66 10.47
CA SER A 173 68.22 -61.34 9.77
C SER A 173 68.30 -61.09 8.26
N ILE A 174 67.36 -60.32 7.68
CA ILE A 174 67.27 -60.13 6.21
C ILE A 174 67.56 -58.67 5.79
N LEU A 175 67.50 -57.69 6.70
CA LEU A 175 67.45 -56.25 6.35
C LEU A 175 68.69 -55.40 6.68
N HIS A 176 69.71 -55.93 7.39
CA HIS A 176 70.83 -55.11 7.89
C HIS A 176 72.21 -55.68 7.53
N ASN A 177 72.83 -55.11 6.49
CA ASN A 177 74.20 -55.37 6.01
C ASN A 177 74.83 -54.00 5.60
N SER A 178 76.08 -53.65 5.94
CA SER A 178 76.42 -52.25 6.33
C SER A 178 77.45 -51.41 5.52
N SER A 179 77.89 -51.78 4.32
CA SER A 179 79.16 -51.28 3.70
C SER A 179 79.13 -49.95 2.81
N LEU A 180 78.99 -48.65 3.32
CA LEU A 180 78.49 -47.39 2.56
C LEU A 180 79.03 -45.83 2.66
N ILE A 181 78.27 -44.65 2.80
CA ILE A 181 78.34 -43.29 2.00
C ILE A 181 78.34 -41.76 2.60
N MET A 182 78.47 -40.59 1.81
CA MET A 182 78.78 -39.10 2.20
C MET A 182 78.33 -37.79 1.31
N GLY A 183 78.61 -36.44 1.61
CA GLY A 183 78.48 -35.11 0.77
C GLY A 183 77.92 -33.71 1.42
N LYS A 184 77.86 -32.39 0.83
CA LYS A 184 76.82 -31.19 1.10
C LYS A 184 76.64 -29.61 0.42
N GLN A 185 75.45 -28.76 0.37
CA GLN A 185 74.96 -27.23 -0.08
C GLN A 185 73.33 -26.58 -0.28
N ILE A 186 72.72 -25.22 -0.23
CA ILE A 186 71.42 -24.48 0.55
C ILE A 186 70.27 -23.14 0.19
N ILE A 187 68.91 -22.78 0.73
CA ILE A 187 67.69 -21.60 0.66
C ILE A 187 66.02 -21.52 1.28
N ASN A 188 64.84 -20.69 0.90
CA ASN A 188 63.23 -20.58 1.36
C ASN A 188 61.91 -19.54 0.80
N ILE A 189 60.45 -19.55 1.04
CA ILE A 189 59.09 -18.70 0.48
C ILE A 189 57.43 -18.55 1.08
N LEU A 190 56.25 -17.76 0.61
CA LEU A 190 54.69 -17.39 1.16
C LEU A 190 53.22 -16.80 0.35
N PRO A 191 51.85 -16.46 0.87
CA PRO A 191 50.31 -16.17 0.26
C PRO A 191 48.96 -15.09 0.68
N GLU A 192 47.53 -15.05 0.24
CA GLU A 192 46.23 -13.94 0.24
C GLU A 192 44.47 -14.10 0.41
N GLY A 193 43.33 -13.17 0.13
CA GLY A 193 41.68 -13.02 0.55
C GLY A 193 40.19 -12.42 -0.21
N SER A 194 38.86 -12.01 0.33
CA SER A 194 37.40 -11.44 -0.32
C SER A 194 35.86 -10.90 0.40
N ALA A 195 34.68 -10.17 -0.12
CA ALA A 195 33.38 -9.26 0.50
C ALA A 195 31.63 -9.17 0.20
N TYR A 196 30.67 -8.05 0.30
CA TYR A 196 28.99 -7.90 0.19
C TYR A 196 27.89 -6.55 -0.07
N LEU A 197 26.43 -6.38 0.14
CA LEU A 197 25.26 -5.17 0.05
C LEU A 197 23.71 -5.09 0.79
N ASN A 198 22.74 -4.02 0.71
CA ASN A 198 21.29 -3.50 1.17
C ASN A 198 19.98 -4.40 1.26
N PRO A 199 19.34 -4.58 2.45
CA PRO A 199 18.22 -5.55 2.62
C PRO A 199 16.81 -5.05 3.05
N GLU A 200 16.63 -3.91 3.73
CA GLU A 200 15.39 -3.63 4.52
C GLU A 200 14.17 -3.09 3.73
N ARG A 201 14.33 -2.74 2.44
CA ARG A 201 13.28 -2.20 1.55
C ARG A 201 12.54 -0.93 2.04
N HIS A 202 13.20 -0.07 2.82
CA HIS A 202 12.67 1.26 3.14
C HIS A 202 12.41 2.10 1.86
N PRO A 203 11.31 2.88 1.81
CA PRO A 203 11.05 3.80 0.70
C PRO A 203 11.90 5.06 0.83
N TYR A 204 12.26 5.66 -0.31
CA TYR A 204 13.06 6.88 -0.38
C TYR A 204 12.54 7.80 -1.47
N CYS A 205 12.46 9.10 -1.17
CA CYS A 205 12.23 10.13 -2.16
C CYS A 205 13.19 11.32 -2.01
N LEU A 206 13.28 12.13 -3.07
CA LEU A 206 14.09 13.36 -3.13
C LEU A 206 13.22 14.58 -3.44
N GLY A 207 13.41 15.66 -2.69
CA GLY A 207 12.67 16.92 -2.83
C GLY A 207 13.55 18.13 -2.50
N SER A 208 12.93 19.31 -2.35
CA SER A 208 13.61 20.52 -1.86
C SER A 208 14.20 20.30 -0.46
N ASP A 209 13.41 19.67 0.40
CA ASP A 209 13.69 19.56 1.83
C ASP A 209 14.51 18.29 2.13
N TYR A 210 14.35 17.27 1.27
CA TYR A 210 15.06 15.98 1.31
C TYR A 210 15.96 15.84 0.08
N SER A 211 17.10 16.54 0.06
CA SER A 211 18.03 16.54 -1.08
C SER A 211 19.00 15.34 -1.12
N VAL A 212 18.93 14.44 -0.13
CA VAL A 212 19.79 13.25 -0.01
C VAL A 212 19.00 12.08 0.60
N ALA A 213 18.99 10.94 -0.07
CA ALA A 213 18.46 9.68 0.45
C ALA A 213 19.61 8.86 1.08
N THR A 214 19.36 8.24 2.24
CA THR A 214 20.39 7.54 3.03
C THR A 214 20.12 6.03 3.07
N VAL A 215 20.81 5.28 2.22
CA VAL A 215 20.54 3.86 1.92
C VAL A 215 21.61 2.94 2.53
N PRO A 216 21.27 1.89 3.29
CA PRO A 216 22.27 1.06 3.96
C PRO A 216 22.96 0.07 3.01
N LEU A 217 24.25 -0.18 3.24
CA LEU A 217 25.19 -1.03 2.51
C LEU A 217 25.90 -1.93 3.53
N PHE A 218 26.22 -3.18 3.18
CA PHE A 218 26.76 -4.16 4.12
C PHE A 218 27.95 -4.93 3.52
N PHE A 219 28.89 -5.41 4.35
CA PHE A 219 30.02 -6.25 3.92
C PHE A 219 30.21 -7.44 4.88
N ASN A 220 30.88 -8.51 4.44
CA ASN A 220 31.12 -9.73 5.22
C ASN A 220 32.56 -10.23 4.95
N ALA A 221 33.27 -10.67 5.99
CA ALA A 221 34.60 -11.29 5.97
C ALA A 221 35.80 -10.52 5.34
N THR A 222 35.63 -9.32 4.80
CA THR A 222 36.76 -8.42 4.41
C THR A 222 36.44 -6.94 4.49
N VAL A 223 37.51 -6.14 4.41
CA VAL A 223 37.48 -4.70 4.12
C VAL A 223 37.51 -4.47 2.59
N PRO A 224 36.54 -3.75 2.00
CA PRO A 224 36.55 -3.44 0.57
C PRO A 224 37.52 -2.29 0.21
N ILE A 225 38.15 -2.34 -0.97
CA ILE A 225 39.04 -1.29 -1.50
C ILE A 225 38.46 -0.50 -2.68
N GLU A 226 37.56 -1.10 -3.45
CA GLU A 226 36.77 -0.46 -4.52
C GLU A 226 35.33 -0.97 -4.44
N VAL A 227 34.35 -0.07 -4.56
CA VAL A 227 32.92 -0.39 -4.56
C VAL A 227 32.22 0.47 -5.62
N GLU A 228 31.41 -0.17 -6.45
CA GLU A 228 30.66 0.47 -7.53
C GLU A 228 29.19 0.09 -7.48
N LEU A 229 28.32 1.08 -7.67
CA LEU A 229 26.89 0.92 -7.89
C LEU A 229 26.54 1.38 -9.31
N ILE A 230 25.33 1.06 -9.77
CA ILE A 230 24.79 1.54 -11.03
C ILE A 230 23.34 2.01 -10.81
N ARG A 231 23.06 3.24 -11.27
CA ARG A 231 21.75 3.92 -11.26
C ARG A 231 21.14 3.82 -12.65
N PHE A 232 19.89 3.40 -12.76
CA PHE A 232 19.07 3.65 -13.94
C PHE A 232 18.24 4.93 -13.73
N ASP A 233 18.28 5.82 -14.70
CA ASP A 233 17.57 7.09 -14.69
C ASP A 233 16.08 6.92 -15.04
N LEU A 234 15.15 7.49 -14.25
CA LEU A 234 13.72 7.20 -14.38
C LEU A 234 13.07 7.83 -15.63
N ASP A 235 13.65 8.87 -16.22
CA ASP A 235 13.07 9.54 -17.38
C ASP A 235 13.61 9.00 -18.71
N THR A 236 14.79 8.37 -18.68
CA THR A 236 15.54 7.94 -19.89
C THR A 236 15.93 6.46 -19.90
N ASN A 237 15.70 5.72 -18.80
CA ASN A 237 16.23 4.38 -18.51
C ASN A 237 17.77 4.24 -18.64
N ALA A 238 18.51 5.36 -18.69
CA ALA A 238 19.93 5.35 -18.96
C ALA A 238 20.76 4.87 -17.74
N PRO A 239 21.74 3.97 -17.92
CA PRO A 239 22.63 3.51 -16.85
C PRO A 239 23.78 4.49 -16.55
N GLU A 240 23.97 4.81 -15.27
CA GLU A 240 25.06 5.64 -14.74
C GLU A 240 25.80 4.89 -13.61
N ILE A 241 27.12 4.71 -13.74
CA ILE A 241 27.95 4.04 -12.70
C ILE A 241 28.37 5.05 -11.62
N VAL A 242 28.11 4.71 -10.37
CA VAL A 242 28.44 5.51 -9.18
C VAL A 242 29.53 4.77 -8.39
N LYS A 243 30.78 5.26 -8.49
CA LYS A 243 31.92 4.74 -7.71
C LYS A 243 31.97 5.40 -6.32
N LEU A 244 32.20 4.61 -5.27
CA LEU A 244 32.50 5.12 -3.93
C LEU A 244 33.94 5.66 -3.85
N GLY A 245 34.11 6.82 -3.24
CA GLY A 245 35.38 7.52 -3.13
C GLY A 245 36.28 7.01 -2.00
N ARG A 246 37.60 7.20 -2.14
CA ARG A 246 38.61 6.80 -1.12
C ARG A 246 38.38 7.36 0.28
N LYS A 247 37.60 8.44 0.43
CA LYS A 247 37.20 8.97 1.75
C LYS A 247 36.09 8.15 2.40
N GLU A 248 35.08 7.78 1.62
CA GLU A 248 33.92 7.01 2.05
C GLU A 248 34.34 5.57 2.36
N ILE A 249 35.20 4.98 1.53
CA ILE A 249 35.79 3.66 1.77
C ILE A 249 36.63 3.66 3.07
N LYS A 250 37.42 4.71 3.34
CA LYS A 250 38.13 4.85 4.63
C LYS A 250 37.19 4.99 5.83
N GLU A 251 36.01 5.58 5.65
CA GLU A 251 35.02 5.70 6.73
C GLU A 251 34.34 4.36 7.00
N ILE A 252 34.12 3.52 5.98
CA ILE A 252 33.74 2.09 6.14
C ILE A 252 34.81 1.37 6.97
N THR A 253 36.10 1.50 6.61
CA THR A 253 37.22 0.91 7.37
C THR A 253 37.35 1.46 8.81
N ARG A 254 36.86 2.68 9.07
CA ARG A 254 36.86 3.27 10.42
C ARG A 254 35.73 2.72 11.27
N GLN A 255 34.53 2.61 10.70
CA GLN A 255 33.35 2.05 11.37
C GLN A 255 33.50 0.54 11.67
N SER A 256 34.20 -0.20 10.81
CA SER A 256 34.53 -1.62 11.04
C SER A 256 35.41 -1.87 12.28
N THR A 257 36.22 -0.89 12.71
CA THR A 257 37.07 -1.03 13.91
C THR A 257 36.28 -0.87 15.22
N THR A 258 35.13 -0.20 15.17
CA THR A 258 34.31 0.10 16.37
C THR A 258 33.27 -0.97 16.72
N CYS A 259 32.90 -1.85 15.79
CA CYS A 259 31.86 -2.88 16.01
C CYS A 259 32.47 -4.24 16.38
N MET A 260 33.25 -4.29 17.47
CA MET A 260 33.77 -5.52 18.06
C MET A 260 33.01 -5.89 19.34
N GLU A 261 32.05 -6.82 19.21
CA GLU A 261 31.55 -7.63 20.33
C GLU A 261 32.08 -9.07 20.14
N ASP A 262 32.42 -9.74 21.25
CA ASP A 262 32.90 -11.14 21.36
C ASP A 262 34.00 -11.61 20.38
N GLY A 263 34.75 -10.68 19.77
CA GLY A 263 36.00 -10.95 19.05
C GLY A 263 35.86 -11.59 17.66
N LEU A 264 34.65 -11.68 17.10
CA LEU A 264 34.40 -12.29 15.78
C LEU A 264 33.48 -11.40 14.92
N VAL A 265 34.09 -10.44 14.22
CA VAL A 265 33.36 -9.50 13.35
C VAL A 265 32.93 -10.19 12.06
N THR A 266 31.62 -10.37 11.88
CA THR A 266 31.04 -11.11 10.74
C THR A 266 30.31 -10.23 9.73
N THR A 267 29.79 -9.07 10.14
CA THR A 267 29.13 -8.13 9.22
C THR A 267 29.46 -6.67 9.54
N TYR A 268 29.57 -5.87 8.49
CA TYR A 268 29.79 -4.42 8.55
C TYR A 268 28.57 -3.72 7.94
N ARG A 269 28.17 -2.55 8.47
CA ARG A 269 27.08 -1.69 7.94
C ARG A 269 27.62 -0.28 7.65
N TYR A 270 27.21 0.30 6.52
CA TYR A 270 27.51 1.67 6.10
C TYR A 270 26.25 2.33 5.53
N ASN A 271 26.11 3.64 5.65
CA ASN A 271 24.95 4.37 5.13
C ASN A 271 25.37 5.26 3.94
N LEU A 272 24.90 4.93 2.74
CA LEU A 272 25.24 5.57 1.47
C LEU A 272 24.34 6.78 1.17
N ALA A 273 24.95 7.93 0.89
CA ALA A 273 24.26 9.18 0.58
C ALA A 273 24.01 9.35 -0.93
N LEU A 274 22.78 9.09 -1.39
CA LEU A 274 22.38 9.16 -2.80
C LEU A 274 21.57 10.44 -3.10
N LYS A 275 21.88 11.11 -4.22
CA LYS A 275 21.43 12.48 -4.53
C LYS A 275 20.65 12.64 -5.85
N LYS A 276 20.39 11.55 -6.57
CA LYS A 276 19.63 11.55 -7.83
C LYS A 276 18.47 10.55 -7.71
N PRO A 277 17.30 10.81 -8.31
CA PRO A 277 16.28 9.77 -8.46
C PRO A 277 16.79 8.67 -9.41
N GLY A 278 16.27 7.46 -9.28
CA GLY A 278 16.68 6.30 -10.08
C GLY A 278 16.48 4.96 -9.38
N ALA A 279 16.66 3.89 -10.15
CA ALA A 279 16.74 2.52 -9.62
C ALA A 279 18.23 2.13 -9.44
N TYR A 280 18.65 1.83 -8.21
CA TYR A 280 20.04 1.59 -7.83
C TYR A 280 20.33 0.11 -7.51
N ARG A 281 21.45 -0.43 -8.00
CA ARG A 281 21.95 -1.79 -7.66
C ARG A 281 23.49 -1.83 -7.53
N LEU A 282 24.08 -2.87 -6.91
CA LEU A 282 25.54 -3.10 -6.94
C LEU A 282 26.02 -3.39 -8.36
N HIS A 283 27.22 -2.90 -8.69
CA HIS A 283 27.92 -3.17 -9.94
C HIS A 283 29.24 -3.96 -9.75
N LYS A 284 30.06 -3.63 -8.75
CA LYS A 284 31.36 -4.27 -8.47
C LYS A 284 31.80 -4.06 -7.01
N VAL A 285 32.57 -4.99 -6.46
CA VAL A 285 33.29 -4.84 -5.18
C VAL A 285 34.65 -5.55 -5.29
N LEU A 286 35.72 -4.96 -4.74
CA LEU A 286 37.05 -5.57 -4.58
C LEU A 286 37.51 -5.49 -3.11
N ASP A 287 38.33 -6.43 -2.66
CA ASP A 287 38.90 -6.48 -1.31
C ASP A 287 40.32 -5.88 -1.19
N GLU A 288 40.97 -5.98 -0.02
CA GLU A 288 42.31 -5.43 0.23
C GLU A 288 43.43 -6.04 -0.65
N TYR A 289 43.31 -7.33 -1.03
CA TYR A 289 44.21 -8.01 -1.99
C TYR A 289 43.82 -7.75 -3.46
N LYS A 290 42.73 -7.01 -3.69
CA LYS A 290 42.12 -6.67 -5.00
C LYS A 290 41.42 -7.85 -5.69
N LEU A 291 41.05 -8.89 -4.96
CA LEU A 291 40.22 -9.97 -5.50
C LEU A 291 38.75 -9.53 -5.60
N GLU A 292 38.03 -10.05 -6.60
CA GLU A 292 36.61 -9.76 -6.76
C GLU A 292 35.72 -10.60 -5.82
N VAL A 293 34.56 -10.02 -5.54
CA VAL A 293 33.70 -10.26 -4.40
C VAL A 293 32.28 -10.62 -4.84
N GLN A 294 31.61 -11.52 -4.10
CA GLN A 294 30.23 -11.94 -4.40
C GLN A 294 29.16 -10.89 -4.03
N ARG A 295 28.06 -10.86 -4.80
CA ARG A 295 27.05 -9.77 -4.80
C ARG A 295 25.65 -10.30 -5.09
N LEU A 296 24.65 -10.04 -4.22
CA LEU A 296 23.30 -10.67 -4.27
C LEU A 296 22.16 -9.73 -3.77
N THR A 297 21.65 -8.81 -4.60
CA THR A 297 20.59 -7.83 -4.16
C THR A 297 19.65 -7.35 -5.27
N GLN A 298 18.40 -7.03 -4.92
CA GLN A 298 17.39 -6.37 -5.76
C GLN A 298 17.64 -4.85 -5.93
N PRO A 299 17.06 -4.19 -6.97
CA PRO A 299 17.16 -2.75 -7.13
C PRO A 299 16.42 -1.95 -6.03
N THR A 300 17.01 -0.84 -5.60
CA THR A 300 16.41 0.13 -4.67
C THR A 300 15.92 1.36 -5.45
N TYR A 301 14.64 1.72 -5.30
CA TYR A 301 14.05 2.88 -5.95
C TYR A 301 14.21 4.15 -5.12
N ILE A 302 14.60 5.24 -5.77
CA ILE A 302 14.59 6.60 -5.22
C ILE A 302 13.82 7.47 -6.22
N VAL A 303 12.69 8.03 -5.80
CA VAL A 303 11.78 8.81 -6.67
C VAL A 303 11.76 10.30 -6.30
N PRO A 304 11.28 11.21 -7.16
CA PRO A 304 10.92 12.55 -6.73
C PRO A 304 9.80 12.47 -5.66
N CYS A 305 9.92 13.24 -4.56
CA CYS A 305 8.89 13.25 -3.53
C CYS A 305 7.54 13.75 -4.09
N PRO A 306 6.41 13.14 -3.69
CA PRO A 306 5.10 13.58 -4.15
C PRO A 306 4.80 15.00 -3.70
N ARG A 307 4.16 15.78 -4.57
CA ARG A 307 3.69 17.14 -4.27
C ARG A 307 2.32 17.42 -4.87
N ALA A 308 1.63 18.42 -4.34
CA ALA A 308 0.45 18.98 -4.97
C ALA A 308 0.52 20.50 -5.04
N ARG A 309 -0.23 21.08 -5.99
CA ARG A 309 -0.48 22.52 -6.07
C ARG A 309 -1.90 22.78 -6.54
N VAL A 310 -2.50 23.85 -6.05
CA VAL A 310 -3.79 24.36 -6.52
C VAL A 310 -3.55 25.20 -7.77
N ARG A 311 -4.23 24.90 -8.88
CA ARG A 311 -4.27 25.82 -10.03
C ARG A 311 -5.28 26.92 -9.69
N SER A 312 -4.81 28.15 -9.57
CA SER A 312 -5.65 29.30 -9.26
C SER A 312 -6.79 29.45 -10.27
N ALA A 313 -7.99 29.72 -9.78
CA ALA A 313 -9.16 29.94 -10.63
C ALA A 313 -9.14 31.35 -11.26
N GLU A 314 -9.78 31.50 -12.43
CA GLU A 314 -9.83 32.77 -13.17
C GLU A 314 -10.51 33.92 -12.40
N SER A 315 -11.42 33.60 -11.47
CA SER A 315 -12.04 34.56 -10.56
C SER A 315 -12.10 34.01 -9.13
N SER A 316 -11.79 34.86 -8.15
CA SER A 316 -12.01 34.59 -6.73
C SER A 316 -13.46 34.85 -6.29
N THR A 317 -14.22 35.61 -7.07
CA THR A 317 -15.67 35.80 -6.85
C THR A 317 -16.46 34.73 -7.59
N ARG A 318 -17.49 34.19 -6.95
CA ARG A 318 -18.51 33.28 -7.51
C ARG A 318 -19.89 33.74 -7.08
N CYS A 319 -20.92 33.43 -7.86
CA CYS A 319 -22.31 33.63 -7.48
C CYS A 319 -22.88 32.36 -6.83
N LEU A 320 -23.93 32.51 -6.03
CA LEU A 320 -24.68 31.38 -5.49
C LEU A 320 -25.23 30.53 -6.67
N GLY A 321 -24.96 29.22 -6.61
CA GLY A 321 -25.26 28.26 -7.67
C GLY A 321 -24.14 28.02 -8.70
N ASP A 322 -23.11 28.89 -8.77
CA ASP A 322 -21.99 28.69 -9.70
C ASP A 322 -21.14 27.47 -9.30
N LEU A 323 -20.42 26.88 -10.26
CA LEU A 323 -19.42 25.85 -9.98
C LEU A 323 -18.09 26.47 -9.50
N SER A 324 -17.41 25.80 -8.58
CA SER A 324 -16.07 26.19 -8.12
C SER A 324 -15.06 26.26 -9.27
N ASN A 325 -15.14 25.33 -10.23
CA ASN A 325 -14.22 25.20 -11.38
C ASN A 325 -12.74 25.33 -10.96
N LEU A 326 -12.38 24.59 -9.91
CA LEU A 326 -11.04 24.55 -9.34
C LEU A 326 -10.32 23.27 -9.84
N SER A 327 -9.00 23.28 -9.91
CA SER A 327 -8.25 22.02 -10.14
C SER A 327 -7.01 21.92 -9.27
N LEU A 328 -6.81 20.74 -8.68
CA LEU A 328 -5.58 20.37 -7.97
C LEU A 328 -4.68 19.65 -8.97
N GLU A 329 -3.41 20.03 -9.08
CA GLU A 329 -2.42 19.31 -9.86
C GLU A 329 -1.51 18.54 -8.89
N VAL A 330 -1.64 17.21 -8.87
CA VAL A 330 -0.85 16.30 -8.04
C VAL A 330 0.29 15.73 -8.89
N GLU A 331 1.49 15.62 -8.33
CA GLU A 331 2.70 15.20 -9.05
C GLU A 331 3.51 14.21 -8.22
N GLY A 332 3.81 13.05 -8.78
CA GLY A 332 4.60 11.99 -8.14
C GLY A 332 4.48 10.66 -8.91
N THR A 333 5.02 9.57 -8.37
CA THR A 333 4.93 8.24 -9.01
C THR A 333 3.54 7.59 -8.78
N PRO A 334 2.71 7.32 -9.82
CA PRO A 334 1.35 6.81 -9.63
C PRO A 334 1.29 5.30 -9.33
N PRO A 335 0.24 4.80 -8.62
CA PRO A 335 -0.94 5.52 -8.13
C PRO A 335 -0.68 6.49 -6.97
N LEU A 336 -1.25 7.69 -7.06
CA LEU A 336 -1.17 8.74 -6.04
C LEU A 336 -2.41 8.72 -5.12
N LYS A 337 -2.28 9.35 -3.95
CA LYS A 337 -3.41 9.68 -3.05
C LYS A 337 -3.28 11.13 -2.60
N ILE A 338 -4.41 11.80 -2.39
CA ILE A 338 -4.44 13.19 -1.88
C ILE A 338 -5.51 13.36 -0.80
N TYR A 339 -5.16 14.13 0.21
CA TYR A 339 -6.02 14.63 1.28
C TYR A 339 -6.11 16.15 1.16
N TYR A 340 -7.33 16.68 1.17
CA TYR A 340 -7.58 18.11 1.07
C TYR A 340 -8.76 18.52 1.96
N SER A 341 -8.72 19.75 2.42
CA SER A 341 -9.71 20.38 3.29
C SER A 341 -10.49 21.42 2.51
N ARG A 342 -11.78 21.52 2.82
CA ARG A 342 -12.64 22.61 2.40
C ARG A 342 -13.26 23.25 3.63
N THR A 343 -12.95 24.52 3.86
CA THR A 343 -13.59 25.34 4.90
C THR A 343 -14.72 26.16 4.27
N ILE A 344 -15.87 26.22 4.93
CA ILE A 344 -17.01 27.06 4.52
C ILE A 344 -17.39 27.91 5.73
N ASN A 345 -17.21 29.23 5.64
CA ASN A 345 -17.42 30.19 6.73
C ASN A 345 -16.77 29.74 8.07
N GLY A 346 -15.55 29.20 7.99
CA GLY A 346 -14.79 28.71 9.17
C GLY A 346 -15.23 27.36 9.72
N LYS A 347 -15.93 26.53 8.93
CA LYS A 347 -16.23 25.12 9.25
C LYS A 347 -15.54 24.18 8.28
N ASP A 348 -14.72 23.30 8.81
CA ASP A 348 -13.82 22.45 8.04
C ASP A 348 -14.43 21.10 7.70
N HIS A 349 -14.22 20.66 6.46
CA HIS A 349 -14.56 19.33 5.97
C HIS A 349 -13.34 18.74 5.26
N SER A 350 -12.81 17.63 5.78
CA SER A 350 -11.70 16.89 5.18
C SER A 350 -12.19 15.84 4.19
N PHE A 351 -11.52 15.75 3.04
CA PHE A 351 -11.83 14.83 1.96
C PHE A 351 -10.56 14.08 1.52
N HIS A 352 -10.71 12.81 1.15
CA HIS A 352 -9.62 11.96 0.72
C HIS A 352 -9.93 11.25 -0.61
N PHE A 353 -8.99 11.29 -1.54
CA PHE A 353 -9.11 10.62 -2.84
C PHE A 353 -8.00 9.57 -3.01
N GLN A 354 -8.40 8.35 -3.40
CA GLN A 354 -7.53 7.18 -3.45
C GLN A 354 -7.33 6.69 -4.89
N SER A 355 -6.08 6.32 -5.23
CA SER A 355 -5.69 5.77 -6.54
C SER A 355 -5.91 6.72 -7.73
N LEU A 356 -5.40 7.94 -7.61
CA LEU A 356 -5.22 8.83 -8.76
C LEU A 356 -4.15 8.27 -9.70
N GLN A 357 -4.51 8.02 -10.95
CA GLN A 357 -3.62 7.56 -12.02
C GLN A 357 -3.89 8.37 -13.30
N PRO A 358 -2.87 8.67 -14.13
CA PRO A 358 -3.08 9.33 -15.42
C PRO A 358 -3.74 8.39 -16.43
N GLU A 359 -4.49 8.94 -17.39
CA GLU A 359 -5.21 8.13 -18.39
C GLU A 359 -4.26 7.27 -19.23
N GLY A 360 -4.63 6.01 -19.45
CA GLY A 360 -3.82 5.03 -20.19
C GLY A 360 -2.64 4.42 -19.42
N PHE A 361 -2.37 4.85 -18.18
CA PHE A 361 -1.32 4.25 -17.34
C PHE A 361 -1.86 3.09 -16.51
N THR A 362 -1.22 1.92 -16.62
CA THR A 362 -1.43 0.77 -15.73
C THR A 362 -0.13 0.47 -14.98
N SER A 363 -0.12 0.68 -13.67
CA SER A 363 1.08 0.47 -12.86
C SER A 363 1.49 -1.01 -12.83
N PRO A 364 2.77 -1.36 -13.08
CA PRO A 364 3.27 -2.73 -12.90
C PRO A 364 3.07 -3.28 -11.48
N LEU A 365 3.01 -2.39 -10.48
CA LEU A 365 2.71 -2.74 -9.08
C LEU A 365 1.28 -3.30 -8.88
N LEU A 366 0.41 -3.14 -9.88
CA LEU A 366 -0.96 -3.67 -9.91
C LEU A 366 -1.09 -4.88 -10.87
N SER A 367 -0.03 -5.26 -11.60
CA SER A 367 -0.05 -6.31 -12.63
C SER A 367 0.80 -7.51 -12.21
N SER A 368 0.13 -8.60 -11.83
CA SER A 368 0.79 -9.81 -11.31
C SER A 368 1.68 -10.55 -12.30
N LYS A 369 1.51 -10.30 -13.61
CA LYS A 369 2.22 -11.03 -14.68
C LYS A 369 3.67 -10.58 -14.91
N SER A 370 4.20 -9.63 -14.11
CA SER A 370 5.57 -9.13 -14.28
C SER A 370 6.15 -8.44 -13.03
N SER A 371 6.88 -9.17 -12.16
CA SER A 371 8.01 -8.61 -11.36
C SER A 371 8.75 -9.59 -10.42
N THR A 372 9.40 -10.62 -10.98
CA THR A 372 10.71 -11.05 -10.42
C THR A 372 11.72 -11.27 -11.53
N SER A 373 11.41 -12.12 -12.52
CA SER A 373 12.26 -12.28 -13.72
C SER A 373 12.43 -10.96 -14.50
N LEU A 374 11.33 -10.24 -14.76
CA LEU A 374 11.33 -8.96 -15.51
C LEU A 374 11.86 -7.74 -14.73
N MET A 375 12.19 -7.88 -13.44
CA MET A 375 12.91 -6.84 -12.67
C MET A 375 14.35 -7.26 -12.30
N LEU A 376 14.76 -8.47 -12.68
CA LEU A 376 16.13 -8.98 -12.54
C LEU A 376 16.83 -9.18 -13.91
N SER A 377 16.09 -9.06 -15.02
CA SER A 377 16.62 -8.98 -16.37
C SER A 377 17.54 -7.76 -16.56
N ALA A 378 18.55 -7.90 -17.43
CA ALA A 378 19.45 -6.79 -17.77
C ALA A 378 18.71 -5.62 -18.45
N ASP A 379 17.65 -5.93 -19.19
CA ASP A 379 16.87 -5.02 -20.04
C ASP A 379 15.56 -4.55 -19.38
N ALA A 380 15.52 -4.46 -18.04
CA ALA A 380 14.34 -3.98 -17.32
C ALA A 380 14.08 -2.48 -17.59
N ASP A 381 12.81 -2.14 -17.84
CA ASP A 381 12.35 -0.75 -18.00
C ASP A 381 11.86 -0.18 -16.66
N PHE A 382 12.52 0.89 -16.19
CA PHE A 382 12.17 1.57 -14.94
C PHE A 382 11.37 2.87 -15.16
N THR A 383 11.04 3.24 -16.40
CA THR A 383 10.38 4.52 -16.72
C THR A 383 8.95 4.63 -16.20
N TRP A 384 8.27 3.51 -15.91
CA TRP A 384 6.96 3.50 -15.26
C TRP A 384 6.98 4.17 -13.87
N ALA A 385 8.13 4.17 -13.19
CA ALA A 385 8.29 4.72 -11.85
C ALA A 385 8.57 6.24 -11.82
N ARG A 386 8.62 6.90 -12.99
CA ARG A 386 8.83 8.36 -13.08
C ARG A 386 7.68 9.15 -12.44
N SER A 387 7.97 10.40 -12.08
CA SER A 387 6.95 11.34 -11.60
C SER A 387 6.02 11.76 -12.74
N GLN A 388 4.71 11.77 -12.49
CA GLN A 388 3.69 12.16 -13.45
C GLN A 388 2.69 13.13 -12.81
N LYS A 389 2.16 14.07 -13.61
CA LYS A 389 1.18 15.08 -13.19
C LYS A 389 -0.25 14.60 -13.47
N VAL A 390 -1.06 14.50 -12.42
CA VAL A 390 -2.48 14.12 -12.50
C VAL A 390 -3.35 15.31 -12.06
N PRO A 391 -4.16 15.91 -12.95
CA PRO A 391 -5.11 16.94 -12.58
C PRO A 391 -6.38 16.33 -11.96
N VAL A 392 -6.87 16.94 -10.88
CA VAL A 392 -8.11 16.58 -10.19
C VAL A 392 -9.05 17.78 -10.28
N GLY A 393 -10.14 17.65 -11.04
CA GLY A 393 -11.17 18.69 -11.16
C GLY A 393 -12.08 18.72 -9.94
N LEU A 394 -12.22 19.89 -9.32
CA LEU A 394 -13.16 20.18 -8.25
C LEU A 394 -14.22 21.14 -8.79
N ASN A 395 -15.33 20.57 -9.28
CA ASN A 395 -16.47 21.27 -9.88
C ASN A 395 -17.69 21.13 -8.96
N GLU A 396 -17.58 21.64 -7.72
CA GLU A 396 -18.65 21.61 -6.72
C GLU A 396 -19.57 22.83 -6.90
N SER A 397 -20.87 22.68 -6.62
CA SER A 397 -21.81 23.81 -6.68
C SER A 397 -21.75 24.66 -5.41
N MET A 398 -21.63 25.98 -5.58
CA MET A 398 -21.50 26.95 -4.50
C MET A 398 -22.86 27.21 -3.83
N ASN A 399 -23.27 26.27 -2.98
CA ASN A 399 -24.60 26.20 -2.37
C ASN A 399 -24.81 27.12 -1.16
N ASN A 400 -23.74 27.73 -0.63
CA ASN A 400 -23.77 28.61 0.54
C ASN A 400 -23.04 29.92 0.24
N ALA A 401 -23.62 31.06 0.60
CA ALA A 401 -22.95 32.35 0.52
C ALA A 401 -21.86 32.52 1.59
N GLY A 402 -20.91 33.42 1.34
CA GLY A 402 -19.80 33.74 2.24
C GLY A 402 -18.45 33.25 1.74
N GLU A 403 -17.54 32.97 2.66
CA GLU A 403 -16.14 32.63 2.35
C GLU A 403 -15.94 31.11 2.29
N TRP A 404 -15.31 30.65 1.21
CA TRP A 404 -14.94 29.25 0.98
C TRP A 404 -13.42 29.19 0.78
N GLN A 405 -12.75 28.23 1.43
CA GLN A 405 -11.33 27.97 1.23
C GLN A 405 -11.10 26.50 0.95
N TYR A 406 -10.41 26.20 -0.15
CA TYR A 406 -9.90 24.86 -0.45
C TYR A 406 -8.40 24.86 -0.13
N SER A 407 -7.91 23.87 0.61
CA SER A 407 -6.47 23.73 0.92
C SER A 407 -6.02 22.27 0.82
N VAL A 408 -4.80 22.03 0.37
CA VAL A 408 -4.22 20.66 0.35
C VAL A 408 -3.51 20.39 1.68
N ASP A 409 -3.66 19.17 2.18
CA ASP A 409 -3.17 18.75 3.49
C ASP A 409 -2.10 17.65 3.40
N GLN A 410 -2.33 16.57 2.64
CA GLN A 410 -1.34 15.49 2.49
C GLN A 410 -1.36 14.85 1.09
N VAL A 411 -0.21 14.33 0.63
CA VAL A 411 -0.08 13.58 -0.64
C VAL A 411 0.80 12.35 -0.43
N HIS A 412 0.43 11.21 -1.03
CA HIS A 412 1.20 9.96 -1.03
C HIS A 412 1.48 9.45 -2.44
N ASP A 413 2.58 8.72 -2.61
CA ASP A 413 2.94 8.01 -3.85
C ASP A 413 2.75 6.48 -3.79
N ALA A 414 3.06 5.81 -4.90
CA ALA A 414 2.97 4.37 -5.06
C ALA A 414 3.90 3.53 -4.16
N PHE A 415 5.00 4.12 -3.69
CA PHE A 415 5.99 3.46 -2.82
C PHE A 415 5.75 3.74 -1.33
N GLY A 416 4.77 4.59 -0.99
CA GLY A 416 4.43 4.97 0.38
C GLY A 416 5.20 6.19 0.90
N ASN A 417 5.97 6.88 0.06
CA ASN A 417 6.47 8.21 0.42
C ASN A 417 5.28 9.16 0.57
N HIS A 418 5.38 10.11 1.50
CA HIS A 418 4.32 11.08 1.76
C HIS A 418 4.90 12.45 2.09
N VAL A 419 4.11 13.49 1.81
CA VAL A 419 4.39 14.87 2.21
C VAL A 419 3.11 15.42 2.85
N SER A 420 3.24 15.92 4.08
CA SER A 420 2.18 16.70 4.74
C SER A 420 2.48 18.20 4.65
N TYR A 421 1.40 18.96 4.46
CA TYR A 421 1.33 20.42 4.44
C TYR A 421 0.53 20.96 5.64
N GLU A 422 0.12 20.08 6.55
CA GLU A 422 -0.42 20.47 7.86
C GLU A 422 0.70 21.07 8.71
N GLN A 423 0.37 22.11 9.46
CA GLN A 423 1.29 22.71 10.42
C GLN A 423 1.03 22.10 11.79
N ALA A 424 2.11 21.72 12.49
CA ALA A 424 2.00 21.30 13.88
C ALA A 424 1.62 22.50 14.76
N ASP A 425 0.67 22.28 15.67
CA ASP A 425 -0.01 23.29 16.50
C ASP A 425 0.97 24.13 17.36
N ASP A 426 2.18 23.62 17.62
CA ASP A 426 3.22 24.22 18.46
C ASP A 426 4.10 25.29 17.77
N GLN A 427 3.84 25.69 16.51
CA GLN A 427 4.62 26.72 15.81
C GLN A 427 3.76 27.92 15.36
N GLU A 428 4.34 29.13 15.48
CA GLU A 428 3.70 30.38 15.06
C GLU A 428 3.15 30.30 13.63
N LEU A 429 1.92 30.79 13.44
CA LEU A 429 1.11 30.77 12.22
C LEU A 429 1.80 31.44 11.00
N LYS A 430 2.75 30.74 10.39
CA LYS A 430 3.27 31.04 9.06
C LYS A 430 2.16 30.72 8.06
N PRO A 431 1.71 31.66 7.21
CA PRO A 431 0.65 31.34 6.24
C PRO A 431 1.07 30.17 5.33
N LYS A 432 0.17 29.20 5.09
CA LYS A 432 0.34 28.18 4.03
C LYS A 432 0.76 28.90 2.73
N SER A 433 1.57 28.27 1.88
CA SER A 433 1.98 28.90 0.62
C SER A 433 0.78 29.11 -0.30
N LYS A 434 0.79 30.18 -1.11
CA LYS A 434 -0.34 30.52 -2.00
C LYS A 434 -0.65 29.44 -3.04
N ASP A 435 0.30 28.55 -3.30
CA ASP A 435 0.16 27.44 -4.25
C ASP A 435 -0.56 26.23 -3.62
N LEU A 436 -0.85 26.24 -2.31
CA LEU A 436 -1.50 25.14 -1.57
C LEU A 436 -2.96 25.41 -1.18
N TYR A 437 -3.50 26.61 -1.45
CA TYR A 437 -4.89 26.94 -1.17
C TYR A 437 -5.50 27.92 -2.18
N GLN A 438 -6.83 27.89 -2.33
CA GLN A 438 -7.62 28.87 -3.09
C GLN A 438 -8.82 29.31 -2.25
N ASN A 439 -8.97 30.63 -2.09
CA ASN A 439 -10.16 31.23 -1.48
C ASN A 439 -11.15 31.67 -2.55
N PHE A 440 -12.44 31.49 -2.28
CA PHE A 440 -13.55 32.03 -3.05
C PHE A 440 -14.49 32.84 -2.14
N VAL A 441 -15.11 33.87 -2.71
CA VAL A 441 -16.17 34.64 -2.07
C VAL A 441 -17.45 34.42 -2.86
N VAL A 442 -18.41 33.71 -2.25
CA VAL A 442 -19.70 33.37 -2.87
C VAL A 442 -20.74 34.44 -2.53
N ARG A 443 -21.28 35.08 -3.57
CA ARG A 443 -22.24 36.20 -3.47
C ARG A 443 -23.67 35.73 -3.71
N GLU A 444 -24.61 36.26 -2.93
CA GLU A 444 -26.04 36.10 -3.20
C GLU A 444 -26.48 36.91 -4.41
N ARG A 445 -27.43 36.37 -5.19
CA ARG A 445 -28.07 37.06 -6.32
C ARG A 445 -29.12 38.04 -5.79
N PRO A 446 -29.09 39.34 -6.18
CA PRO A 446 -30.07 40.31 -5.72
C PRO A 446 -31.44 40.08 -6.35
N ARG A 447 -32.49 40.60 -5.72
CA ARG A 447 -33.88 40.56 -6.22
C ARG A 447 -34.45 41.96 -6.39
N ALA A 448 -35.19 42.20 -7.46
CA ALA A 448 -35.82 43.50 -7.73
C ALA A 448 -37.35 43.38 -7.91
N THR A 449 -38.06 44.38 -7.39
CA THR A 449 -39.52 44.56 -7.51
C THR A 449 -39.85 46.03 -7.74
N LEU A 450 -40.95 46.33 -8.45
CA LEU A 450 -41.60 47.64 -8.34
C LEU A 450 -42.62 47.62 -7.20
N SER A 451 -42.82 48.77 -6.56
CA SER A 451 -43.67 48.90 -5.37
C SER A 451 -44.61 50.09 -5.49
N GLY A 452 -45.92 49.88 -5.35
CA GLY A 452 -46.91 50.95 -5.47
C GLY A 452 -47.09 51.53 -6.89
N CYS A 453 -46.60 50.85 -7.93
CA CYS A 453 -46.95 51.12 -9.32
C CYS A 453 -47.09 49.82 -10.11
N ASP A 454 -48.14 49.74 -10.92
CA ASP A 454 -48.38 48.73 -11.96
C ASP A 454 -49.22 49.33 -13.10
N LEU A 455 -49.75 48.49 -14.01
CA LEU A 455 -50.64 48.92 -15.10
C LEU A 455 -52.03 49.42 -14.63
N ARG A 456 -52.41 49.17 -13.37
CA ARG A 456 -53.69 49.58 -12.76
C ARG A 456 -53.55 50.83 -11.88
N SER A 457 -52.40 50.97 -11.23
CA SER A 457 -51.98 52.04 -10.35
C SER A 457 -50.84 52.85 -10.99
N PRO A 458 -51.09 53.51 -12.14
CA PRO A 458 -50.05 54.27 -12.83
C PRO A 458 -49.56 55.44 -11.99
N LEU A 459 -48.27 55.74 -12.07
CA LEU A 459 -47.73 57.00 -11.55
C LEU A 459 -48.30 58.15 -12.37
N LYS A 460 -49.04 59.04 -11.71
CA LYS A 460 -49.59 60.25 -12.31
C LYS A 460 -48.68 61.43 -11.98
N VAL A 461 -48.07 62.05 -12.99
CA VAL A 461 -47.10 63.12 -12.82
C VAL A 461 -47.55 64.36 -13.59
N ALA A 462 -47.34 65.55 -13.05
CA ALA A 462 -47.59 66.79 -13.77
C ALA A 462 -46.59 66.95 -14.92
N LYS A 463 -47.07 67.33 -16.11
CA LYS A 463 -46.24 67.42 -17.33
C LYS A 463 -44.96 68.23 -17.10
N GLY A 464 -43.80 67.66 -17.45
CA GLY A 464 -42.49 68.30 -17.27
C GLY A 464 -41.91 68.22 -15.86
N ARG A 465 -42.53 67.47 -14.92
CA ARG A 465 -41.90 67.07 -13.65
C ARG A 465 -41.42 65.62 -13.72
N SER A 466 -40.44 65.28 -12.91
CA SER A 466 -39.96 63.91 -12.74
C SER A 466 -40.38 63.31 -11.39
N ILE A 467 -40.51 61.98 -11.36
CA ILE A 467 -40.79 61.17 -10.16
C ILE A 467 -39.71 60.09 -10.03
N ARG A 468 -39.50 59.54 -8.84
CA ARG A 468 -38.65 58.34 -8.66
C ARG A 468 -39.44 57.10 -9.10
N LEU A 469 -38.81 56.23 -9.88
CA LEU A 469 -39.35 54.89 -10.15
C LEU A 469 -39.20 54.05 -8.86
N PRO A 470 -40.30 53.55 -8.26
CA PRO A 470 -40.29 52.99 -6.90
C PRO A 470 -39.80 51.53 -6.87
N ILE A 471 -38.54 51.34 -7.25
CA ILE A 471 -37.83 50.07 -7.19
C ILE A 471 -37.52 49.74 -5.71
N ARG A 472 -37.80 48.49 -5.32
CA ARG A 472 -37.36 47.87 -4.06
C ARG A 472 -36.47 46.69 -4.39
N ILE A 473 -35.26 46.71 -3.83
CA ILE A 473 -34.28 45.61 -3.92
C ILE A 473 -34.38 44.76 -2.64
N ASP A 474 -34.42 43.45 -2.78
CA ASP A 474 -34.38 42.49 -1.66
C ASP A 474 -33.25 41.46 -1.83
N TYR A 475 -32.84 40.85 -0.71
CA TYR A 475 -31.82 39.80 -0.65
C TYR A 475 -32.38 38.60 0.14
N PRO A 476 -32.08 37.35 -0.25
CA PRO A 476 -32.52 36.17 0.51
C PRO A 476 -31.92 36.05 1.92
N GLY A 477 -30.64 36.43 2.09
CA GLY A 477 -29.90 36.33 3.35
C GLY A 477 -29.44 37.69 3.89
N LYS A 478 -28.17 37.80 4.29
CA LYS A 478 -27.66 39.02 4.95
C LYS A 478 -27.48 40.14 3.92
N THR A 479 -28.31 41.19 4.04
CA THR A 479 -28.16 42.42 3.23
C THR A 479 -26.72 42.97 3.28
N PRO A 480 -26.06 43.18 2.13
CA PRO A 480 -24.68 43.63 2.09
C PRO A 480 -24.56 45.12 2.44
N GLU A 481 -23.53 45.47 3.21
CA GLU A 481 -23.32 46.83 3.72
C GLU A 481 -22.76 47.74 2.62
N SER A 482 -23.67 48.45 1.92
CA SER A 482 -23.41 49.52 0.94
C SER A 482 -22.64 49.12 -0.32
N VAL A 483 -23.33 48.50 -1.29
CA VAL A 483 -22.74 48.12 -2.60
C VAL A 483 -23.55 48.69 -3.77
N ALA A 484 -22.87 48.94 -4.90
CA ALA A 484 -23.47 49.41 -6.14
C ALA A 484 -24.17 48.26 -6.90
N HIS A 485 -25.39 48.52 -7.38
CA HIS A 485 -26.19 47.59 -8.18
C HIS A 485 -26.48 48.24 -9.53
N THR A 486 -26.35 47.51 -10.64
CA THR A 486 -26.78 48.03 -11.95
C THR A 486 -28.16 47.48 -12.30
N LEU A 487 -29.10 48.37 -12.55
CA LEU A 487 -30.47 48.10 -12.96
C LEU A 487 -30.62 48.43 -14.44
N THR A 488 -31.34 47.60 -15.19
CA THR A 488 -31.77 47.92 -16.57
C THR A 488 -33.28 47.82 -16.71
N TRP A 489 -33.86 48.64 -17.59
CA TRP A 489 -35.28 48.60 -17.91
C TRP A 489 -35.54 48.92 -19.38
N GLN A 490 -36.73 48.58 -19.85
CA GLN A 490 -37.27 48.94 -21.15
C GLN A 490 -38.32 50.03 -21.00
N PHE A 491 -38.36 50.97 -21.95
CA PHE A 491 -39.34 52.05 -22.01
C PHE A 491 -40.03 52.06 -23.38
N SER A 492 -41.36 52.20 -23.39
CA SER A 492 -42.12 52.50 -24.62
C SER A 492 -43.06 53.69 -24.38
N PRO A 493 -43.02 54.73 -25.24
CA PRO A 493 -43.97 55.83 -25.18
C PRO A 493 -45.43 55.37 -25.25
N ILE A 494 -46.33 56.08 -24.56
CA ILE A 494 -47.73 55.70 -24.37
C ILE A 494 -48.48 55.41 -25.68
N ASP A 495 -48.21 56.18 -26.73
CA ASP A 495 -48.84 56.04 -28.05
C ASP A 495 -48.33 54.84 -28.87
N THR A 496 -47.29 54.16 -28.39
CA THR A 496 -46.63 53.00 -29.05
C THR A 496 -46.98 51.66 -28.42
N LEU A 497 -47.83 51.64 -27.38
CA LEU A 497 -48.24 50.40 -26.71
C LEU A 497 -49.23 49.59 -27.55
N THR A 498 -49.24 48.28 -27.36
CA THR A 498 -50.17 47.37 -28.05
C THR A 498 -51.61 47.54 -27.53
N LYS A 499 -52.59 46.97 -28.24
CA LYS A 499 -53.99 46.87 -27.77
C LYS A 499 -54.16 46.03 -26.49
N SER A 500 -53.14 45.28 -26.06
CA SER A 500 -53.12 44.55 -24.78
C SER A 500 -52.40 45.30 -23.65
N GLY A 501 -51.82 46.48 -23.93
CA GLY A 501 -51.05 47.27 -22.97
C GLY A 501 -49.58 46.88 -22.83
N ASP A 502 -49.05 46.08 -23.76
CA ASP A 502 -47.64 45.69 -23.82
C ASP A 502 -46.79 46.74 -24.55
N HIS A 503 -45.47 46.63 -24.43
CA HIS A 503 -44.51 47.27 -25.34
C HIS A 503 -44.83 46.90 -26.80
N GLY A 504 -44.98 47.88 -27.68
CA GLY A 504 -45.02 47.69 -29.13
C GLY A 504 -43.63 47.73 -29.77
N ASP A 505 -43.57 48.08 -31.05
CA ASP A 505 -42.34 48.00 -31.86
C ASP A 505 -41.24 49.02 -31.46
N VAL A 506 -41.61 50.09 -30.74
CA VAL A 506 -40.68 51.13 -30.26
C VAL A 506 -40.33 50.88 -28.80
N VAL A 507 -39.10 50.43 -28.54
CA VAL A 507 -38.61 50.13 -27.19
C VAL A 507 -37.21 50.68 -26.97
N GLU A 508 -37.09 51.63 -26.06
CA GLU A 508 -35.81 52.18 -25.58
C GLU A 508 -35.30 51.40 -24.37
N ALA A 509 -33.99 51.44 -24.11
CA ALA A 509 -33.36 50.76 -22.98
C ALA A 509 -32.70 51.78 -22.03
N GLY A 510 -33.12 51.77 -20.76
CA GLY A 510 -32.54 52.58 -19.70
C GLY A 510 -31.64 51.76 -18.77
N SER A 511 -30.66 52.42 -18.16
CA SER A 511 -29.79 51.82 -17.14
C SER A 511 -29.45 52.80 -16.02
N PHE A 512 -29.30 52.28 -14.80
CA PHE A 512 -28.94 53.07 -13.61
C PHE A 512 -28.10 52.24 -12.66
N THR A 513 -26.95 52.77 -12.24
CA THR A 513 -26.10 52.15 -11.21
C THR A 513 -26.27 52.87 -9.88
N THR A 514 -26.80 52.18 -8.87
CA THR A 514 -26.95 52.71 -7.51
C THR A 514 -25.59 52.90 -6.85
N LYS A 515 -25.48 53.81 -5.87
CA LYS A 515 -24.32 53.93 -4.97
C LYS A 515 -24.67 53.50 -3.54
N LYS A 516 -25.96 53.51 -3.19
CA LYS A 516 -26.54 53.01 -1.94
C LYS A 516 -27.82 52.23 -2.25
N LEU A 517 -28.20 51.32 -1.36
CA LEU A 517 -29.37 50.42 -1.50
C LEU A 517 -30.72 51.16 -1.66
N GLY A 518 -30.79 52.46 -1.33
CA GLY A 518 -31.97 53.32 -1.45
C GLY A 518 -31.94 54.32 -2.61
N ASP A 519 -30.94 54.29 -3.49
CA ASP A 519 -30.90 55.17 -4.66
C ASP A 519 -31.88 54.68 -5.73
N GLN A 520 -32.75 55.56 -6.24
CA GLN A 520 -33.77 55.24 -7.24
C GLN A 520 -33.63 56.15 -8.46
N PRO A 521 -33.78 55.64 -9.70
CA PRO A 521 -33.76 56.45 -10.91
C PRO A 521 -35.00 57.35 -11.00
N THR A 522 -34.84 58.51 -11.64
CA THR A 522 -35.94 59.47 -11.89
C THR A 522 -36.44 59.41 -13.33
N ILE A 523 -37.75 59.42 -13.52
CA ILE A 523 -38.44 59.30 -14.81
C ILE A 523 -39.48 60.42 -14.98
N SER A 524 -39.76 60.82 -16.23
CA SER A 524 -40.68 61.92 -16.58
C SER A 524 -41.61 61.62 -17.77
N GLU A 525 -41.23 60.66 -18.64
CA GLU A 525 -41.90 60.49 -19.93
C GLU A 525 -43.13 59.58 -19.87
N SER A 526 -44.11 59.99 -20.66
CA SER A 526 -45.32 59.28 -21.04
C SER A 526 -45.20 57.82 -21.44
N GLY A 527 -45.31 56.79 -20.60
CA GLY A 527 -45.22 55.41 -21.12
C GLY A 527 -45.05 54.27 -20.12
N LEU A 528 -44.75 53.09 -20.65
CA LEU A 528 -44.54 51.85 -19.90
C LEU A 528 -43.06 51.63 -19.60
N TYR A 529 -42.72 51.48 -18.32
CA TYR A 529 -41.37 51.19 -17.82
C TYR A 529 -41.31 49.78 -17.21
N THR A 530 -40.51 48.88 -17.81
CA THR A 530 -40.42 47.47 -17.40
C THR A 530 -39.00 47.09 -17.02
N LEU A 531 -38.77 46.67 -15.78
CA LEU A 531 -37.47 46.19 -15.31
C LEU A 531 -37.04 44.94 -16.11
N LYS A 532 -35.78 44.92 -16.56
CA LYS A 532 -35.23 43.87 -17.43
C LYS A 532 -34.11 43.04 -16.78
N SER A 533 -33.19 43.67 -16.06
CA SER A 533 -32.22 42.95 -15.22
C SER A 533 -31.74 43.78 -14.01
N ILE A 534 -31.20 43.08 -13.02
CA ILE A 534 -30.44 43.64 -11.89
C ILE A 534 -29.14 42.86 -11.75
N SER A 535 -28.00 43.53 -11.52
CA SER A 535 -26.72 42.88 -11.28
C SER A 535 -25.92 43.52 -10.14
N TYR A 536 -25.15 42.67 -9.45
CA TYR A 536 -24.30 42.97 -8.30
C TYR A 536 -22.98 42.21 -8.47
N ASP A 537 -21.82 42.88 -8.43
CA ASP A 537 -20.49 42.21 -8.38
C ASP A 537 -20.33 41.05 -9.41
N SER A 538 -20.73 41.30 -10.67
CA SER A 538 -20.89 40.36 -11.81
C SER A 538 -22.03 39.32 -11.74
N CYS A 539 -22.68 39.12 -10.59
CA CYS A 539 -23.85 38.25 -10.45
C CYS A 539 -25.14 38.90 -10.96
N GLU A 540 -25.77 38.30 -11.96
CA GLU A 540 -27.12 38.64 -12.41
C GLU A 540 -28.18 38.04 -11.44
N GLY A 541 -29.18 38.86 -11.13
CA GLY A 541 -30.24 38.60 -10.17
C GLY A 541 -31.64 38.60 -10.75
N GLU A 542 -32.62 38.34 -9.88
CA GLU A 542 -34.00 38.01 -10.26
C GLU A 542 -34.93 39.23 -10.25
N ILE A 543 -35.85 39.32 -11.21
CA ILE A 543 -36.95 40.29 -11.18
C ILE A 543 -38.26 39.55 -10.92
N LYS A 544 -38.94 39.95 -9.84
CA LYS A 544 -40.27 39.48 -9.46
C LYS A 544 -41.34 40.43 -9.98
N GLU A 545 -42.57 39.95 -10.11
CA GLU A 545 -43.73 40.78 -10.44
C GLU A 545 -44.22 41.58 -9.21
N PRO A 546 -44.68 42.84 -9.39
CA PRO A 546 -44.78 43.56 -10.67
C PRO A 546 -43.41 44.06 -11.18
N SER A 547 -43.09 43.71 -12.42
CA SER A 547 -41.90 44.15 -13.15
C SER A 547 -42.12 45.46 -13.94
N SER A 548 -43.38 45.82 -14.18
CA SER A 548 -43.80 46.85 -15.13
C SER A 548 -44.61 47.96 -14.44
N CYS A 549 -44.28 49.23 -14.70
CA CYS A 549 -44.96 50.42 -14.16
C CYS A 549 -45.35 51.38 -15.29
N LEU A 550 -46.59 51.87 -15.25
CA LEU A 550 -47.12 52.82 -16.22
C LEU A 550 -47.01 54.24 -15.67
N LEU A 551 -46.38 55.16 -16.41
CA LEU A 551 -46.38 56.60 -16.10
C LEU A 551 -47.34 57.33 -17.03
N LEU A 552 -48.29 58.07 -16.46
CA LEU A 552 -49.23 58.92 -17.20
C LEU A 552 -49.00 60.39 -16.81
N ASN A 553 -48.98 61.26 -17.82
CA ASN A 553 -48.93 62.70 -17.65
C ASN A 553 -50.34 63.30 -17.90
N PRO A 554 -51.15 63.58 -16.86
CA PRO A 554 -52.53 64.00 -17.06
C PRO A 554 -52.63 65.45 -17.51
N LEU A 555 -53.74 65.77 -18.19
CA LEU A 555 -54.06 67.13 -18.62
C LEU A 555 -54.30 68.06 -17.42
N GLU A 556 -53.95 69.34 -17.57
CA GLU A 556 -54.23 70.37 -16.57
C GLU A 556 -55.75 70.57 -16.39
N PRO A 557 -56.25 70.77 -15.17
CA PRO A 557 -57.67 70.78 -14.92
C PRO A 557 -58.33 72.10 -15.34
N THR A 558 -59.51 71.99 -15.97
CA THR A 558 -60.33 73.15 -16.36
C THR A 558 -61.78 72.95 -15.91
N LEU A 559 -62.49 74.06 -15.70
CA LEU A 559 -63.88 74.08 -15.24
C LEU A 559 -64.70 74.99 -16.16
N ALA A 560 -65.56 74.40 -16.97
CA ALA A 560 -66.67 75.08 -17.61
C ALA A 560 -67.94 74.88 -16.77
N MET A 561 -68.80 75.90 -16.71
CA MET A 561 -70.03 75.85 -15.93
C MET A 561 -71.20 76.40 -16.74
N HIS A 562 -72.28 75.66 -16.79
CA HIS A 562 -73.54 76.08 -17.38
C HIS A 562 -74.63 76.00 -16.31
N ALA A 563 -75.28 77.13 -16.05
CA ALA A 563 -76.36 77.20 -15.07
C ALA A 563 -77.70 77.22 -15.81
N THR A 564 -78.56 76.27 -15.48
CA THR A 564 -79.96 76.25 -15.92
C THR A 564 -80.87 76.44 -14.71
N GLU A 565 -81.85 77.32 -14.84
CA GLU A 565 -82.96 77.35 -13.90
C GLU A 565 -83.75 76.04 -14.05
N ILE A 566 -83.98 75.34 -12.94
CA ILE A 566 -84.87 74.19 -12.93
C ILE A 566 -86.30 74.73 -12.89
N PRO A 567 -87.22 74.42 -13.82
CA PRO A 567 -88.57 74.98 -13.82
C PRO A 567 -89.58 74.17 -12.98
N ASP A 568 -90.56 74.84 -12.38
CA ASP A 568 -91.78 74.21 -11.87
C ASP A 568 -92.73 73.88 -13.03
N ASN A 569 -92.88 72.60 -13.35
CA ASN A 569 -93.76 72.10 -14.42
C ASN A 569 -95.27 72.29 -14.15
N CYS A 570 -95.67 72.79 -12.99
CA CYS A 570 -97.08 73.07 -12.64
C CYS A 570 -97.34 74.55 -12.27
N ALA A 571 -96.32 75.35 -11.91
CA ALA A 571 -96.50 76.75 -11.47
C ALA A 571 -95.51 77.77 -12.07
N GLY A 572 -94.67 77.40 -13.04
CA GLY A 572 -93.95 78.34 -13.91
C GLY A 572 -92.90 79.25 -13.26
N ASN A 573 -92.45 78.92 -12.04
CA ASN A 573 -91.38 79.61 -11.33
C ASN A 573 -90.17 78.67 -11.15
N PRO A 574 -88.94 79.18 -10.98
CA PRO A 574 -87.77 78.32 -10.83
C PRO A 574 -87.68 77.64 -9.46
N ILE A 575 -87.13 76.43 -9.47
CA ILE A 575 -87.08 75.45 -8.37
C ILE A 575 -85.66 74.95 -8.07
N GLY A 576 -84.65 75.56 -8.69
CA GLY A 576 -83.24 75.30 -8.48
C GLY A 576 -82.37 76.08 -9.47
N LEU A 577 -81.07 76.21 -9.16
CA LEU A 577 -80.06 76.25 -10.21
C LEU A 577 -79.49 74.85 -10.32
N ARG A 578 -79.59 74.30 -11.53
CA ARG A 578 -78.83 73.15 -11.98
C ARG A 578 -77.54 73.70 -12.59
N VAL A 579 -76.43 73.58 -11.85
CA VAL A 579 -75.11 74.02 -12.30
C VAL A 579 -74.37 72.81 -12.86
N ASP A 580 -74.48 72.64 -14.17
CA ASP A 580 -73.76 71.62 -14.93
C ASP A 580 -72.29 72.05 -15.05
N MET A 581 -71.42 71.45 -14.23
CA MET A 581 -69.98 71.65 -14.31
C MET A 581 -69.36 70.56 -15.20
N ASP A 582 -68.83 71.00 -16.33
CA ASP A 582 -67.97 70.21 -17.22
C ASP A 582 -66.51 70.44 -16.79
N LEU A 583 -65.87 69.38 -16.29
CA LEU A 583 -64.50 69.39 -15.80
C LEU A 583 -63.60 68.51 -16.67
N VAL A 584 -62.45 69.06 -17.05
CA VAL A 584 -61.33 68.28 -17.60
C VAL A 584 -60.27 68.15 -16.52
N GLY A 585 -59.51 67.04 -16.50
CA GLY A 585 -58.44 66.76 -15.54
C GLY A 585 -58.59 65.38 -14.89
N THR A 586 -58.02 65.21 -13.70
CA THR A 586 -57.94 63.93 -12.98
C THR A 586 -58.82 63.92 -11.72
N PRO A 587 -60.00 63.27 -11.72
CA PRO A 587 -60.80 63.13 -10.50
C PRO A 587 -60.06 62.31 -9.41
N PRO A 588 -60.38 62.53 -8.12
CA PRO A 588 -61.40 63.45 -7.61
C PRO A 588 -60.99 64.92 -7.71
N PHE A 589 -61.94 65.75 -8.12
CA PHE A 589 -61.80 67.20 -8.07
C PHE A 589 -62.38 67.75 -6.76
N THR A 590 -61.86 68.88 -6.29
CA THR A 590 -62.49 69.69 -5.24
C THR A 590 -62.66 71.11 -5.76
N VAL A 591 -63.91 71.54 -5.91
CA VAL A 591 -64.26 72.91 -6.29
C VAL A 591 -64.72 73.66 -5.04
N SER A 592 -64.06 74.78 -4.73
CA SER A 592 -64.39 75.64 -3.58
C SER A 592 -65.13 76.89 -4.05
N TYR A 593 -66.26 77.20 -3.42
CA TYR A 593 -67.13 78.32 -3.78
C TYR A 593 -67.77 78.97 -2.54
N ASP A 594 -68.18 80.23 -2.64
CA ASP A 594 -68.97 80.92 -1.62
C ASP A 594 -70.46 80.86 -1.98
N VAL A 595 -71.31 80.71 -0.96
CA VAL A 595 -72.75 81.01 -1.00
C VAL A 595 -72.97 82.33 -0.27
N ILE A 596 -73.67 83.27 -0.90
CA ILE A 596 -73.90 84.63 -0.39
C ILE A 596 -75.41 84.89 -0.30
N ARG A 597 -75.89 85.30 0.88
CA ARG A 597 -77.29 85.65 1.15
C ARG A 597 -77.35 86.96 1.93
N GLY A 598 -77.66 88.07 1.26
CA GLY A 598 -77.59 89.40 1.87
C GLY A 598 -76.15 89.75 2.25
N GLN A 599 -75.86 89.88 3.55
CA GLN A 599 -74.49 90.06 4.06
C GLN A 599 -73.81 88.74 4.50
N GLU A 600 -74.55 87.65 4.66
CA GLU A 600 -73.98 86.37 5.08
C GLU A 600 -73.22 85.72 3.92
N THR A 601 -71.97 85.33 4.15
CA THR A 601 -71.14 84.60 3.19
C THR A 601 -70.66 83.30 3.82
N ARG A 602 -70.98 82.17 3.20
CA ARG A 602 -70.65 80.81 3.66
C ARG A 602 -69.82 80.11 2.60
N ALA A 603 -68.56 79.79 2.95
CA ALA A 603 -67.70 79.00 2.07
C ALA A 603 -68.14 77.53 2.07
N GLU A 604 -68.28 76.97 0.88
CA GLU A 604 -68.66 75.58 0.62
C GLU A 604 -67.62 74.89 -0.28
N LYS A 605 -67.60 73.55 -0.22
CA LYS A 605 -66.74 72.73 -1.07
C LYS A 605 -67.50 71.53 -1.60
N VAL A 606 -67.49 71.37 -2.91
CA VAL A 606 -68.04 70.18 -3.57
C VAL A 606 -66.87 69.29 -4.01
N ASN A 607 -66.90 68.05 -3.52
CA ASN A 607 -65.99 66.99 -3.95
C ASN A 607 -66.64 66.23 -5.10
N ILE A 608 -65.95 66.21 -6.25
CA ILE A 608 -66.49 65.78 -7.53
C ILE A 608 -65.71 64.55 -8.03
N PRO A 609 -66.28 63.35 -7.99
CA PRO A 609 -65.60 62.10 -8.34
C PRO A 609 -65.67 61.77 -9.86
N SER A 610 -65.84 62.77 -10.72
CA SER A 610 -66.22 62.61 -12.13
C SER A 610 -65.81 63.83 -12.97
N LEU A 611 -65.66 63.65 -14.29
CA LEU A 611 -65.44 64.74 -15.24
C LEU A 611 -66.68 65.64 -15.43
N ARG A 612 -67.83 65.22 -14.90
CA ARG A 612 -69.08 65.98 -14.92
C ARG A 612 -69.69 65.95 -13.53
N HIS A 613 -70.14 67.10 -13.05
CA HIS A 613 -70.93 67.16 -11.83
C HIS A 613 -71.98 68.24 -11.92
N GLN A 614 -73.23 67.81 -11.87
CA GLN A 614 -74.36 68.70 -11.74
C GLN A 614 -74.52 69.09 -10.27
N LEU A 615 -73.96 70.24 -9.89
CA LEU A 615 -74.21 70.82 -8.58
C LEU A 615 -75.64 71.36 -8.57
N GLN A 616 -76.53 70.58 -7.96
CA GLN A 616 -77.88 71.01 -7.63
C GLN A 616 -77.81 71.98 -6.44
N LEU A 617 -77.81 73.28 -6.75
CA LEU A 617 -77.99 74.31 -5.74
C LEU A 617 -79.49 74.34 -5.41
N LEU A 618 -79.84 74.00 -4.17
CA LEU A 618 -81.21 74.15 -3.65
C LEU A 618 -81.16 74.71 -2.22
N PRO A 619 -81.38 76.03 -2.04
CA PRO A 619 -81.59 76.58 -0.71
C PRO A 619 -82.87 75.99 -0.08
N ARG A 620 -82.81 75.77 1.24
CA ARG A 620 -83.94 75.22 2.02
C ARG A 620 -84.98 76.28 2.37
N ASP A 621 -84.57 77.55 2.38
CA ASP A 621 -85.42 78.71 2.61
C ASP A 621 -85.69 79.42 1.28
N ALA A 622 -86.83 80.13 1.20
CA ALA A 622 -87.03 81.09 0.12
C ALA A 622 -86.09 82.30 0.28
N GLY A 623 -85.63 82.85 -0.85
CA GLY A 623 -84.76 84.02 -0.88
C GLY A 623 -83.84 84.05 -2.10
N ARG A 624 -83.22 85.22 -2.34
CA ARG A 624 -82.18 85.40 -3.37
C ARG A 624 -80.82 84.99 -2.81
N TYR A 625 -80.15 84.08 -3.52
CA TYR A 625 -78.79 83.63 -3.22
C TYR A 625 -77.85 83.99 -4.38
N GLU A 626 -76.61 84.37 -4.08
CA GLU A 626 -75.48 84.45 -5.03
C GLU A 626 -74.49 83.31 -4.75
N TYR A 627 -73.84 82.78 -5.79
CA TYR A 627 -72.81 81.75 -5.70
C TYR A 627 -71.54 82.19 -6.44
N ARG A 628 -70.35 81.98 -5.87
CA ARG A 628 -69.07 82.48 -6.41
C ARG A 628 -67.93 81.47 -6.29
N PHE A 629 -67.39 81.00 -7.41
CA PHE A 629 -66.40 79.91 -7.45
C PHE A 629 -64.96 80.46 -7.44
N LYS A 630 -64.05 79.81 -6.69
CA LYS A 630 -62.72 80.37 -6.34
C LYS A 630 -61.52 79.49 -6.68
N GLU A 631 -61.62 78.17 -6.46
CA GLU A 631 -60.48 77.26 -6.55
C GLU A 631 -60.93 75.92 -7.13
N LEU A 632 -60.13 75.41 -8.07
CA LEU A 632 -60.26 74.08 -8.67
C LEU A 632 -59.02 73.27 -8.31
N ARG A 633 -59.20 72.16 -7.60
CA ARG A 633 -58.17 71.15 -7.38
C ARG A 633 -58.58 69.86 -8.08
N ASP A 634 -57.60 69.12 -8.58
CA ASP A 634 -57.76 67.73 -9.02
C ASP A 634 -56.75 66.83 -8.27
N ALA A 635 -56.62 65.57 -8.64
CA ALA A 635 -55.72 64.62 -7.97
C ALA A 635 -54.20 64.92 -8.13
N VAL A 636 -53.81 65.87 -8.98
CA VAL A 636 -52.42 66.14 -9.39
C VAL A 636 -52.06 67.64 -9.41
N TYR A 637 -53.03 68.50 -9.69
CA TYR A 637 -52.89 69.94 -9.89
C TYR A 637 -53.81 70.75 -8.96
N ALA A 638 -53.42 72.00 -8.67
CA ALA A 638 -54.24 72.96 -7.91
C ALA A 638 -54.20 74.33 -8.58
N LEU A 639 -55.37 74.83 -8.97
CA LEU A 639 -55.56 76.04 -9.79
C LEU A 639 -56.51 77.03 -9.09
N ARG A 640 -56.14 78.32 -9.09
CA ARG A 640 -57.03 79.41 -8.65
C ARG A 640 -57.83 79.92 -9.84
N LEU A 641 -59.14 80.06 -9.66
CA LEU A 641 -60.04 80.54 -10.71
C LEU A 641 -60.06 82.08 -10.75
N PRO A 642 -60.05 82.71 -11.94
CA PRO A 642 -60.12 84.17 -12.07
C PRO A 642 -61.52 84.68 -11.73
N SER A 643 -61.60 85.79 -10.99
CA SER A 643 -62.88 86.41 -10.54
C SER A 643 -63.64 87.09 -11.68
N THR A 644 -64.19 86.26 -12.57
CA THR A 644 -64.85 86.65 -13.83
C THR A 644 -66.33 86.27 -13.76
N ASN A 645 -67.20 86.95 -14.52
CA ASN A 645 -68.66 86.69 -14.49
C ASN A 645 -69.04 85.22 -14.80
N GLN A 646 -68.21 84.48 -15.53
CA GLN A 646 -68.35 83.04 -15.78
C GLN A 646 -68.41 82.18 -14.50
N TYR A 647 -67.90 82.69 -13.36
CA TYR A 647 -67.80 81.99 -12.09
C TYR A 647 -68.74 82.56 -11.00
N ARG A 648 -69.87 83.19 -11.40
CA ARG A 648 -70.86 83.83 -10.51
C ARG A 648 -72.31 83.57 -10.97
N LEU A 649 -73.21 83.15 -10.06
CA LEU A 649 -74.60 82.70 -10.37
C LEU A 649 -75.63 83.17 -9.30
N GLU A 650 -76.95 83.24 -9.60
CA GLU A 650 -78.01 83.72 -8.68
C GLU A 650 -79.39 82.97 -8.79
N GLN A 651 -80.24 82.91 -7.72
CA GLN A 651 -81.32 81.89 -7.60
C GLN A 651 -82.51 82.12 -6.59
N ASN A 652 -83.68 81.42 -6.74
CA ASN A 652 -84.81 81.17 -5.78
C ASN A 652 -85.56 79.79 -6.08
N VAL A 653 -86.33 79.10 -5.17
CA VAL A 653 -86.60 77.58 -5.24
C VAL A 653 -87.84 76.87 -4.57
N ARG A 654 -88.42 75.75 -5.15
CA ARG A 654 -89.03 74.48 -4.53
C ARG A 654 -89.38 73.26 -5.50
N PRO A 655 -88.93 71.96 -5.36
CA PRO A 655 -89.00 70.90 -6.44
C PRO A 655 -89.78 69.52 -6.28
N PRO A 656 -90.05 68.73 -7.37
CA PRO A 656 -90.52 67.29 -7.38
C PRO A 656 -89.69 66.21 -8.21
N ALA A 657 -90.30 65.15 -8.82
CA ALA A 657 -89.85 63.70 -8.89
C ALA A 657 -89.08 63.08 -10.14
N THR A 658 -88.78 61.74 -10.13
CA THR A 658 -87.73 61.01 -10.93
C THR A 658 -87.94 59.47 -11.20
N ALA A 659 -87.06 58.82 -12.02
CA ALA A 659 -86.88 57.33 -12.19
C ALA A 659 -85.37 56.88 -12.14
N PHE A 660 -85.04 55.57 -12.03
CA PHE A 660 -83.68 55.09 -11.64
C PHE A 660 -83.26 53.64 -12.05
N PHE A 661 -81.97 53.28 -11.91
CA PHE A 661 -81.46 51.92 -12.11
C PHE A 661 -81.84 50.96 -10.95
N SER A 662 -82.22 49.71 -11.26
CA SER A 662 -82.65 48.69 -10.28
C SER A 662 -81.59 48.24 -9.27
N ARG A 663 -80.35 48.73 -9.40
CA ARG A 663 -79.18 48.31 -8.61
C ARG A 663 -78.46 49.56 -8.09
N GLY A 664 -78.03 49.54 -6.83
CA GLY A 664 -77.37 50.67 -6.19
C GLY A 664 -76.12 51.17 -6.92
N LYS A 665 -75.78 52.45 -6.73
CA LYS A 665 -74.83 53.29 -7.51
C LYS A 665 -73.34 52.90 -7.42
N GLY A 666 -73.02 51.62 -7.31
CA GLY A 666 -71.64 51.11 -7.34
C GLY A 666 -71.13 50.92 -8.78
N PRO A 667 -69.80 51.01 -9.00
CA PRO A 667 -69.21 50.70 -10.30
C PRO A 667 -69.28 49.21 -10.60
N ILE A 668 -69.40 48.85 -11.88
CA ILE A 668 -69.42 47.46 -12.37
C ILE A 668 -68.06 47.13 -13.00
N ASN A 669 -67.36 46.13 -12.45
CA ASN A 669 -66.12 45.63 -13.04
C ASN A 669 -66.42 44.63 -14.16
N ALA A 670 -65.71 44.72 -15.29
CA ALA A 670 -65.85 43.80 -16.42
C ALA A 670 -64.51 43.43 -17.07
N CYS A 671 -64.47 42.26 -17.68
CA CYS A 671 -63.33 41.78 -18.46
C CYS A 671 -63.29 42.42 -19.85
N LEU A 672 -62.09 42.52 -20.44
CA LEU A 672 -61.94 42.93 -21.83
C LEU A 672 -62.69 41.96 -22.77
N ASP A 673 -63.41 42.52 -23.74
CA ASP A 673 -64.34 41.85 -24.67
C ASP A 673 -65.64 41.30 -24.03
N GLN A 674 -65.93 41.59 -22.76
CA GLN A 674 -67.17 41.14 -22.11
C GLN A 674 -68.39 42.00 -22.50
N GLN A 675 -69.57 41.38 -22.55
CA GLN A 675 -70.88 42.03 -22.66
C GLN A 675 -71.55 42.10 -21.27
N ILE A 676 -72.19 43.24 -20.96
CA ILE A 676 -72.82 43.51 -19.66
C ILE A 676 -74.34 43.64 -19.84
N SER A 677 -75.10 43.18 -18.83
CA SER A 677 -76.55 43.37 -18.72
C SER A 677 -76.88 44.24 -17.49
N LEU A 678 -77.81 45.19 -17.64
CA LEU A 678 -78.14 46.21 -16.63
C LEU A 678 -79.66 46.42 -16.51
N GLY A 679 -80.21 46.25 -15.30
CA GLY A 679 -81.62 46.49 -15.00
C GLY A 679 -81.94 47.96 -14.72
N VAL A 680 -83.07 48.43 -15.24
CA VAL A 680 -83.64 49.78 -15.04
C VAL A 680 -85.06 49.64 -14.49
N ASP A 681 -85.39 50.41 -13.45
CA ASP A 681 -86.74 50.49 -12.88
C ASP A 681 -87.46 51.74 -13.39
N LEU A 682 -88.65 51.55 -13.94
CA LEU A 682 -89.47 52.59 -14.55
C LEU A 682 -90.63 52.95 -13.61
N ARG A 683 -90.97 54.24 -13.52
CA ARG A 683 -92.08 54.74 -12.69
C ARG A 683 -92.92 55.74 -13.49
N GLY A 684 -94.14 55.35 -13.80
CA GLY A 684 -95.11 56.05 -14.66
C GLY A 684 -96.11 55.03 -15.22
N ASP A 685 -96.91 55.43 -16.22
CA ASP A 685 -97.88 54.53 -16.88
C ASP A 685 -97.32 54.00 -18.22
N GLY A 686 -97.14 52.68 -18.31
CA GLY A 686 -96.65 52.01 -19.52
C GLY A 686 -97.63 52.02 -20.71
N PRO A 687 -97.15 51.72 -21.93
CA PRO A 687 -95.78 51.31 -22.27
C PRO A 687 -94.79 52.48 -22.30
N PHE A 688 -93.51 52.16 -22.09
CA PHE A 688 -92.42 53.13 -22.06
C PHE A 688 -91.52 53.08 -23.31
N ASN A 689 -90.90 54.22 -23.63
CA ASN A 689 -89.72 54.29 -24.52
C ASN A 689 -88.51 54.75 -23.69
N LEU A 690 -87.37 54.07 -23.82
CA LEU A 690 -86.16 54.37 -23.04
C LEU A 690 -84.99 54.68 -23.98
N GLU A 691 -84.31 55.79 -23.73
CA GLU A 691 -83.08 56.20 -24.43
C GLU A 691 -81.91 56.21 -23.44
N TRP A 692 -80.75 55.68 -23.83
CA TRP A 692 -79.51 55.70 -23.06
C TRP A 692 -78.31 56.06 -23.93
N GLU A 693 -77.18 56.43 -23.32
CA GLU A 693 -75.90 56.57 -24.03
C GLU A 693 -74.72 55.98 -23.26
N ILE A 694 -73.79 55.38 -24.00
CA ILE A 694 -72.51 54.87 -23.49
C ILE A 694 -71.41 55.85 -23.90
N VAL A 695 -70.57 56.24 -22.94
CA VAL A 695 -69.47 57.19 -23.10
C VAL A 695 -68.15 56.54 -22.70
N HIS A 696 -67.14 56.63 -23.57
CA HIS A 696 -65.78 56.14 -23.32
C HIS A 696 -64.77 57.00 -24.10
N GLU A 697 -63.71 57.47 -23.42
CA GLU A 697 -62.68 58.36 -24.00
C GLU A 697 -63.26 59.53 -24.84
N GLY A 698 -64.31 60.19 -24.30
CA GLY A 698 -65.02 61.30 -24.94
C GLY A 698 -65.98 60.92 -26.08
N LYS A 699 -65.85 59.72 -26.66
CA LYS A 699 -66.75 59.19 -27.70
C LYS A 699 -68.06 58.75 -27.06
N ARG A 700 -69.18 59.12 -27.67
CA ARG A 700 -70.54 58.77 -27.20
C ARG A 700 -71.31 57.96 -28.23
N LYS A 701 -72.10 56.99 -27.77
CA LYS A 701 -73.01 56.19 -28.59
C LYS A 701 -74.36 56.13 -27.88
N SER A 702 -75.40 56.73 -28.48
CA SER A 702 -76.78 56.63 -27.97
C SER A 702 -77.51 55.44 -28.59
N GLU A 703 -78.37 54.80 -27.80
CA GLU A 703 -79.19 53.66 -28.16
C GLU A 703 -80.60 53.85 -27.57
N LYS A 704 -81.61 53.17 -28.13
CA LYS A 704 -83.02 53.36 -27.78
C LYS A 704 -83.80 52.04 -27.87
N GLU A 705 -84.71 51.84 -26.93
CA GLU A 705 -85.76 50.82 -26.97
C GLU A 705 -87.16 51.49 -26.95
N THR A 706 -88.16 50.81 -27.51
CA THR A 706 -89.56 51.29 -27.58
C THR A 706 -90.57 50.20 -27.26
N ASN A 707 -91.74 50.59 -26.74
CA ASN A 707 -92.85 49.69 -26.36
C ASN A 707 -92.48 48.71 -25.23
N ILE A 708 -91.88 49.22 -24.16
CA ILE A 708 -91.60 48.45 -22.94
C ILE A 708 -92.90 48.39 -22.11
N ASP A 709 -93.60 47.27 -22.13
CA ASP A 709 -94.90 47.08 -21.43
C ASP A 709 -94.78 46.88 -19.90
N GLY A 710 -93.57 46.69 -19.36
CA GLY A 710 -93.34 46.40 -17.93
C GLY A 710 -92.53 47.47 -17.19
N ASP A 711 -92.73 47.54 -15.88
CA ASP A 711 -92.09 48.51 -14.97
C ASP A 711 -90.57 48.35 -14.81
N SER A 712 -89.94 47.42 -15.54
CA SER A 712 -88.48 47.26 -15.59
C SER A 712 -88.00 46.73 -16.94
N TYR A 713 -86.76 47.07 -17.31
CA TYR A 713 -86.11 46.66 -18.56
C TYR A 713 -84.63 46.32 -18.33
N THR A 714 -84.05 45.45 -19.17
CA THR A 714 -82.63 45.06 -19.08
C THR A 714 -81.84 45.44 -20.34
N ILE A 715 -81.03 46.50 -20.23
CA ILE A 715 -80.09 46.95 -21.26
C ILE A 715 -78.97 45.92 -21.43
N LYS A 716 -78.56 45.63 -22.68
CA LYS A 716 -77.39 44.79 -23.00
C LYS A 716 -76.38 45.58 -23.85
N THR A 717 -75.14 45.70 -23.40
CA THR A 717 -74.10 46.45 -24.12
C THR A 717 -73.54 45.68 -25.32
N SER A 718 -72.87 46.35 -26.27
CA SER A 718 -71.94 45.66 -27.18
C SER A 718 -70.67 45.20 -26.42
N PRO A 719 -69.90 44.21 -26.94
CA PRO A 719 -68.63 43.78 -26.33
C PRO A 719 -67.65 44.94 -26.14
N LEU A 720 -67.05 45.04 -24.95
CA LEU A 720 -66.21 46.17 -24.56
C LEU A 720 -64.73 45.84 -24.81
N SER A 721 -64.26 46.13 -26.03
CA SER A 721 -62.93 45.74 -26.54
C SER A 721 -61.81 46.77 -26.32
N ALA A 722 -62.09 47.87 -25.62
CA ALA A 722 -61.08 48.79 -25.10
C ALA A 722 -61.13 48.78 -23.57
N GLY A 723 -60.00 49.04 -22.92
CA GLY A 723 -59.89 49.00 -21.46
C GLY A 723 -59.90 50.39 -20.83
N GLY A 724 -60.60 50.52 -19.70
CA GLY A 724 -60.77 51.78 -18.97
C GLY A 724 -62.21 51.97 -18.50
N ASP A 725 -62.51 53.17 -18.03
CA ASP A 725 -63.85 53.51 -17.58
C ASP A 725 -64.78 53.79 -18.78
N TYR A 726 -65.96 53.18 -18.73
CA TYR A 726 -67.13 53.47 -19.54
C TYR A 726 -68.21 54.03 -18.62
N THR A 727 -69.01 54.99 -19.09
CA THR A 727 -70.18 55.49 -18.36
C THR A 727 -71.43 55.22 -19.18
N LEU A 728 -72.40 54.49 -18.63
CA LEU A 728 -73.70 54.27 -19.24
C LEU A 728 -74.73 55.15 -18.51
N ALA A 729 -75.29 56.12 -19.22
CA ALA A 729 -76.25 57.09 -18.68
C ALA A 729 -77.64 56.90 -19.30
N LEU A 730 -78.67 56.89 -18.47
CA LEU A 730 -80.06 56.97 -18.94
C LEU A 730 -80.32 58.40 -19.39
N LYS A 731 -80.71 58.55 -20.65
CA LYS A 731 -80.89 59.84 -21.32
C LYS A 731 -82.29 60.40 -21.08
N SER A 732 -83.30 59.54 -21.25
CA SER A 732 -84.70 59.89 -20.99
C SER A 732 -85.61 58.68 -21.00
N VAL A 733 -86.69 58.75 -20.24
CA VAL A 733 -87.87 57.89 -20.37
C VAL A 733 -89.03 58.70 -20.96
N GLN A 734 -89.88 58.04 -21.73
CA GLN A 734 -91.17 58.56 -22.18
C GLN A 734 -92.25 57.52 -21.88
N ASP A 735 -93.38 57.95 -21.37
CA ASP A 735 -94.51 57.12 -20.95
C ASP A 735 -95.68 57.16 -21.98
N LYS A 736 -96.80 56.52 -21.65
CA LYS A 736 -98.01 56.55 -22.47
C LYS A 736 -98.66 57.94 -22.60
N SER A 737 -98.40 58.88 -21.67
CA SER A 737 -98.84 60.28 -21.83
C SER A 737 -98.03 61.04 -22.89
N GLY A 738 -96.92 60.46 -23.36
CA GLY A 738 -96.00 61.07 -24.33
C GLY A 738 -94.99 62.02 -23.69
N CYS A 739 -95.01 62.19 -22.37
CA CYS A 739 -94.14 63.10 -21.65
C CYS A 739 -92.70 62.57 -21.60
N LYS A 740 -91.75 63.28 -22.24
CA LYS A 740 -90.34 62.87 -22.30
C LYS A 740 -89.56 63.48 -21.13
N ILE A 741 -89.31 62.69 -20.10
CA ILE A 741 -88.55 63.07 -18.89
C ILE A 741 -87.08 62.72 -19.10
N PHE A 742 -86.19 63.72 -19.04
CA PHE A 742 -84.74 63.50 -19.06
C PHE A 742 -84.25 62.93 -17.73
N LEU A 743 -83.40 61.91 -17.79
CA LEU A 743 -82.90 61.19 -16.62
C LEU A 743 -81.46 61.62 -16.27
N GLN A 744 -81.06 61.39 -15.03
CA GLN A 744 -79.78 61.84 -14.45
C GLN A 744 -79.04 60.70 -13.75
N GLU A 745 -79.32 59.48 -14.19
CA GLU A 745 -78.81 58.24 -13.64
C GLU A 745 -77.71 57.70 -14.56
N GLU A 746 -76.50 57.57 -14.00
CA GLU A 746 -75.35 56.96 -14.67
C GLU A 746 -74.80 55.79 -13.84
N VAL A 747 -74.32 54.76 -14.53
CA VAL A 747 -73.53 53.67 -13.96
C VAL A 747 -72.17 53.66 -14.63
N LYS A 748 -71.11 53.66 -13.80
CA LYS A 748 -69.73 53.49 -14.27
C LYS A 748 -69.41 52.00 -14.42
N ILE A 749 -68.80 51.66 -15.53
CA ILE A 749 -68.34 50.32 -15.89
C ILE A 749 -66.82 50.39 -16.03
N SER A 750 -66.09 49.71 -15.16
CA SER A 750 -64.62 49.61 -15.19
C SER A 750 -64.22 48.37 -15.97
N VAL A 751 -63.77 48.56 -17.22
CA VAL A 751 -63.28 47.46 -18.07
C VAL A 751 -61.78 47.32 -17.87
N ARG A 752 -61.31 46.11 -17.56
CA ARG A 752 -59.89 45.85 -17.34
C ARG A 752 -59.05 46.13 -18.60
N ARG A 753 -57.90 46.80 -18.43
CA ARG A 753 -56.96 47.16 -19.52
C ARG A 753 -56.15 46.00 -20.09
N GLN A 754 -56.03 44.89 -19.35
CA GLN A 754 -55.33 43.68 -19.77
C GLN A 754 -56.12 42.44 -19.33
N LYS A 755 -55.90 41.33 -20.02
CA LYS A 755 -56.33 39.99 -19.58
C LYS A 755 -55.24 39.41 -18.66
N PRO A 756 -55.59 38.63 -17.62
CA PRO A 756 -54.58 38.03 -16.74
C PRO A 756 -53.65 37.10 -17.55
N ARG A 757 -52.37 37.02 -17.16
CA ARG A 757 -51.37 36.18 -17.84
C ARG A 757 -50.72 35.20 -16.88
N ALA A 758 -50.22 34.11 -17.45
CA ALA A 758 -49.38 33.15 -16.77
C ALA A 758 -48.23 32.71 -17.69
N GLY A 759 -47.09 32.45 -17.07
CA GLY A 759 -45.94 31.78 -17.66
C GLY A 759 -45.02 31.28 -16.55
N PHE A 760 -44.12 30.37 -16.88
CA PHE A 760 -43.08 29.96 -15.95
C PHE A 760 -41.98 31.02 -15.86
N GLY A 761 -41.52 31.25 -14.63
CA GLY A 761 -40.37 32.08 -14.32
C GLY A 761 -39.08 31.53 -14.93
N LEU A 762 -38.06 32.40 -15.01
CA LEU A 762 -36.70 31.98 -15.35
C LEU A 762 -35.97 31.59 -14.07
N LEU A 763 -35.30 30.44 -14.11
CA LEU A 763 -34.32 29.99 -13.13
C LEU A 763 -32.97 29.95 -13.84
N GLU A 764 -31.95 30.64 -13.33
CA GLU A 764 -30.61 30.69 -13.95
C GLU A 764 -30.67 31.05 -15.47
N ASN A 765 -31.51 32.02 -15.81
CA ASN A 765 -31.82 32.47 -17.19
C ASN A 765 -32.41 31.38 -18.13
N LYS A 766 -32.92 30.27 -17.59
CA LYS A 766 -33.52 29.15 -18.34
C LYS A 766 -34.92 28.79 -17.80
N ARG A 767 -35.65 27.95 -18.53
CA ARG A 767 -36.88 27.27 -18.06
C ARG A 767 -36.66 25.77 -17.96
N SER A 768 -35.56 25.42 -17.32
CA SER A 768 -35.12 24.04 -17.14
C SER A 768 -34.40 23.92 -15.81
N ALA A 769 -34.71 22.90 -15.02
CA ALA A 769 -33.97 22.57 -13.80
C ALA A 769 -33.60 21.08 -13.80
N THR A 770 -32.44 20.75 -13.24
CA THR A 770 -32.05 19.37 -12.93
C THR A 770 -32.02 19.23 -11.42
N VAL A 771 -32.76 18.25 -10.88
CA VAL A 771 -32.93 18.05 -9.43
C VAL A 771 -32.65 16.60 -9.02
N VAL A 772 -32.44 16.36 -7.73
CA VAL A 772 -32.32 14.99 -7.20
C VAL A 772 -33.70 14.34 -7.15
N GLU A 773 -33.81 13.08 -7.55
CA GLU A 773 -35.07 12.33 -7.54
C GLU A 773 -35.79 12.41 -6.18
N ALA A 774 -37.13 12.44 -6.21
CA ALA A 774 -38.01 12.54 -5.05
C ALA A 774 -37.87 13.81 -4.17
N THR A 775 -36.98 14.76 -4.53
CA THR A 775 -37.01 16.11 -3.93
C THR A 775 -38.21 16.90 -4.47
N GLN A 776 -38.83 17.71 -3.60
CA GLN A 776 -39.94 18.57 -3.99
C GLN A 776 -39.37 19.85 -4.62
N PHE A 777 -39.51 20.00 -5.93
CA PHE A 777 -39.04 21.18 -6.64
C PHE A 777 -40.16 22.21 -6.81
N LYS A 778 -39.86 23.49 -6.61
CA LYS A 778 -40.83 24.58 -6.70
C LYS A 778 -40.62 25.31 -8.03
N ILE A 779 -41.37 24.93 -9.06
CA ILE A 779 -41.30 25.58 -10.37
C ILE A 779 -41.92 26.99 -10.24
N PRO A 780 -41.16 28.07 -10.49
CA PRO A 780 -41.66 29.42 -10.27
C PRO A 780 -42.70 29.81 -11.32
N LEU A 781 -43.80 30.42 -10.89
CA LEU A 781 -44.78 31.07 -11.74
C LEU A 781 -44.50 32.57 -11.86
N LYS A 782 -44.90 33.15 -12.99
CA LYS A 782 -45.07 34.59 -13.17
C LYS A 782 -46.49 34.84 -13.66
N LEU A 783 -47.27 35.51 -12.81
CA LEU A 783 -48.70 35.75 -13.01
C LEU A 783 -48.98 37.25 -13.05
N SER A 784 -49.94 37.67 -13.89
CA SER A 784 -50.52 39.02 -13.85
C SER A 784 -52.04 38.94 -13.78
N GLY A 785 -52.68 39.89 -13.09
CA GLY A 785 -54.13 39.86 -12.81
C GLY A 785 -54.47 40.20 -11.37
N GLU A 786 -55.60 39.69 -10.88
CA GLU A 786 -56.08 39.87 -9.51
C GLU A 786 -56.22 38.53 -8.78
N ARG A 787 -55.48 38.35 -7.67
CA ARG A 787 -55.52 37.14 -6.84
C ARG A 787 -56.95 36.75 -6.39
N PRO A 788 -57.26 35.46 -6.22
CA PRO A 788 -56.44 34.30 -6.57
C PRO A 788 -56.38 34.06 -8.09
N TRP A 789 -55.33 33.36 -8.53
CA TRP A 789 -55.22 32.84 -9.90
C TRP A 789 -55.41 31.32 -9.91
N TRP A 790 -56.18 30.82 -10.87
CA TRP A 790 -56.27 29.38 -11.16
C TRP A 790 -55.48 29.06 -12.42
N VAL A 791 -54.39 28.32 -12.25
CA VAL A 791 -53.45 27.92 -13.31
C VAL A 791 -53.69 26.45 -13.62
N THR A 792 -54.21 26.16 -14.82
CA THR A 792 -54.39 24.79 -15.32
C THR A 792 -53.14 24.36 -16.09
N TYR A 793 -52.55 23.24 -15.71
CA TYR A 793 -51.32 22.72 -16.29
C TYR A 793 -51.36 21.20 -16.50
N ARG A 794 -50.40 20.66 -17.26
CA ARG A 794 -50.16 19.21 -17.43
C ARG A 794 -48.67 18.90 -17.45
N ILE A 795 -48.34 17.62 -17.36
CA ILE A 795 -46.99 17.09 -17.58
C ILE A 795 -47.01 16.31 -18.90
N LEU A 796 -46.23 16.74 -19.89
CA LEU A 796 -46.14 16.04 -21.17
C LEU A 796 -45.55 14.64 -20.95
N ASN A 797 -46.19 13.63 -21.54
CA ASN A 797 -45.88 12.20 -21.44
C ASN A 797 -46.10 11.54 -20.06
N SER A 798 -46.65 12.23 -19.05
CA SER A 798 -47.18 11.55 -17.85
C SER A 798 -48.61 11.04 -18.08
N THR A 799 -49.08 10.13 -17.24
CA THR A 799 -50.45 9.57 -17.28
C THR A 799 -51.47 10.38 -16.47
N THR A 800 -51.03 11.45 -15.80
CA THR A 800 -51.88 12.36 -15.04
C THR A 800 -52.68 13.30 -15.96
N ASP A 801 -53.99 13.39 -15.72
CA ASP A 801 -54.85 14.39 -16.34
C ASP A 801 -54.55 15.80 -15.81
N THR A 802 -55.09 16.82 -16.48
CA THR A 802 -54.87 18.24 -16.22
C THR A 802 -55.08 18.63 -14.75
N GLN A 803 -54.08 19.31 -14.19
CA GLN A 803 -54.03 19.75 -12.81
C GLN A 803 -54.40 21.23 -12.72
N ILE A 804 -54.98 21.65 -11.59
CA ILE A 804 -55.28 23.06 -11.31
C ILE A 804 -54.57 23.46 -10.01
N HIS A 805 -53.77 24.52 -10.09
CA HIS A 805 -53.12 25.14 -8.94
C HIS A 805 -53.76 26.51 -8.66
N GLU A 806 -54.09 26.78 -7.40
CA GLU A 806 -54.58 28.09 -6.94
C GLU A 806 -53.42 28.87 -6.32
N ALA A 807 -52.99 29.93 -7.02
CA ALA A 807 -51.93 30.82 -6.59
C ALA A 807 -52.48 32.08 -5.91
N GLN A 808 -51.82 32.51 -4.82
CA GLN A 808 -52.21 33.68 -4.02
C GLN A 808 -51.26 34.87 -4.20
N ASP A 809 -50.01 34.62 -4.62
CA ASP A 809 -49.04 35.65 -5.02
C ASP A 809 -48.87 35.68 -6.55
N ALA A 810 -48.39 36.79 -7.10
CA ALA A 810 -48.02 36.90 -8.51
C ALA A 810 -46.76 36.06 -8.88
N ASN A 811 -46.00 35.65 -7.86
CA ASN A 811 -44.73 34.93 -7.93
C ASN A 811 -44.78 33.57 -7.20
N ASP A 812 -45.96 32.93 -7.22
CA ASP A 812 -46.21 31.64 -6.57
C ASP A 812 -45.45 30.48 -7.27
N PHE A 813 -45.62 29.23 -6.82
CA PHE A 813 -44.91 28.08 -7.37
C PHE A 813 -45.76 26.80 -7.51
N ILE A 814 -45.49 26.03 -8.56
CA ILE A 814 -46.01 24.66 -8.68
C ILE A 814 -45.04 23.69 -8.00
N GLU A 815 -45.54 22.88 -7.07
CA GLU A 815 -44.77 21.82 -6.42
C GLU A 815 -44.66 20.58 -7.33
N ALA A 816 -43.55 20.50 -8.05
CA ALA A 816 -43.21 19.38 -8.91
C ALA A 816 -42.54 18.23 -8.14
N LYS A 817 -42.92 17.00 -8.51
CA LYS A 817 -42.46 15.74 -7.89
C LYS A 817 -42.09 14.67 -8.93
N GLU A 818 -42.50 14.86 -10.18
CA GLU A 818 -42.19 14.00 -11.32
C GLU A 818 -41.26 14.75 -12.28
N GLN A 819 -40.31 14.06 -12.92
CA GLN A 819 -39.58 14.65 -14.05
C GLN A 819 -40.47 14.67 -15.31
N GLY A 820 -40.26 15.67 -16.16
CA GLY A 820 -41.03 15.86 -17.39
C GLY A 820 -41.07 17.32 -17.84
N ILE A 821 -41.78 17.58 -18.93
CA ILE A 821 -42.03 18.95 -19.41
C ILE A 821 -43.41 19.37 -18.88
N TYR A 822 -43.41 20.29 -17.92
CA TYR A 822 -44.62 20.93 -17.41
C TYR A 822 -45.10 21.97 -18.44
N GLU A 823 -46.40 22.02 -18.71
CA GLU A 823 -47.02 22.95 -19.66
C GLU A 823 -48.26 23.61 -19.05
N ILE A 824 -48.31 24.95 -19.05
CA ILE A 824 -49.51 25.72 -18.66
C ILE A 824 -50.46 25.79 -19.85
N ILE A 825 -51.69 25.31 -19.66
CA ILE A 825 -52.74 25.23 -20.70
C ILE A 825 -53.63 26.48 -20.63
N ARG A 826 -53.98 26.90 -19.41
CA ARG A 826 -54.95 27.98 -19.16
C ARG A 826 -54.63 28.70 -17.86
N VAL A 827 -54.95 29.98 -17.82
CA VAL A 827 -55.04 30.77 -16.58
C VAL A 827 -56.40 31.46 -16.52
N ALA A 828 -56.96 31.58 -15.33
CA ALA A 828 -57.98 32.55 -14.97
C ALA A 828 -57.55 33.26 -13.68
N ASP A 829 -58.07 34.45 -13.43
CA ASP A 829 -57.99 35.10 -12.13
C ASP A 829 -59.39 35.19 -11.49
N TYR A 830 -59.52 35.85 -10.34
CA TYR A 830 -60.77 35.94 -9.58
C TYR A 830 -62.03 36.26 -10.42
N GLN A 831 -61.89 37.05 -11.49
CA GLN A 831 -63.03 37.44 -12.34
C GLN A 831 -62.86 37.06 -13.83
N CYS A 832 -61.64 37.03 -14.38
CA CYS A 832 -61.45 37.00 -15.83
C CYS A 832 -60.64 35.79 -16.34
N PRO A 833 -61.01 35.22 -17.52
CA PRO A 833 -60.15 34.29 -18.23
C PRO A 833 -58.93 35.04 -18.80
N GLY A 834 -57.78 34.38 -18.77
CA GLY A 834 -56.50 34.94 -19.19
C GLY A 834 -55.87 34.26 -20.40
N SER A 835 -54.63 34.63 -20.68
CA SER A 835 -53.81 34.12 -21.79
C SER A 835 -52.44 33.68 -21.31
N VAL A 836 -52.03 32.46 -21.66
CA VAL A 836 -50.69 31.94 -21.37
C VAL A 836 -49.68 32.57 -22.34
N ASP A 837 -48.51 32.96 -21.84
CA ASP A 837 -47.42 33.44 -22.69
C ASP A 837 -46.74 32.25 -23.39
N GLN A 838 -46.85 32.15 -24.72
CA GLN A 838 -46.30 31.06 -25.51
C GLN A 838 -44.76 30.94 -25.42
N LYS A 839 -44.05 32.02 -25.09
CA LYS A 839 -42.59 31.98 -24.87
C LYS A 839 -42.23 31.48 -23.47
N ALA A 840 -43.21 31.26 -22.60
CA ALA A 840 -43.07 30.86 -21.20
C ALA A 840 -44.04 29.76 -20.76
N SER A 841 -44.75 29.11 -21.69
CA SER A 841 -45.78 28.11 -21.37
C SER A 841 -45.23 26.79 -20.86
N THR A 842 -43.94 26.50 -21.12
CA THR A 842 -43.28 25.23 -20.75
C THR A 842 -42.10 25.41 -19.80
N PHE A 843 -41.87 24.39 -18.96
CA PHE A 843 -40.70 24.26 -18.09
C PHE A 843 -40.25 22.79 -18.05
N GLU A 844 -38.96 22.54 -18.25
CA GLU A 844 -38.38 21.18 -18.28
C GLU A 844 -37.77 20.81 -16.92
N LEU A 845 -38.35 19.85 -16.21
CA LEU A 845 -37.76 19.30 -14.99
C LEU A 845 -37.10 17.95 -15.28
N LYS A 846 -35.79 17.88 -15.12
CA LYS A 846 -34.97 16.67 -15.24
C LYS A 846 -34.55 16.17 -13.87
N TRP A 847 -34.35 14.85 -13.74
CA TRP A 847 -33.57 14.31 -12.63
C TRP A 847 -32.09 14.21 -12.99
N PHE A 848 -31.21 14.38 -12.02
CA PHE A 848 -29.82 13.92 -12.16
C PHE A 848 -29.85 12.38 -12.35
N PRO A 849 -29.04 11.81 -13.25
CA PRO A 849 -28.99 10.36 -13.41
C PRO A 849 -28.56 9.73 -12.08
N ARG A 850 -29.30 8.72 -11.61
CA ARG A 850 -28.85 7.89 -10.48
C ARG A 850 -27.50 7.24 -10.85
N PRO A 851 -26.61 7.01 -9.87
CA PRO A 851 -25.34 6.39 -10.15
C PRO A 851 -25.54 4.94 -10.63
N GLU A 852 -24.77 4.54 -11.65
CA GLU A 852 -24.73 3.17 -12.19
C GLU A 852 -23.33 2.56 -12.03
N LEU A 853 -23.29 1.27 -11.74
CA LEU A 853 -22.07 0.46 -11.63
C LEU A 853 -22.00 -0.55 -12.77
N THR A 854 -20.87 -0.57 -13.46
CA THR A 854 -20.54 -1.55 -14.51
C THR A 854 -19.22 -2.25 -14.20
N LEU A 855 -19.00 -3.43 -14.78
CA LEU A 855 -17.68 -4.07 -14.82
C LEU A 855 -17.03 -3.71 -16.16
N VAL A 856 -15.77 -3.28 -16.13
CA VAL A 856 -15.01 -3.00 -17.36
C VAL A 856 -14.66 -4.33 -18.02
N THR A 857 -15.27 -4.59 -19.17
CA THR A 857 -15.08 -5.84 -19.92
C THR A 857 -13.65 -5.95 -20.43
N THR A 858 -13.01 -7.09 -20.15
CA THR A 858 -11.69 -7.49 -20.67
C THR A 858 -11.76 -8.96 -21.06
N ASP A 859 -10.80 -9.46 -21.84
CA ASP A 859 -10.72 -10.87 -22.24
C ASP A 859 -10.64 -11.86 -21.05
N SER A 860 -10.41 -11.35 -19.84
CA SER A 860 -10.41 -12.13 -18.59
C SER A 860 -11.78 -12.27 -17.92
N ILE A 861 -12.80 -11.50 -18.33
CA ILE A 861 -14.12 -11.41 -17.69
C ILE A 861 -15.22 -11.73 -18.73
N GLN A 862 -15.97 -12.80 -18.49
CA GLN A 862 -17.08 -13.23 -19.33
C GLN A 862 -18.42 -12.89 -18.67
N ALA A 863 -19.36 -12.36 -19.44
CA ALA A 863 -20.74 -12.21 -19.00
C ALA A 863 -21.46 -13.58 -19.01
N THR A 864 -22.39 -13.81 -18.08
CA THR A 864 -23.22 -15.02 -18.05
C THR A 864 -24.64 -14.74 -18.55
N ASP A 865 -25.42 -15.79 -18.80
CA ASP A 865 -26.84 -15.68 -19.17
C ASP A 865 -27.69 -14.94 -18.10
N GLN A 866 -27.18 -14.82 -16.87
CA GLN A 866 -27.80 -14.07 -15.79
C GLN A 866 -27.35 -12.61 -15.82
N LYS A 867 -28.29 -11.68 -16.05
CA LYS A 867 -28.05 -10.23 -15.95
C LYS A 867 -27.34 -9.88 -14.63
N HIS A 868 -26.34 -9.01 -14.72
CA HIS A 868 -25.49 -8.56 -13.60
C HIS A 868 -24.61 -9.65 -12.96
N LYS A 869 -24.49 -10.85 -13.55
CA LYS A 869 -23.51 -11.87 -13.13
C LYS A 869 -22.42 -12.09 -14.20
N PHE A 870 -21.18 -12.04 -13.74
CA PHE A 870 -19.97 -12.20 -14.53
C PHE A 870 -19.07 -13.28 -13.91
N ILE A 871 -18.30 -13.98 -14.74
CA ILE A 871 -17.29 -14.95 -14.32
C ILE A 871 -15.94 -14.46 -14.84
N LYS A 872 -14.94 -14.40 -13.95
CA LYS A 872 -13.55 -14.17 -14.32
C LYS A 872 -12.83 -15.49 -14.53
N ASN A 873 -11.85 -15.49 -15.43
CA ASN A 873 -10.96 -16.63 -15.64
C ASN A 873 -10.37 -17.13 -14.31
N ASP A 874 -10.34 -18.46 -14.16
CA ASP A 874 -9.68 -19.18 -13.08
C ASP A 874 -8.21 -18.73 -12.91
N ILE A 875 -7.78 -18.64 -11.65
CA ILE A 875 -6.39 -18.29 -11.26
C ILE A 875 -5.89 -19.24 -10.16
N CYS A 876 -4.59 -19.32 -9.90
CA CYS A 876 -4.04 -20.18 -8.86
C CYS A 876 -3.85 -19.45 -7.52
N GLU A 877 -3.93 -20.21 -6.43
CA GLU A 877 -3.80 -19.74 -5.05
C GLU A 877 -2.48 -18.97 -4.82
N GLY A 878 -2.59 -17.75 -4.30
CA GLY A 878 -1.46 -16.84 -4.05
C GLY A 878 -0.95 -16.05 -5.26
N GLU A 879 -1.53 -16.21 -6.46
CA GLU A 879 -1.27 -15.32 -7.60
C GLU A 879 -2.11 -14.04 -7.45
N VAL A 880 -1.50 -12.86 -7.57
CA VAL A 880 -2.22 -11.58 -7.42
C VAL A 880 -3.17 -11.35 -8.60
N ASP A 881 -4.33 -10.74 -8.35
CA ASP A 881 -5.28 -10.40 -9.41
C ASP A 881 -6.15 -9.17 -9.07
N GLY A 882 -6.75 -8.56 -10.08
CA GLY A 882 -7.60 -7.36 -9.95
C GLY A 882 -8.51 -7.14 -11.15
N PHE A 883 -9.56 -6.32 -10.98
CA PHE A 883 -10.48 -5.95 -12.06
C PHE A 883 -10.89 -4.48 -11.96
N GLU A 884 -11.35 -3.88 -13.05
CA GLU A 884 -11.88 -2.52 -13.04
C GLU A 884 -13.41 -2.52 -12.98
N VAL A 885 -13.97 -1.62 -12.17
CA VAL A 885 -15.37 -1.21 -12.21
C VAL A 885 -15.47 0.17 -12.84
N GLY A 886 -16.50 0.39 -13.65
CA GLY A 886 -16.85 1.66 -14.27
C GLY A 886 -18.06 2.30 -13.59
N PHE A 887 -18.05 3.62 -13.47
CA PHE A 887 -19.10 4.41 -12.82
C PHE A 887 -19.64 5.49 -13.75
N GLN A 888 -20.95 5.72 -13.68
CA GLN A 888 -21.66 6.80 -14.35
C GLN A 888 -22.60 7.45 -13.34
N GLY A 889 -22.58 8.77 -13.20
CA GLY A 889 -23.30 9.52 -12.16
C GLY A 889 -22.55 10.80 -11.76
N SER A 890 -22.71 11.24 -10.50
CA SER A 890 -22.20 12.51 -9.98
C SER A 890 -21.11 12.30 -8.91
N PRO A 891 -19.81 12.22 -9.26
CA PRO A 891 -18.75 11.87 -8.32
C PRO A 891 -18.59 12.87 -7.14
N PRO A 892 -18.00 12.44 -6.01
CA PRO A 892 -17.40 11.13 -5.75
C PRO A 892 -18.44 10.01 -5.55
N TYR A 893 -18.07 8.81 -5.98
CA TYR A 893 -18.82 7.57 -5.81
C TYR A 893 -18.38 6.84 -4.54
N HIS A 894 -19.35 6.34 -3.78
CA HIS A 894 -19.17 5.54 -2.58
C HIS A 894 -19.82 4.17 -2.76
N ILE A 895 -19.00 3.11 -2.76
CA ILE A 895 -19.42 1.73 -3.08
C ILE A 895 -19.11 0.81 -1.90
N GLN A 896 -20.09 0.00 -1.46
CA GLN A 896 -19.88 -1.09 -0.50
C GLN A 896 -20.11 -2.44 -1.20
N TYR A 897 -19.24 -3.41 -0.93
CA TYR A 897 -19.30 -4.74 -1.54
C TYR A 897 -18.98 -5.86 -0.55
N GLU A 898 -19.63 -7.01 -0.75
CA GLU A 898 -19.35 -8.23 0.00
C GLU A 898 -18.43 -9.15 -0.81
N VAL A 899 -17.26 -9.48 -0.27
CA VAL A 899 -16.41 -10.56 -0.76
C VAL A 899 -16.77 -11.82 0.01
N ARG A 900 -17.37 -12.80 -0.68
CA ARG A 900 -17.73 -14.10 -0.13
C ARG A 900 -16.73 -15.14 -0.61
N SER A 901 -15.98 -15.75 0.30
CA SER A 901 -15.09 -16.87 -0.03
C SER A 901 -15.70 -18.20 0.41
N LYS A 902 -15.79 -19.13 -0.54
CA LYS A 902 -16.30 -20.49 -0.34
C LYS A 902 -15.15 -21.48 -0.59
N PRO A 903 -14.39 -21.88 0.45
CA PRO A 903 -13.37 -22.92 0.31
C PRO A 903 -14.04 -24.26 -0.07
N LYS A 904 -13.26 -25.18 -0.66
CA LYS A 904 -13.76 -26.54 -1.00
C LYS A 904 -14.16 -27.35 0.24
N THR A 905 -13.56 -27.04 1.39
CA THR A 905 -13.84 -27.64 2.69
C THR A 905 -13.75 -26.55 3.76
N GLY A 906 -14.87 -26.24 4.43
CA GLY A 906 -14.94 -25.23 5.50
C GLY A 906 -16.24 -24.45 5.48
N SER A 907 -16.37 -23.48 6.38
CA SER A 907 -17.45 -22.49 6.37
C SER A 907 -17.23 -21.43 5.28
N VAL A 908 -18.31 -20.82 4.81
CA VAL A 908 -18.25 -19.62 3.96
C VAL A 908 -17.85 -18.43 4.82
N SER A 909 -16.86 -17.64 4.38
CA SER A 909 -16.53 -16.35 5.00
C SER A 909 -17.08 -15.20 4.17
N VAL A 910 -17.44 -14.09 4.83
CA VAL A 910 -17.96 -12.88 4.18
C VAL A 910 -17.22 -11.67 4.77
N ALA A 911 -16.49 -10.95 3.93
CA ALA A 911 -15.83 -9.71 4.27
C ALA A 911 -16.54 -8.53 3.57
N ARG A 912 -16.88 -7.49 4.33
CA ARG A 912 -17.37 -6.22 3.77
C ARG A 912 -16.20 -5.29 3.51
N LYS A 913 -16.21 -4.64 2.35
CA LYS A 913 -15.20 -3.68 1.90
C LYS A 913 -15.89 -2.48 1.26
N GLU A 914 -15.20 -1.34 1.27
CA GLU A 914 -15.71 -0.06 0.77
C GLU A 914 -14.67 0.61 -0.14
N ILE A 915 -15.13 1.33 -1.16
CA ILE A 915 -14.30 2.06 -2.12
C ILE A 915 -14.91 3.44 -2.34
N ASN A 916 -14.05 4.47 -2.30
CA ASN A 916 -14.38 5.85 -2.65
C ASN A 916 -13.63 6.20 -3.96
N ALA A 917 -14.36 6.61 -5.01
CA ALA A 917 -13.80 6.88 -6.33
C ALA A 917 -14.25 8.24 -6.89
N VAL A 918 -13.38 8.93 -7.62
CA VAL A 918 -13.69 10.24 -8.24
C VAL A 918 -13.77 10.13 -9.76
N SER A 919 -12.86 9.35 -10.33
CA SER A 919 -12.87 8.94 -11.74
C SER A 919 -14.07 8.05 -12.06
N SER A 920 -14.48 8.02 -13.32
CA SER A 920 -15.48 7.09 -13.88
C SER A 920 -15.01 5.62 -13.91
N LYS A 921 -13.89 5.30 -13.26
CA LYS A 921 -13.31 3.97 -13.10
C LYS A 921 -12.59 3.84 -11.76
N ALA A 922 -12.55 2.63 -11.19
CA ALA A 922 -11.63 2.26 -10.12
C ALA A 922 -11.21 0.77 -10.21
N SER A 923 -10.00 0.46 -9.76
CA SER A 923 -9.46 -0.90 -9.72
C SER A 923 -9.74 -1.57 -8.37
N VAL A 924 -10.23 -2.81 -8.40
CA VAL A 924 -10.57 -3.64 -7.23
C VAL A 924 -9.59 -4.81 -7.15
N PRO A 925 -8.77 -4.92 -6.09
CA PRO A 925 -7.89 -6.08 -5.89
C PRO A 925 -8.68 -7.30 -5.40
N MET A 926 -8.34 -8.47 -5.94
CA MET A 926 -8.97 -9.74 -5.60
C MET A 926 -8.18 -10.46 -4.50
N ASP A 927 -8.89 -11.07 -3.57
CA ASP A 927 -8.34 -12.02 -2.60
C ASP A 927 -8.20 -13.39 -3.29
N THR A 928 -6.96 -13.84 -3.44
CA THR A 928 -6.56 -15.14 -3.99
C THR A 928 -5.75 -15.96 -2.98
N ALA A 929 -5.70 -15.53 -1.71
CA ALA A 929 -4.76 -16.04 -0.71
C ALA A 929 -5.09 -17.46 -0.21
N ARG A 930 -6.25 -18.01 -0.59
CA ARG A 930 -6.68 -19.38 -0.28
C ARG A 930 -7.47 -19.97 -1.46
N ALA A 931 -7.39 -21.29 -1.64
CA ALA A 931 -8.17 -22.01 -2.62
C ALA A 931 -9.69 -22.02 -2.31
N GLY A 932 -10.52 -21.64 -3.29
CA GLY A 932 -11.96 -21.57 -3.14
C GLY A 932 -12.66 -20.90 -4.32
N VAL A 933 -13.99 -20.80 -4.27
CA VAL A 933 -14.76 -19.91 -5.15
C VAL A 933 -14.97 -18.59 -4.43
N TYR A 934 -14.59 -17.49 -5.06
CA TYR A 934 -14.77 -16.14 -4.55
C TYR A 934 -15.89 -15.44 -5.34
N SER A 935 -16.75 -14.72 -4.64
CA SER A 935 -17.85 -13.94 -5.21
C SER A 935 -17.81 -12.52 -4.65
N TYR A 936 -17.69 -11.54 -5.55
CA TYR A 936 -17.63 -10.11 -5.25
C TYR A 936 -18.97 -9.51 -5.61
N SER A 937 -19.82 -9.26 -4.61
CA SER A 937 -21.19 -8.80 -4.80
C SER A 937 -21.33 -7.34 -4.36
N PHE A 938 -21.47 -6.45 -5.34
CA PHE A 938 -21.65 -5.02 -5.15
C PHE A 938 -23.14 -4.72 -4.95
N SER A 939 -23.50 -4.30 -3.74
CA SER A 939 -24.89 -4.18 -3.28
C SER A 939 -25.28 -2.77 -2.81
N ALA A 940 -24.30 -1.87 -2.72
CA ALA A 940 -24.46 -0.50 -2.28
C ALA A 940 -23.68 0.42 -3.21
N LEU A 941 -24.37 1.36 -3.82
CA LEU A 941 -23.81 2.45 -4.60
C LEU A 941 -24.47 3.75 -4.18
N SER A 942 -23.64 4.77 -4.01
CA SER A 942 -24.02 6.13 -3.67
C SER A 942 -23.08 7.09 -4.39
N ASP A 943 -23.50 8.33 -4.59
CA ASP A 943 -22.68 9.39 -5.16
C ASP A 943 -22.89 10.71 -4.39
N SER A 944 -22.41 11.84 -4.93
CA SER A 944 -22.54 13.15 -4.28
C SER A 944 -23.98 13.65 -4.09
N LEU A 945 -24.95 13.07 -4.81
CA LEU A 945 -26.36 13.45 -4.82
C LEU A 945 -27.29 12.36 -4.29
N TYR A 946 -26.93 11.09 -4.52
CA TYR A 946 -27.76 9.93 -4.23
C TYR A 946 -27.17 9.06 -3.12
N ASN A 947 -27.89 8.99 -1.99
CA ASN A 947 -27.61 8.03 -0.92
C ASN A 947 -27.97 6.59 -1.33
N ASN A 948 -27.31 5.62 -0.69
CA ASN A 948 -27.47 4.17 -0.93
C ASN A 948 -28.93 3.70 -0.71
N ASP A 949 -29.68 3.57 -1.81
CA ASP A 949 -31.09 3.23 -1.83
C ASP A 949 -31.31 1.71 -1.96
N LYS A 950 -31.50 1.05 -0.82
CA LYS A 950 -31.59 -0.42 -0.66
C LYS A 950 -32.72 -1.12 -1.43
N ARG A 951 -33.49 -0.39 -2.26
CA ARG A 951 -34.71 -0.88 -2.92
C ARG A 951 -34.50 -1.33 -4.35
N GLN A 952 -33.49 -0.81 -5.07
CA GLN A 952 -33.36 -1.05 -6.52
C GLN A 952 -31.91 -1.22 -6.99
N SER A 953 -31.39 -2.45 -6.88
CA SER A 953 -30.42 -3.02 -7.83
C SER A 953 -30.32 -4.53 -7.60
N ALA A 954 -30.25 -5.31 -8.69
CA ALA A 954 -29.73 -6.68 -8.60
C ALA A 954 -28.21 -6.55 -8.39
N PRO A 955 -27.62 -7.11 -7.31
CA PRO A 955 -26.25 -6.80 -6.94
C PRO A 955 -25.27 -7.34 -7.99
N LEU A 956 -24.50 -6.43 -8.60
CA LEU A 956 -23.50 -6.75 -9.62
C LEU A 956 -22.50 -7.74 -9.00
N THR A 957 -22.38 -8.93 -9.59
CA THR A 957 -21.65 -10.04 -8.96
C THR A 957 -20.63 -10.63 -9.92
N LEU A 958 -19.36 -10.56 -9.52
CA LEU A 958 -18.23 -11.22 -10.21
C LEU A 958 -17.82 -12.48 -9.42
N GLU A 959 -17.78 -13.63 -10.09
CA GLU A 959 -17.27 -14.89 -9.51
C GLU A 959 -15.92 -15.28 -10.14
N GLN A 960 -15.03 -15.88 -9.34
CA GLN A 960 -13.75 -16.45 -9.79
C GLN A 960 -13.42 -17.71 -9.00
N THR A 961 -12.86 -18.73 -9.67
CA THR A 961 -12.27 -19.89 -8.99
C THR A 961 -10.78 -19.63 -8.71
N VAL A 962 -10.41 -19.70 -7.43
CA VAL A 962 -9.02 -19.75 -6.99
C VAL A 962 -8.65 -21.23 -6.82
N ASN A 963 -7.81 -21.71 -7.73
CA ASN A 963 -7.40 -23.10 -7.82
C ASN A 963 -6.29 -23.41 -6.80
N PRO A 964 -6.42 -24.47 -5.97
CA PRO A 964 -5.35 -24.88 -5.08
C PRO A 964 -4.10 -25.27 -5.86
N LYS A 965 -2.93 -24.86 -5.34
CA LYS A 965 -1.63 -25.30 -5.89
C LYS A 965 -1.52 -26.83 -5.82
N PRO A 966 -0.88 -27.48 -6.81
CA PRO A 966 -0.61 -28.91 -6.71
C PRO A 966 0.38 -29.23 -5.60
N SER A 967 0.28 -30.43 -5.03
CA SER A 967 1.19 -30.94 -4.01
C SER A 967 1.88 -32.22 -4.50
N ALA A 968 3.09 -32.48 -4.04
CA ALA A 968 3.87 -33.65 -4.41
C ALA A 968 4.74 -34.11 -3.23
N SER A 969 4.69 -35.40 -2.90
CA SER A 969 5.39 -35.96 -1.73
C SER A 969 5.86 -37.39 -1.96
N PHE A 970 7.01 -37.76 -1.39
CA PHE A 970 7.47 -39.15 -1.39
C PHE A 970 6.63 -39.97 -0.40
N VAL A 971 6.10 -41.12 -0.87
CA VAL A 971 5.23 -42.02 -0.06
C VAL A 971 5.95 -42.52 1.21
N LYS A 972 7.29 -42.57 1.18
CA LYS A 972 8.15 -42.83 2.34
C LYS A 972 9.28 -41.80 2.39
N SER A 973 8.92 -40.55 2.69
CA SER A 973 9.90 -39.48 2.93
C SER A 973 10.93 -39.88 4.01
N GLY A 974 12.20 -39.54 3.82
CA GLY A 974 13.31 -39.95 4.68
C GLY A 974 13.85 -41.37 4.44
N GLN A 975 13.20 -42.20 3.61
CA GLN A 975 13.73 -43.54 3.29
C GLN A 975 15.10 -43.44 2.59
N THR A 976 16.02 -44.34 2.95
CA THR A 976 17.28 -44.56 2.23
C THR A 976 17.15 -45.71 1.23
N PHE A 977 17.48 -45.45 -0.02
CA PHE A 977 17.59 -46.41 -1.11
C PHE A 977 19.08 -46.75 -1.36
N LYS A 978 19.39 -47.99 -1.74
CA LYS A 978 20.75 -48.51 -1.94
C LYS A 978 20.89 -49.25 -3.28
N SER A 979 22.00 -49.05 -3.98
CA SER A 979 22.42 -49.81 -5.18
C SER A 979 23.96 -49.87 -5.27
N CYS A 980 24.49 -50.94 -5.87
CA CYS A 980 25.90 -51.11 -6.23
C CYS A 980 26.20 -50.48 -7.60
N MET A 981 27.44 -50.08 -7.87
CA MET A 981 27.83 -49.47 -9.15
C MET A 981 27.65 -50.41 -10.35
N ALA A 982 27.77 -51.73 -10.14
CA ALA A 982 27.66 -52.77 -11.16
C ALA A 982 26.22 -53.33 -11.38
N ASP A 983 25.19 -52.78 -10.73
CA ASP A 983 23.80 -53.22 -10.95
C ASP A 983 23.20 -52.56 -12.22
N GLU A 984 22.62 -53.35 -13.12
CA GLU A 984 21.97 -52.88 -14.35
C GLU A 984 20.49 -52.46 -14.18
N VAL A 985 19.92 -52.54 -12.97
CA VAL A 985 18.46 -52.38 -12.74
C VAL A 985 18.13 -51.11 -11.96
N ASP A 986 17.39 -50.20 -12.61
CA ASP A 986 16.92 -48.94 -11.99
C ASP A 986 15.98 -49.16 -10.80
N GLN A 987 16.23 -48.40 -9.73
CA GLN A 987 15.47 -48.45 -8.49
C GLN A 987 14.27 -47.49 -8.53
N ARG A 988 13.10 -47.94 -8.07
CA ARG A 988 11.84 -47.19 -8.12
C ARG A 988 11.58 -46.40 -6.83
N ILE A 989 11.20 -45.13 -6.97
CA ILE A 989 10.93 -44.20 -5.87
C ILE A 989 9.47 -43.71 -5.97
N PRO A 990 8.54 -44.18 -5.12
CA PRO A 990 7.13 -43.85 -5.24
C PRO A 990 6.78 -42.44 -4.73
N VAL A 991 6.11 -41.66 -5.56
CA VAL A 991 5.62 -40.30 -5.30
C VAL A 991 4.08 -40.27 -5.36
N LYS A 992 3.47 -39.52 -4.43
CA LYS A 992 2.05 -39.15 -4.42
C LYS A 992 1.91 -37.71 -4.94
N LEU A 993 0.93 -37.47 -5.80
CA LEU A 993 0.63 -36.16 -6.41
C LEU A 993 -0.83 -35.76 -6.11
N GLU A 994 -1.06 -34.49 -5.80
CA GLU A 994 -2.39 -33.92 -5.53
C GLU A 994 -2.61 -32.68 -6.39
N GLY A 995 -3.81 -32.52 -6.94
CA GLY A 995 -4.11 -31.59 -8.03
C GLY A 995 -4.76 -32.33 -9.20
N LYS A 996 -4.74 -31.73 -10.40
CA LYS A 996 -5.39 -32.27 -11.61
C LYS A 996 -4.37 -32.75 -12.65
N ALA A 997 -4.39 -34.05 -12.95
CA ALA A 997 -3.58 -34.63 -14.01
C ALA A 997 -3.93 -34.07 -15.41
N PRO A 998 -3.02 -34.14 -16.42
CA PRO A 998 -1.61 -34.52 -16.28
C PRO A 998 -0.78 -33.55 -15.44
N PHE A 999 0.19 -34.09 -14.70
CA PHE A 999 1.18 -33.33 -13.94
C PHE A 999 2.52 -33.23 -14.67
N TYR A 1000 3.31 -32.23 -14.31
CA TYR A 1000 4.74 -32.11 -14.60
C TYR A 1000 5.50 -32.07 -13.27
N LEU A 1001 6.62 -32.79 -13.16
CA LEU A 1001 7.40 -32.93 -11.94
C LEU A 1001 8.89 -32.65 -12.22
N GLU A 1002 9.49 -31.70 -11.50
CA GLU A 1002 10.94 -31.48 -11.48
C GLU A 1002 11.53 -31.94 -10.15
N VAL A 1003 12.47 -32.87 -10.23
CA VAL A 1003 13.17 -33.49 -9.11
C VAL A 1003 14.61 -32.99 -9.08
N GLU A 1004 15.07 -32.58 -7.91
CA GLU A 1004 16.43 -32.11 -7.65
C GLU A 1004 17.26 -33.23 -7.02
N ILE A 1005 18.45 -33.49 -7.55
CA ILE A 1005 19.39 -34.50 -7.09
C ILE A 1005 20.63 -33.76 -6.59
N LYS A 1006 20.75 -33.66 -5.26
CA LYS A 1006 21.90 -33.02 -4.60
C LYS A 1006 22.88 -34.08 -4.11
N HIS A 1007 24.00 -34.22 -4.80
CA HIS A 1007 25.11 -35.09 -4.38
C HIS A 1007 25.87 -34.45 -3.20
N GLN A 1008 26.32 -35.24 -2.21
CA GLN A 1008 27.08 -34.68 -1.07
C GLN A 1008 28.39 -33.96 -1.48
N ALA A 1009 29.01 -34.39 -2.57
CA ALA A 1009 30.25 -33.79 -3.10
C ALA A 1009 30.03 -32.71 -4.18
N GLY A 1010 28.77 -32.37 -4.51
CA GLY A 1010 28.43 -31.42 -5.58
C GLY A 1010 27.91 -30.10 -5.03
N THR A 1011 28.51 -28.98 -5.44
CA THR A 1011 28.00 -27.62 -5.14
C THR A 1011 26.71 -27.31 -5.89
N PHE A 1012 26.58 -27.78 -7.12
CA PHE A 1012 25.37 -27.62 -7.95
C PHE A 1012 24.52 -28.90 -7.92
N PRO A 1013 23.21 -28.81 -7.66
CA PRO A 1013 22.30 -29.94 -7.78
C PRO A 1013 21.95 -30.21 -9.25
N GLU A 1014 21.72 -31.47 -9.58
CA GLU A 1014 21.30 -31.90 -10.92
C GLU A 1014 19.76 -32.01 -10.99
N LEU A 1015 19.17 -31.62 -12.13
CA LEU A 1015 17.71 -31.57 -12.30
C LEU A 1015 17.21 -32.67 -13.24
N TYR A 1016 16.17 -33.39 -12.81
CA TYR A 1016 15.48 -34.40 -13.59
C TYR A 1016 14.01 -34.01 -13.78
N ARG A 1017 13.53 -34.05 -15.03
CA ARG A 1017 12.21 -33.53 -15.44
C ARG A 1017 11.34 -34.64 -15.98
N ILE A 1018 10.13 -34.77 -15.44
CA ILE A 1018 9.17 -35.81 -15.76
C ILE A 1018 7.87 -35.13 -16.24
N PRO A 1019 7.65 -35.00 -17.55
CA PRO A 1019 6.41 -34.45 -18.10
C PRO A 1019 5.29 -35.50 -18.15
N ASN A 1020 4.05 -35.03 -18.26
CA ASN A 1020 2.87 -35.82 -18.66
C ASN A 1020 2.53 -37.01 -17.73
N ILE A 1021 2.59 -36.81 -16.41
CA ILE A 1021 2.18 -37.83 -15.44
C ILE A 1021 0.65 -37.85 -15.35
N GLN A 1022 0.02 -38.89 -15.89
CA GLN A 1022 -1.45 -39.01 -15.99
C GLN A 1022 -2.16 -39.47 -14.70
N SER A 1023 -1.43 -39.75 -13.62
CA SER A 1023 -1.96 -40.36 -12.38
C SER A 1023 -1.50 -39.64 -11.11
N ASN A 1024 -2.32 -39.68 -10.05
CA ASN A 1024 -2.01 -39.14 -8.72
C ASN A 1024 -0.95 -39.97 -7.94
N SER A 1025 -0.40 -41.01 -8.54
CA SER A 1025 0.75 -41.76 -8.05
C SER A 1025 1.71 -42.06 -9.21
N TYR A 1026 3.02 -42.05 -8.93
CA TYR A 1026 4.05 -42.26 -9.94
C TYR A 1026 5.34 -42.87 -9.33
N ASP A 1027 5.88 -43.91 -9.98
CA ASP A 1027 7.18 -44.50 -9.65
C ASP A 1027 8.29 -43.72 -10.38
N VAL A 1028 8.94 -42.79 -9.69
CA VAL A 1028 10.13 -42.10 -10.22
C VAL A 1028 11.25 -43.11 -10.41
N ARG A 1029 11.81 -43.15 -11.62
CA ARG A 1029 13.05 -43.85 -11.96
C ARG A 1029 14.06 -42.79 -12.37
N ILE A 1030 15.23 -42.79 -11.74
CA ILE A 1030 16.28 -41.81 -12.05
C ILE A 1030 17.30 -42.50 -12.96
N PRO A 1031 17.52 -42.02 -14.20
CA PRO A 1031 18.49 -42.62 -15.11
C PRO A 1031 19.88 -42.67 -14.50
N ARG A 1032 20.62 -43.76 -14.76
CA ARG A 1032 21.92 -44.03 -14.15
C ARG A 1032 22.94 -42.90 -14.28
N GLU A 1033 22.94 -42.20 -15.42
CA GLU A 1033 23.77 -41.02 -15.73
C GLU A 1033 23.60 -39.87 -14.72
N LYS A 1034 22.46 -39.79 -14.03
CA LYS A 1034 22.10 -38.73 -13.07
C LYS A 1034 22.49 -39.07 -11.62
N LEU A 1035 23.15 -40.21 -11.39
CA LEU A 1035 23.52 -40.71 -10.07
C LEU A 1035 25.04 -40.81 -9.94
N LYS A 1036 25.59 -40.19 -8.90
CA LYS A 1036 27.04 -40.17 -8.60
C LYS A 1036 27.35 -41.03 -7.37
N LEU A 1037 28.58 -41.53 -7.26
CA LEU A 1037 29.02 -42.36 -6.13
C LEU A 1037 28.87 -41.61 -4.79
N GLY A 1038 28.53 -42.34 -3.73
CA GLY A 1038 28.29 -41.79 -2.39
C GLY A 1038 26.81 -41.51 -2.10
N ALA A 1039 26.56 -40.68 -1.08
CA ALA A 1039 25.20 -40.34 -0.67
C ALA A 1039 24.67 -39.11 -1.43
N GLN A 1040 23.40 -39.17 -1.78
CA GLN A 1040 22.69 -38.17 -2.55
C GLN A 1040 21.34 -37.90 -1.89
N GLN A 1041 20.87 -36.65 -1.96
CA GLN A 1041 19.56 -36.23 -1.49
C GLN A 1041 18.68 -35.93 -2.71
N ILE A 1042 17.55 -36.63 -2.81
CA ILE A 1042 16.57 -36.43 -3.88
C ILE A 1042 15.41 -35.64 -3.28
N ARG A 1043 15.14 -34.44 -3.82
CA ARG A 1043 14.11 -33.50 -3.35
C ARG A 1043 13.12 -33.20 -4.47
N ILE A 1044 11.83 -33.07 -4.15
CA ILE A 1044 10.85 -32.57 -5.12
C ILE A 1044 10.97 -31.05 -5.16
N ARG A 1045 11.39 -30.50 -6.31
CA ARG A 1045 11.64 -29.06 -6.48
C ARG A 1045 10.43 -28.32 -7.00
N LYS A 1046 9.78 -28.85 -8.03
CA LYS A 1046 8.60 -28.24 -8.66
C LYS A 1046 7.56 -29.29 -9.03
N VAL A 1047 6.28 -28.98 -8.83
CA VAL A 1047 5.17 -29.70 -9.43
C VAL A 1047 4.22 -28.69 -10.09
N SER A 1048 3.74 -29.04 -11.27
CA SER A 1048 2.75 -28.29 -12.06
C SER A 1048 1.60 -29.22 -12.45
N ASP A 1049 0.40 -28.69 -12.65
CA ASP A 1049 -0.79 -29.46 -13.02
C ASP A 1049 -1.50 -28.96 -14.29
N SER A 1050 -2.55 -29.65 -14.73
CA SER A 1050 -3.25 -29.33 -15.99
C SER A 1050 -4.10 -28.06 -15.96
N ARG A 1051 -4.07 -27.28 -14.87
CA ARG A 1051 -4.62 -25.93 -14.77
C ARG A 1051 -3.52 -24.86 -14.85
N SER A 1052 -2.29 -25.25 -15.16
CA SER A 1052 -1.08 -24.41 -15.15
C SER A 1052 -0.70 -23.85 -13.77
N CYS A 1053 -1.23 -24.43 -12.69
CA CYS A 1053 -0.85 -24.02 -11.34
C CYS A 1053 0.50 -24.60 -10.95
N ASP A 1054 1.43 -23.75 -10.56
CA ASP A 1054 2.79 -24.10 -10.15
C ASP A 1054 2.97 -24.09 -8.63
N PHE A 1055 3.62 -25.13 -8.11
CA PHE A 1055 4.18 -25.17 -6.75
C PHE A 1055 5.69 -25.44 -6.82
N GLU A 1056 6.48 -24.53 -6.28
CA GLU A 1056 7.93 -24.69 -6.10
C GLU A 1056 8.26 -24.80 -4.61
N THR A 1057 9.04 -25.82 -4.24
CA THR A 1057 9.30 -26.15 -2.84
C THR A 1057 10.48 -25.36 -2.29
N GLU A 1058 10.23 -24.50 -1.31
CA GLU A 1058 11.26 -23.77 -0.58
C GLU A 1058 12.24 -24.70 0.18
N VAL A 1059 13.30 -24.11 0.73
CA VAL A 1059 14.40 -24.83 1.39
C VAL A 1059 13.87 -25.60 2.60
N GLY A 1060 13.92 -26.94 2.55
CA GLY A 1060 13.41 -27.83 3.61
C GLY A 1060 12.32 -28.82 3.16
N GLY A 1061 11.90 -28.80 1.90
CA GLY A 1061 10.95 -29.76 1.33
C GLY A 1061 11.32 -31.25 1.50
N PRO A 1062 10.37 -32.19 1.32
CA PRO A 1062 10.57 -33.61 1.58
C PRO A 1062 11.70 -34.21 0.71
N VAL A 1063 12.56 -34.98 1.35
CA VAL A 1063 13.75 -35.64 0.76
C VAL A 1063 13.65 -37.15 0.93
N VAL A 1064 14.19 -37.90 -0.03
CA VAL A 1064 14.64 -39.28 0.17
C VAL A 1064 16.14 -39.38 -0.07
N HIS A 1065 16.79 -40.32 0.61
CA HIS A 1065 18.23 -40.53 0.50
C HIS A 1065 18.52 -41.63 -0.50
N TYR A 1066 19.51 -41.42 -1.37
CA TYR A 1066 19.97 -42.41 -2.33
C TYR A 1066 21.47 -42.63 -2.15
N GLN A 1067 21.84 -43.86 -1.82
CA GLN A 1067 23.21 -44.26 -1.54
C GLN A 1067 23.71 -45.17 -2.66
N LEU A 1068 24.56 -44.63 -3.52
CA LEU A 1068 25.22 -45.40 -4.57
C LEU A 1068 26.59 -45.86 -4.05
N TYR A 1069 26.78 -47.17 -3.90
CA TYR A 1069 28.04 -47.76 -3.48
C TYR A 1069 28.89 -48.15 -4.67
N ASP A 1070 30.20 -47.92 -4.57
CA ASP A 1070 31.17 -48.53 -5.49
C ASP A 1070 31.34 -50.02 -5.14
N SER A 1071 31.79 -50.82 -6.11
CA SER A 1071 32.09 -52.23 -5.89
C SER A 1071 33.42 -52.37 -5.13
N PRO A 1072 33.53 -53.26 -4.12
CA PRO A 1072 34.77 -53.41 -3.37
C PRO A 1072 35.86 -53.95 -4.27
N ALA A 1073 36.96 -53.21 -4.39
CA ALA A 1073 38.08 -53.54 -5.25
C ALA A 1073 39.29 -53.94 -4.41
N ILE A 1074 40.08 -54.89 -4.91
CA ILE A 1074 41.38 -55.23 -4.32
C ILE A 1074 42.49 -54.80 -5.26
N TYR A 1075 43.39 -53.97 -4.76
CA TYR A 1075 44.57 -53.51 -5.48
C TYR A 1075 45.81 -54.12 -4.84
N PRO A 1076 46.81 -54.56 -5.62
CA PRO A 1076 48.11 -54.87 -5.07
C PRO A 1076 48.73 -53.58 -4.52
N LEU A 1077 49.23 -53.63 -3.27
CA LEU A 1077 49.75 -52.48 -2.54
C LEU A 1077 51.03 -51.92 -3.22
N GLU A 1078 51.66 -52.75 -4.05
CA GLU A 1078 52.79 -52.44 -4.92
C GLU A 1078 52.52 -53.03 -6.31
N GLN A 1079 52.70 -52.22 -7.37
CA GLN A 1079 52.35 -52.63 -8.75
C GLN A 1079 53.32 -53.64 -9.37
N ARG A 1080 54.55 -53.73 -8.87
CA ARG A 1080 55.56 -54.69 -9.32
C ARG A 1080 55.04 -56.13 -9.26
N THR A 1081 55.26 -56.89 -10.32
CA THR A 1081 55.18 -58.35 -10.27
C THR A 1081 56.34 -58.89 -9.45
N GLU A 1082 57.54 -58.34 -9.66
CA GLU A 1082 58.80 -58.76 -9.03
C GLU A 1082 59.05 -58.03 -7.69
N TYR A 1083 59.15 -58.79 -6.61
CA TYR A 1083 59.58 -58.37 -5.27
C TYR A 1083 61.05 -58.76 -5.06
N CYS A 1084 61.58 -58.58 -3.85
CA CYS A 1084 62.88 -59.05 -3.37
C CYS A 1084 62.71 -59.84 -2.04
N VAL A 1085 63.65 -60.72 -1.70
CA VAL A 1085 63.57 -61.54 -0.47
C VAL A 1085 63.55 -60.66 0.79
N GLY A 1086 62.66 -60.97 1.74
CA GLY A 1086 62.45 -60.20 2.98
C GLY A 1086 61.44 -59.05 2.85
N GLU A 1087 60.97 -58.76 1.64
CA GLU A 1087 59.89 -57.79 1.41
C GLU A 1087 58.51 -58.39 1.71
N ARG A 1088 57.45 -57.59 1.57
CA ARG A 1088 56.10 -57.99 2.01
C ARG A 1088 55.09 -57.76 0.90
N ILE A 1089 54.51 -58.84 0.40
CA ILE A 1089 53.40 -58.76 -0.55
C ILE A 1089 52.17 -58.24 0.21
N GLY A 1090 51.76 -57.02 -0.16
CA GLY A 1090 50.58 -56.36 0.37
C GLY A 1090 49.50 -56.20 -0.69
N TYR A 1091 48.25 -56.15 -0.24
CA TYR A 1091 47.09 -55.74 -1.02
C TYR A 1091 46.25 -54.78 -0.20
N THR A 1092 45.88 -53.65 -0.80
CA THR A 1092 44.89 -52.72 -0.25
C THR A 1092 43.50 -53.15 -0.69
N LEU A 1093 42.59 -53.22 0.28
CA LEU A 1093 41.20 -53.60 0.11
C LEU A 1093 40.37 -52.32 0.16
N SER A 1094 39.74 -51.97 -0.96
CA SER A 1094 38.81 -50.85 -1.09
C SER A 1094 37.38 -51.32 -0.82
N GLY A 1095 36.62 -50.54 -0.06
CA GLY A 1095 35.35 -50.93 0.55
C GLY A 1095 35.42 -50.81 2.08
N THR A 1096 34.49 -51.42 2.81
CA THR A 1096 34.41 -51.31 4.28
C THR A 1096 34.71 -52.64 4.98
N PRO A 1097 35.71 -52.71 5.87
CA PRO A 1097 36.02 -53.93 6.60
C PRO A 1097 34.87 -54.37 7.53
N PRO A 1098 34.75 -55.67 7.85
CA PRO A 1098 35.64 -56.76 7.45
C PRO A 1098 35.46 -57.21 6.00
N PHE A 1099 36.56 -57.69 5.42
CA PHE A 1099 36.63 -58.23 4.05
C PHE A 1099 36.83 -59.74 4.04
N GLU A 1100 36.31 -60.40 3.01
CA GLU A 1100 36.56 -61.81 2.70
C GLU A 1100 37.32 -61.95 1.36
N ILE A 1101 38.45 -62.66 1.37
CA ILE A 1101 39.41 -62.76 0.26
C ILE A 1101 39.69 -64.23 -0.05
N ASN A 1102 39.63 -64.63 -1.32
CA ASN A 1102 40.04 -65.96 -1.79
C ASN A 1102 41.29 -65.84 -2.68
N TYR A 1103 42.30 -66.69 -2.47
CA TYR A 1103 43.61 -66.60 -3.15
C TYR A 1103 44.28 -67.98 -3.36
N LYS A 1104 45.46 -67.99 -4.00
CA LYS A 1104 46.31 -69.16 -4.27
C LYS A 1104 47.79 -68.84 -4.05
N PHE A 1105 48.58 -69.83 -3.60
CA PHE A 1105 50.05 -69.77 -3.53
C PHE A 1105 50.64 -71.16 -3.82
N GLY A 1106 51.67 -71.24 -4.67
CA GLY A 1106 52.30 -72.52 -5.02
C GLY A 1106 51.30 -73.60 -5.48
N GLY A 1107 50.26 -73.20 -6.23
CA GLY A 1107 49.17 -74.07 -6.71
C GLY A 1107 48.03 -74.35 -5.73
N LYS A 1108 48.17 -74.10 -4.42
CA LYS A 1108 47.14 -74.40 -3.40
C LYS A 1108 46.19 -73.21 -3.21
N SER A 1109 44.88 -73.48 -3.04
CA SER A 1109 43.85 -72.44 -2.86
C SER A 1109 43.51 -72.23 -1.38
N MET A 1110 43.37 -70.96 -0.97
CA MET A 1110 43.24 -70.51 0.42
C MET A 1110 42.17 -69.41 0.55
N ARG A 1111 41.66 -69.18 1.77
CA ARG A 1111 40.77 -68.05 2.10
C ARG A 1111 41.29 -67.31 3.33
N ALA A 1112 41.31 -65.98 3.26
CA ALA A 1112 41.60 -65.10 4.37
C ALA A 1112 40.41 -64.19 4.70
N LYS A 1113 40.26 -63.86 5.99
CA LYS A 1113 39.39 -62.78 6.46
C LYS A 1113 40.28 -61.64 6.92
N SER A 1114 40.03 -60.42 6.43
CA SER A 1114 40.74 -59.23 6.88
C SER A 1114 39.82 -58.33 7.68
N GLN A 1115 40.15 -58.11 8.95
CA GLN A 1115 39.46 -57.14 9.82
C GLN A 1115 39.85 -55.68 9.49
N THR A 1116 40.79 -55.47 8.56
CA THR A 1116 41.28 -54.15 8.13
C THR A 1116 41.32 -54.06 6.61
N THR A 1117 41.52 -52.85 6.08
CA THR A 1117 41.77 -52.60 4.63
C THR A 1117 43.12 -53.10 4.13
N ASN A 1118 43.98 -53.68 4.97
CA ASN A 1118 45.31 -54.16 4.59
C ASN A 1118 45.44 -55.67 4.74
N PHE A 1119 45.61 -56.37 3.61
CA PHE A 1119 46.01 -57.78 3.58
C PHE A 1119 47.51 -57.86 3.27
N ARG A 1120 48.34 -58.27 4.23
CA ARG A 1120 49.81 -58.29 4.10
C ARG A 1120 50.40 -59.63 4.54
N ARG A 1121 51.41 -60.12 3.79
CA ARG A 1121 52.18 -61.34 4.08
C ARG A 1121 53.66 -61.11 3.75
N ILE A 1122 54.59 -61.73 4.47
CA ILE A 1122 56.04 -61.62 4.18
C ILE A 1122 56.51 -62.64 3.12
N ALA A 1123 57.35 -62.19 2.19
CA ALA A 1123 58.02 -62.99 1.16
C ALA A 1123 59.30 -63.61 1.72
N GLU A 1124 59.15 -64.80 2.31
CA GLU A 1124 60.23 -65.57 2.93
C GLU A 1124 61.17 -66.26 1.93
N SER A 1125 60.67 -66.60 0.75
CA SER A 1125 61.39 -67.36 -0.29
C SER A 1125 60.80 -67.05 -1.68
N PRO A 1126 61.55 -67.22 -2.78
CA PRO A 1126 61.06 -66.90 -4.12
C PRO A 1126 60.00 -67.90 -4.64
N GLY A 1127 58.90 -67.39 -5.22
CA GLY A 1127 57.78 -68.18 -5.73
C GLY A 1127 56.60 -67.33 -6.22
N GLU A 1128 55.52 -67.99 -6.67
CA GLU A 1128 54.35 -67.36 -7.33
C GLU A 1128 53.07 -67.35 -6.48
N PHE A 1129 52.36 -66.21 -6.48
CA PHE A 1129 51.17 -65.91 -5.66
C PHE A 1129 50.02 -65.26 -6.47
N THR A 1130 48.74 -65.65 -6.28
CA THR A 1130 47.56 -65.16 -7.06
C THR A 1130 46.28 -64.91 -6.23
N ILE A 1131 45.45 -63.87 -6.50
CA ILE A 1131 44.14 -63.62 -5.83
C ILE A 1131 42.93 -63.76 -6.79
N THR A 1132 41.75 -64.22 -6.32
CA THR A 1132 40.56 -64.52 -7.16
C THR A 1132 39.24 -63.78 -6.86
N SER A 1133 38.95 -63.31 -5.63
CA SER A 1133 37.69 -62.57 -5.35
C SER A 1133 37.72 -61.75 -4.05
N ILE A 1134 36.93 -60.68 -3.98
CA ILE A 1134 36.71 -59.86 -2.77
C ILE A 1134 35.22 -59.56 -2.51
N ARG A 1135 34.86 -59.46 -1.23
CA ARG A 1135 33.59 -58.90 -0.73
C ARG A 1135 33.86 -58.05 0.53
N ASP A 1136 33.10 -56.96 0.70
CA ASP A 1136 33.09 -56.12 1.92
C ASP A 1136 31.76 -56.25 2.69
N LYS A 1137 31.67 -55.62 3.88
CA LYS A 1137 30.45 -55.74 4.72
C LYS A 1137 29.44 -54.60 4.57
N ALA A 1138 29.82 -53.40 4.12
CA ALA A 1138 28.91 -52.24 4.16
C ALA A 1138 28.20 -51.95 2.83
N SER A 1139 28.83 -52.26 1.69
CA SER A 1139 28.16 -52.22 0.38
C SER A 1139 27.37 -53.49 0.10
N GLU A 1140 27.82 -54.63 0.66
CA GLU A 1140 27.43 -56.01 0.35
C GLU A 1140 27.72 -56.49 -1.08
N CYS A 1141 28.10 -55.57 -1.98
CA CYS A 1141 28.50 -55.81 -3.36
C CYS A 1141 29.67 -56.80 -3.46
N ARG A 1142 29.81 -57.50 -4.59
CA ARG A 1142 30.78 -58.59 -4.78
C ARG A 1142 31.59 -58.36 -6.06
N ALA A 1143 32.92 -58.47 -5.98
CA ALA A 1143 33.80 -58.34 -7.13
C ALA A 1143 34.67 -59.59 -7.38
N THR A 1144 34.87 -59.90 -8.64
CA THR A 1144 35.73 -60.99 -9.16
C THR A 1144 37.03 -60.40 -9.72
N VAL A 1145 38.18 -61.00 -9.39
CA VAL A 1145 39.51 -60.46 -9.75
C VAL A 1145 40.49 -61.58 -10.15
N ASN A 1146 41.64 -61.20 -10.72
CA ASN A 1146 42.76 -62.11 -11.00
C ASN A 1146 44.09 -61.32 -10.93
N LEU A 1147 44.97 -61.61 -9.97
CA LEU A 1147 46.17 -60.78 -9.67
C LEU A 1147 47.38 -61.62 -9.21
N THR A 1148 48.52 -61.62 -9.94
CA THR A 1148 49.68 -62.55 -9.73
C THR A 1148 51.06 -61.87 -9.53
N ARG A 1149 52.02 -62.47 -8.76
CA ARG A 1149 53.35 -61.93 -8.28
C ARG A 1149 54.54 -62.94 -8.14
N THR A 1150 55.80 -62.43 -8.06
CA THR A 1150 57.16 -63.09 -8.15
C THR A 1150 58.28 -62.37 -7.28
N ILE A 1151 59.54 -62.85 -7.06
CA ILE A 1151 60.54 -62.37 -6.01
C ILE A 1151 62.11 -62.50 -6.35
N HIS A 1152 63.04 -61.59 -5.90
CA HIS A 1152 64.51 -61.34 -6.27
C HIS A 1152 65.56 -60.84 -5.14
N ALA A 1153 66.73 -60.14 -5.42
CA ALA A 1153 67.90 -59.75 -4.49
C ALA A 1153 68.81 -58.45 -4.82
N MET A 1154 69.79 -57.96 -3.97
CA MET A 1154 70.26 -56.51 -3.67
C MET A 1154 71.74 -55.92 -4.00
N PRO A 1155 72.06 -54.56 -3.96
CA PRO A 1155 73.34 -53.82 -4.41
C PRO A 1155 74.10 -52.68 -3.53
N ALA A 1156 75.15 -51.90 -4.01
CA ALA A 1156 76.09 -50.96 -3.22
C ALA A 1156 76.82 -49.68 -3.89
N VAL A 1157 77.27 -48.58 -3.17
CA VAL A 1157 77.71 -47.21 -3.77
C VAL A 1157 78.71 -46.28 -2.96
N ARG A 1158 79.24 -45.15 -3.55
CA ARG A 1158 80.22 -44.12 -2.99
C ARG A 1158 80.08 -42.64 -3.53
N VAL A 1159 80.78 -41.63 -2.95
CA VAL A 1159 80.64 -40.14 -3.22
C VAL A 1159 81.92 -39.31 -3.10
N SER A 1160 82.18 -38.34 -3.99
CA SER A 1160 83.23 -37.28 -3.89
C SER A 1160 84.62 -37.75 -3.45
N LYS A 1161 84.94 -39.04 -3.66
CA LYS A 1161 86.07 -39.75 -3.02
C LYS A 1161 86.09 -39.63 -1.47
N GLY A 1162 84.98 -39.19 -0.85
CA GLY A 1162 84.68 -39.11 0.60
C GLY A 1162 84.61 -37.71 1.25
N ARG A 1163 84.14 -36.62 0.59
CA ARG A 1163 84.34 -35.17 1.01
C ARG A 1163 83.08 -34.21 0.81
N VAL A 1164 83.14 -32.86 1.01
CA VAL A 1164 81.99 -31.89 1.30
C VAL A 1164 82.12 -30.40 0.76
N VAL A 1165 81.02 -29.57 0.63
CA VAL A 1165 80.95 -28.12 0.17
C VAL A 1165 79.79 -27.22 0.79
N GLN A 1166 79.57 -25.94 0.35
CA GLN A 1166 78.40 -25.00 0.62
C GLN A 1166 78.26 -23.79 -0.39
N VAL A 1167 77.02 -23.37 -0.77
CA VAL A 1167 76.55 -22.12 -1.48
C VAL A 1167 75.04 -21.82 -1.16
N ASP A 1168 74.52 -20.58 -1.39
CA ASP A 1168 73.13 -20.05 -1.14
C ASP A 1168 72.63 -18.95 -2.18
N ILE A 1169 71.30 -18.72 -2.47
CA ILE A 1169 70.74 -17.80 -3.56
C ILE A 1169 69.36 -17.05 -3.32
N HIS A 1170 68.77 -16.40 -4.37
CA HIS A 1170 67.34 -15.94 -4.50
C HIS A 1170 66.48 -16.97 -5.29
N GLU A 1171 65.37 -16.64 -5.96
CA GLU A 1171 64.58 -17.58 -6.79
C GLU A 1171 65.27 -17.94 -8.15
N GLY A 1172 66.52 -18.52 -8.11
CA GLY A 1172 67.22 -19.34 -9.16
C GLY A 1172 68.73 -19.05 -9.54
N SER A 1173 69.69 -20.01 -9.43
CA SER A 1173 71.07 -20.10 -10.07
C SER A 1173 71.99 -21.26 -9.54
N GLU A 1174 72.89 -21.90 -10.32
CA GLU A 1174 73.48 -23.28 -10.06
C GLU A 1174 75.04 -23.47 -9.84
N VAL A 1175 75.50 -24.59 -9.17
CA VAL A 1175 76.94 -25.00 -8.89
C VAL A 1175 77.22 -26.55 -8.64
N GLU A 1176 78.47 -27.10 -8.65
CA GLU A 1176 78.85 -28.53 -8.95
C GLU A 1176 79.05 -29.64 -7.83
N ILE A 1177 79.01 -30.98 -8.17
CA ILE A 1177 79.05 -32.22 -7.29
C ILE A 1177 79.52 -33.57 -8.02
N LEU A 1178 79.91 -34.71 -7.35
CA LEU A 1178 80.62 -35.94 -7.90
C LEU A 1178 80.40 -37.36 -7.19
N PHE A 1179 80.36 -38.54 -7.89
CA PHE A 1179 79.89 -39.90 -7.36
C PHE A 1179 80.44 -41.26 -7.99
N ASP A 1180 80.30 -42.45 -7.33
CA ASP A 1180 80.84 -43.83 -7.71
C ASP A 1180 79.97 -45.10 -7.25
N PHE A 1181 80.07 -46.37 -7.81
CA PHE A 1181 79.03 -47.49 -7.74
C PHE A 1181 79.41 -49.05 -7.75
N GLU A 1182 78.44 -50.01 -7.49
CA GLU A 1182 78.45 -51.53 -7.67
C GLU A 1182 77.03 -52.25 -7.71
N GLY A 1183 76.82 -53.33 -8.53
CA GLY A 1183 75.60 -54.21 -8.56
C GLY A 1183 75.16 -54.76 -9.96
N THR A 1184 73.84 -54.94 -10.24
CA THR A 1184 73.29 -55.21 -11.61
C THR A 1184 72.94 -53.91 -12.37
N PRO A 1185 73.70 -53.50 -13.40
CA PRO A 1185 73.49 -52.21 -14.07
C PRO A 1185 72.14 -52.12 -14.83
N PRO A 1186 71.60 -50.90 -15.06
CA PRO A 1186 72.15 -49.60 -14.68
C PRO A 1186 72.04 -49.32 -13.17
N PHE A 1187 72.79 -48.32 -12.70
CA PHE A 1187 72.80 -47.94 -11.30
C PHE A 1187 72.13 -46.61 -11.04
N GLU A 1188 71.24 -46.58 -10.05
CA GLU A 1188 70.57 -45.36 -9.61
C GLU A 1188 71.00 -45.05 -8.18
N PHE A 1189 71.44 -43.83 -7.89
CA PHE A 1189 71.88 -43.43 -6.56
C PHE A 1189 71.28 -42.10 -6.16
N THR A 1190 71.35 -41.80 -4.87
CA THR A 1190 70.52 -40.76 -4.27
C THR A 1190 71.29 -39.91 -3.27
N TYR A 1191 71.53 -38.63 -3.57
CA TYR A 1191 72.07 -37.63 -2.64
C TYR A 1191 71.04 -36.65 -2.09
N THR A 1192 70.69 -36.84 -0.81
CA THR A 1192 69.97 -35.88 0.07
C THR A 1192 70.55 -34.49 0.02
N ARG A 1193 69.80 -33.45 0.41
CA ARG A 1193 70.35 -32.10 0.65
C ARG A 1193 69.70 -31.48 1.90
N SER A 1194 70.35 -31.39 3.08
CA SER A 1194 69.84 -30.87 4.39
C SER A 1194 69.99 -29.39 4.86
N THR A 1195 69.17 -28.80 5.75
CA THR A 1195 69.18 -27.34 6.10
C THR A 1195 70.55 -26.74 6.46
N ASN A 1196 70.64 -25.40 6.34
CA ASN A 1196 71.70 -24.49 6.86
C ASN A 1196 71.76 -24.50 8.42
N ALA A 1197 71.87 -25.69 9.01
CA ALA A 1197 71.62 -25.91 10.43
C ALA A 1197 72.68 -25.26 11.31
N LYS A 1198 72.23 -24.34 12.16
CA LYS A 1198 73.11 -23.59 13.07
C LYS A 1198 73.63 -24.51 14.18
N LYS A 1199 74.88 -24.28 14.57
CA LYS A 1199 75.70 -25.17 15.41
C LYS A 1199 74.97 -25.57 16.70
N GLY A 1200 74.51 -26.82 16.77
CA GLY A 1200 73.71 -27.38 17.87
C GLY A 1200 72.35 -27.96 17.43
N GLN A 1201 71.85 -27.61 16.24
CA GLN A 1201 70.67 -28.23 15.64
C GLN A 1201 71.05 -29.36 14.66
N LYS A 1202 70.16 -30.34 14.45
CA LYS A 1202 70.34 -31.37 13.42
C LYS A 1202 70.09 -30.78 12.02
N SER A 1203 70.96 -31.09 11.05
CA SER A 1203 70.77 -30.78 9.64
C SER A 1203 69.60 -31.59 9.04
N GLN A 1204 68.55 -30.92 8.57
CA GLN A 1204 67.29 -31.53 8.13
C GLN A 1204 67.20 -31.62 6.60
N VAL A 1205 67.13 -32.82 6.02
CA VAL A 1205 67.03 -33.02 4.54
C VAL A 1205 65.86 -32.24 3.90
N ILE A 1206 66.14 -31.56 2.79
CA ILE A 1206 65.22 -30.85 1.88
C ILE A 1206 65.28 -31.44 0.46
N GLU A 1207 66.34 -31.22 -0.35
CA GLU A 1207 66.36 -31.64 -1.77
C GLU A 1207 67.19 -32.90 -2.01
N THR A 1208 66.55 -34.04 -1.85
CA THR A 1208 67.16 -35.30 -2.26
C THR A 1208 67.18 -35.42 -3.78
N ARG A 1209 68.38 -35.34 -4.37
CA ARG A 1209 68.63 -35.55 -5.80
C ARG A 1209 68.97 -36.99 -6.12
N HIS A 1210 68.50 -37.42 -7.27
CA HIS A 1210 68.67 -38.78 -7.78
C HIS A 1210 69.42 -38.72 -9.11
N GLU A 1211 70.25 -39.72 -9.35
CA GLU A 1211 71.04 -39.82 -10.57
C GLU A 1211 71.21 -41.27 -11.01
N VAL A 1212 71.16 -41.50 -12.32
CA VAL A 1212 71.44 -42.80 -12.94
C VAL A 1212 72.81 -42.75 -13.63
N SER A 1213 73.60 -43.81 -13.49
CA SER A 1213 74.80 -44.07 -14.28
C SER A 1213 74.72 -45.43 -14.95
N GLU A 1214 74.89 -45.44 -16.27
CA GLU A 1214 75.06 -46.66 -17.09
C GLU A 1214 76.44 -47.31 -16.84
N GLY A 1215 77.40 -46.52 -16.36
CA GLY A 1215 78.71 -46.97 -15.91
C GLY A 1215 78.85 -46.83 -14.38
N TYR A 1216 80.08 -46.67 -13.91
CA TYR A 1216 80.40 -46.71 -12.47
C TYR A 1216 80.83 -45.35 -11.85
N SER A 1217 80.48 -44.18 -12.44
CA SER A 1217 80.73 -42.82 -11.84
C SER A 1217 79.92 -41.66 -12.49
N LYS A 1218 79.74 -40.48 -11.82
CA LYS A 1218 78.97 -39.30 -12.33
C LYS A 1218 79.18 -37.90 -11.65
N VAL A 1219 78.66 -36.78 -12.21
CA VAL A 1219 78.84 -35.33 -11.83
C VAL A 1219 77.59 -34.44 -12.12
N VAL A 1220 77.27 -33.37 -11.35
CA VAL A 1220 76.00 -32.54 -11.45
C VAL A 1220 76.12 -31.05 -11.03
N MET A 1221 75.24 -30.14 -11.50
CA MET A 1221 75.05 -28.68 -11.16
C MET A 1221 73.77 -28.38 -10.33
N ALA A 1222 73.72 -27.36 -9.44
CA ALA A 1222 72.71 -27.21 -8.36
C ALA A 1222 72.39 -25.79 -7.80
N SER A 1223 71.10 -25.46 -7.55
CA SER A 1223 70.64 -24.10 -7.16
C SER A 1223 69.95 -23.85 -5.79
N LEU A 1224 69.17 -24.78 -5.23
CA LEU A 1224 68.13 -24.49 -4.20
C LEU A 1224 68.47 -24.87 -2.71
N GLU A 1225 67.45 -25.04 -1.83
CA GLU A 1225 67.50 -25.37 -0.37
C GLU A 1225 67.91 -26.76 0.15
N GLY A 1226 68.92 -26.79 1.03
CA GLY A 1226 69.47 -27.89 1.84
C GLY A 1226 71.01 -28.01 1.85
N THR A 1227 71.63 -29.19 1.99
CA THR A 1227 73.07 -29.49 2.16
C THR A 1227 73.38 -30.97 1.68
N TYR A 1228 73.78 -31.22 0.40
CA TYR A 1228 73.99 -32.48 -0.46
C TYR A 1228 74.79 -33.82 -0.08
N GLN A 1229 74.24 -34.93 0.45
CA GLN A 1229 74.92 -36.25 0.74
C GLN A 1229 74.24 -37.53 0.18
N VAL A 1230 74.96 -38.54 -0.38
CA VAL A 1230 74.39 -39.86 -0.76
C VAL A 1230 73.93 -40.71 0.43
N VAL A 1231 72.76 -41.34 0.27
CA VAL A 1231 72.11 -42.21 1.27
C VAL A 1231 71.50 -43.52 0.71
N ALA A 1232 71.42 -43.71 -0.61
CA ALA A 1232 70.84 -44.91 -1.22
C ALA A 1232 71.48 -45.26 -2.58
N ILE A 1233 71.37 -46.53 -2.95
CA ILE A 1233 71.58 -47.06 -4.31
C ILE A 1233 70.53 -48.11 -4.65
N ARG A 1234 70.19 -48.17 -5.93
CA ARG A 1234 69.39 -49.19 -6.58
C ARG A 1234 70.14 -49.76 -7.79
N ASP A 1235 69.89 -51.03 -8.05
CA ASP A 1235 70.25 -51.72 -9.28
C ASP A 1235 68.99 -52.05 -10.09
N LYS A 1236 69.15 -52.75 -11.22
CA LYS A 1236 68.03 -53.09 -12.11
C LYS A 1236 66.79 -53.70 -11.42
N TYR A 1237 66.93 -54.39 -10.29
CA TYR A 1237 65.84 -55.13 -9.65
C TYR A 1237 65.57 -54.76 -8.19
N CYS A 1238 66.60 -54.52 -7.38
CA CYS A 1238 66.44 -54.26 -5.94
C CYS A 1238 67.32 -53.10 -5.47
N ALA A 1239 67.12 -52.64 -4.23
CA ALA A 1239 67.71 -51.41 -3.73
C ALA A 1239 68.09 -51.46 -2.25
N TYR A 1240 69.13 -50.72 -1.88
CA TYR A 1240 69.64 -50.62 -0.53
C TYR A 1240 69.80 -49.14 -0.10
N SER A 1241 69.48 -48.82 1.16
CA SER A 1241 69.73 -47.50 1.75
C SER A 1241 70.13 -47.56 3.22
N THR A 1242 71.14 -46.76 3.61
CA THR A 1242 71.52 -46.56 5.02
C THR A 1242 70.69 -45.48 5.73
N ALA A 1243 69.81 -44.76 5.03
CA ALA A 1243 69.13 -43.57 5.54
C ALA A 1243 68.25 -43.80 6.79
N ASN A 1244 67.80 -45.04 7.00
CA ASN A 1244 66.67 -45.38 7.87
C ASN A 1244 67.05 -45.77 9.31
N LEU A 1245 68.26 -45.44 9.79
CA LEU A 1245 68.75 -45.87 11.11
C LEU A 1245 69.18 -44.76 12.10
N GLU A 1246 68.64 -43.54 12.00
CA GLU A 1246 68.78 -42.57 13.12
C GLU A 1246 67.63 -41.55 13.33
N GLY A 1247 66.37 -41.99 13.24
CA GLY A 1247 65.23 -41.12 13.57
C GLY A 1247 63.85 -41.79 13.61
N LYS A 1248 63.43 -42.30 14.77
CA LYS A 1248 62.05 -42.83 14.97
C LYS A 1248 61.02 -41.70 15.16
N THR A 1249 60.57 -41.11 14.06
CA THR A 1249 59.32 -40.33 13.98
C THR A 1249 58.47 -40.83 12.82
N LYS A 1250 57.15 -40.90 13.02
CA LYS A 1250 56.21 -41.59 12.12
C LYS A 1250 56.09 -40.86 10.77
N GLY A 1251 56.30 -41.56 9.66
CA GLY A 1251 55.95 -41.06 8.32
C GLY A 1251 56.70 -41.78 7.21
N GLN A 1252 55.99 -42.45 6.31
CA GLN A 1252 56.58 -43.00 5.09
C GLN A 1252 56.68 -41.88 4.03
N GLN A 1253 57.81 -41.20 3.94
CA GLN A 1253 58.18 -40.62 2.65
C GLN A 1253 58.67 -41.76 1.75
N LYS A 1254 57.84 -42.16 0.79
CA LYS A 1254 58.34 -42.88 -0.38
C LYS A 1254 59.27 -41.93 -1.13
N LEU A 1255 60.57 -42.26 -1.18
CA LEU A 1255 61.34 -41.87 -2.36
C LEU A 1255 60.76 -42.68 -3.51
N ALA A 1256 60.15 -41.97 -4.46
CA ALA A 1256 59.65 -42.60 -5.68
C ALA A 1256 60.81 -42.78 -6.65
N TYR A 1257 60.98 -44.03 -7.10
CA TYR A 1257 61.25 -44.34 -8.50
C TYR A 1257 59.96 -44.95 -9.06
#